data_AF-A0AAF0DTF5-F1
#
_entry.id   AF-A0AAF0DTF5-F1
#
_cell.length_a   1.000
_cell.length_b   1.000
_cell.length_c   1.000
_cell.angle_alpha   90.00
_cell.angle_beta   90.00
_cell.angle_gamma   90.00
#
_symmetry.space_group_name_H-M   'P 1'
#
loop_
_entity.id
_entity.type
_entity.pdbx_description
1 polymer ?
#
loop_
_entity_poly.entity_id
_entity_poly.type
_entity_poly.pdbx_seq_one_letter_code
_entity_poly.pdbx_strand_id
1 'polypeptide(L)'
;MSAKLELPDPASTNVPPRRTRGAMRYLVAGVALVGYVYATYMRTHAPATWLAHVLDDVEGPHGVCPQVAEYDPTDALQGLNLVRPSVRSSVERLSQAVQIDTSVGDGWKDPDEDPAPWKIFAPYAEWFERSFPTVHTRDSPVRREKIHQHGLLYTWPGSDPSLKPLLITAHQDVVPVDGSTLDDWVYPPFSGHVDLANQTVWGRGAVDCKNWLHGSMAAVESLLLSGWTPRRTVLLAFGFDEESSGRQGAQHIGRFLQKRYGDNSVAMLVDEGTPVYSVSDPESFGAPIAAPAITEKGMLNVEMEVRSKGGHSSMPPPHTTIGLLSRILAVLEDHPFPDKIEEKSKAHIQFLQCMRDHPEMPEALRHALYKLEYAERAQHKRLEPNVRAVLPLAECIFLRLAPRSLKQRRLDKARQGVLDVLDYNMLSLLKTTQAEDVIHGGVKVNALPESATALINHRIATYSRIADVEHRYKRLLTPLAEQLGLSLTAFDEELVPYSNATVGSLVVGRGSWIVDTRDPSPFEGPDAGPWRLLSSVIRQTWHLDEPRHELGKKSEEEARVVKQYKRPVRVTPNVMFAITDTHWYKALTNHVFRFASLSIHPDLTGMSMFHTMHTVNEHVSIDAIVKAVDFYTNLIVAVNHENIEQRWLRLLGFAFLVTQVWMLYLRATPPSTWLPHVLEHTDDAGGVCPQVAEYDPTAALNGRKIQQPAVRTSVERLRDAIRVDTTVGDAWADPSDDPKPWHAFSEFAKVLEKSFSRIHGSTSPMRREIVHEHGLLYTWPGSDDSLKPLLLMAHQDVVPVDQTTLSEWIFPPFSGYVDTENQTVWGRGAVDCKLWLLGTMSAVESLLESGWEPRRTILLAYGFDEEANGTQGAKKIAEYLHKRYGNNSVAMIVDEGMPVYSAYDVEAFGAPIAAPAVDEKGALDVRVEVRSKGGHSSMPPPHTSIGLLSKLVTVLEEHPFPDKLEERSKAQIRFFQCMRDHPQVPKPMRMALEELEYAERSLDSDFVRMHGSKLPVHERLFVQFAPASMLRSRLERARQHVLHALDPAVRLLLKTTQAADIVQGGVKVNALPESAYAIMNHRIATYSSINETMDRYKKLLAPVAKEMGLSMTAFGEELVPFTNTSVGSLIVSNGPSHLEVADLSPFEGREAGAFRLLSSVIRQTWHLDEPRKTMDDDSHPVGSMKQKRGESLRVTPTTMFANTDTHWYKLLTRNIFRFGPATLHRDLTGLTMLHTIHTVNEHVSFDAIAKAVEFYTNLIVAVDYEDLNKV
;
A
#
# COMPACT_ATOMS: atom_id res chain seq x y z
N MET A 1 22.36 10.66 -11.03
CA MET A 1 22.72 11.51 -12.20
C MET A 1 21.44 12.13 -12.73
N SER A 2 21.37 13.44 -12.96
CA SER A 2 20.16 14.08 -13.48
C SER A 2 20.21 14.15 -15.01
N ALA A 3 19.33 13.39 -15.67
CA ALA A 3 19.12 13.46 -17.12
C ALA A 3 17.73 14.05 -17.38
N LYS A 4 17.65 15.36 -17.59
CA LYS A 4 16.43 16.00 -18.09
C LYS A 4 16.20 15.57 -19.55
N LEU A 5 15.02 15.07 -19.87
CA LEU A 5 14.53 15.09 -21.24
C LEU A 5 14.12 16.53 -21.59
N GLU A 6 14.92 17.21 -22.41
CA GLU A 6 14.53 18.47 -23.05
C GLU A 6 14.10 18.20 -24.50
N LEU A 7 12.90 18.65 -24.87
CA LEU A 7 12.44 18.72 -26.26
C LEU A 7 12.88 20.05 -26.89
N PRO A 8 13.22 20.10 -28.19
CA PRO A 8 14.03 21.18 -28.75
C PRO A 8 13.25 22.46 -29.11
N ASP A 9 13.85 23.61 -28.78
CA ASP A 9 13.42 24.96 -29.18
C ASP A 9 14.11 25.38 -30.51
N PRO A 10 13.39 25.82 -31.56
CA PRO A 10 13.99 26.14 -32.85
C PRO A 10 14.63 27.53 -32.89
N ALA A 11 15.95 27.57 -33.02
CA ALA A 11 16.73 28.81 -33.09
C ALA A 11 16.48 29.67 -34.34
N SER A 12 16.79 30.96 -34.18
CA SER A 12 16.69 32.05 -35.15
C SER A 12 17.25 31.79 -36.56
N THR A 13 16.58 32.32 -37.60
CA THR A 13 17.24 32.63 -38.89
C THR A 13 16.89 34.02 -39.46
N ASN A 14 17.96 34.65 -39.95
CA ASN A 14 18.15 35.99 -40.54
C ASN A 14 17.07 36.62 -41.45
N VAL A 15 16.99 37.95 -41.36
CA VAL A 15 16.35 38.88 -42.32
C VAL A 15 17.40 39.41 -43.32
N PRO A 16 17.08 39.52 -44.63
CA PRO A 16 17.27 40.80 -45.37
C PRO A 16 16.13 41.02 -46.45
N PRO A 17 16.14 42.06 -47.33
CA PRO A 17 15.40 43.30 -47.04
C PRO A 17 14.53 43.91 -48.18
N ARG A 18 13.68 44.91 -47.82
CA ARG A 18 12.98 45.91 -48.70
C ARG A 18 11.94 45.35 -49.71
N ARG A 19 10.70 45.89 -49.82
CA ARG A 19 10.40 47.24 -50.35
C ARG A 19 8.93 47.69 -50.14
N THR A 20 8.78 48.94 -49.70
CA THR A 20 7.67 49.91 -49.89
C THR A 20 6.37 49.53 -50.64
N ARG A 21 5.22 49.73 -49.97
CA ARG A 21 4.04 50.56 -50.35
C ARG A 21 3.01 50.42 -49.21
N GLY A 22 2.31 51.43 -48.72
CA GLY A 22 2.07 52.77 -49.26
C GLY A 22 0.61 53.22 -49.18
N ALA A 23 -0.26 52.55 -48.40
CA ALA A 23 -1.70 52.88 -48.30
C ALA A 23 -2.40 52.60 -46.94
N MET A 24 -1.70 52.06 -45.93
CA MET A 24 -2.32 51.48 -44.72
C MET A 24 -2.12 52.30 -43.43
N ARG A 25 -1.79 53.60 -43.51
CA ARG A 25 -1.54 54.44 -42.31
C ARG A 25 -2.72 55.30 -41.86
N TYR A 26 -3.63 55.68 -42.75
CA TYR A 26 -4.78 56.52 -42.39
C TYR A 26 -5.97 55.73 -41.82
N LEU A 27 -6.16 54.47 -42.22
CA LEU A 27 -7.22 53.62 -41.64
C LEU A 27 -6.92 53.22 -40.19
N VAL A 28 -5.66 52.87 -39.89
CA VAL A 28 -5.22 52.48 -38.54
C VAL A 28 -5.23 53.67 -37.58
N ALA A 29 -4.82 54.86 -38.04
CA ALA A 29 -4.89 56.07 -37.22
C ALA A 29 -6.35 56.48 -36.91
N GLY A 30 -7.27 56.35 -37.88
CA GLY A 30 -8.70 56.62 -37.65
C GLY A 30 -9.33 55.68 -36.62
N VAL A 31 -9.09 54.37 -36.74
CA VAL A 31 -9.60 53.37 -35.78
C VAL A 31 -8.93 53.51 -34.42
N ALA A 32 -7.64 53.84 -34.36
CA ALA A 32 -6.96 54.11 -33.09
C ALA A 32 -7.46 55.40 -32.41
N LEU A 33 -7.76 56.46 -33.16
CA LEU A 33 -8.29 57.70 -32.60
C LEU A 33 -9.74 57.54 -32.13
N VAL A 34 -10.60 56.88 -32.91
CA VAL A 34 -11.97 56.55 -32.48
C VAL A 34 -11.94 55.59 -31.29
N GLY A 35 -11.06 54.59 -31.29
CA GLY A 35 -10.86 53.68 -30.16
C GLY A 35 -10.34 54.39 -28.91
N TYR A 36 -9.44 55.36 -29.05
CA TYR A 36 -8.90 56.16 -27.95
C TYR A 36 -9.94 57.14 -27.39
N VAL A 37 -10.68 57.84 -28.26
CA VAL A 37 -11.78 58.74 -27.85
C VAL A 37 -12.90 57.94 -27.18
N TYR A 38 -13.29 56.78 -27.73
CA TYR A 38 -14.27 55.89 -27.11
C TYR A 38 -13.78 55.31 -25.77
N ALA A 39 -12.53 54.85 -25.68
CA ALA A 39 -11.96 54.36 -24.43
C ALA A 39 -11.83 55.47 -23.37
N THR A 40 -11.54 56.71 -23.77
CA THR A 40 -11.43 57.87 -22.86
C THR A 40 -12.82 58.38 -22.44
N TYR A 41 -13.81 58.33 -23.33
CA TYR A 41 -15.21 58.60 -23.01
C TYR A 41 -15.76 57.56 -22.02
N MET A 42 -15.56 56.27 -22.27
CA MET A 42 -15.94 55.20 -21.33
C MET A 42 -15.18 55.31 -20.00
N ARG A 43 -13.89 55.72 -19.99
CA ARG A 43 -13.12 55.97 -18.75
C ARG A 43 -13.59 57.18 -17.93
N THR A 44 -14.31 58.13 -18.52
CA THR A 44 -14.68 59.39 -17.86
C THR A 44 -16.18 59.54 -17.60
N HIS A 45 -17.03 58.80 -18.33
CA HIS A 45 -18.48 58.94 -18.27
C HIS A 45 -19.25 57.63 -18.06
N ALA A 46 -18.58 56.48 -17.95
CA ALA A 46 -19.20 55.24 -17.49
C ALA A 46 -18.68 54.86 -16.09
N PRO A 47 -19.47 55.06 -15.02
CA PRO A 47 -19.19 54.41 -13.74
C PRO A 47 -19.18 52.89 -13.95
N ALA A 48 -18.19 52.20 -13.39
CA ALA A 48 -18.20 50.72 -13.37
C ALA A 48 -19.46 50.15 -12.68
N THR A 49 -20.09 50.95 -11.82
CA THR A 49 -21.39 50.66 -11.17
C THR A 49 -22.59 50.73 -12.11
N TRP A 50 -22.54 51.40 -13.27
CA TRP A 50 -23.71 51.53 -14.15
C TRP A 50 -23.97 50.28 -14.99
N LEU A 51 -22.91 49.56 -15.38
CA LEU A 51 -23.04 48.27 -16.08
C LEU A 51 -23.36 47.11 -15.13
N ALA A 52 -23.06 47.27 -13.83
CA ALA A 52 -23.56 46.39 -12.77
C ALA A 52 -25.06 46.64 -12.50
N HIS A 53 -25.45 47.89 -12.21
CA HIS A 53 -26.84 48.24 -11.86
C HIS A 53 -27.89 47.98 -12.94
N VAL A 54 -27.52 47.84 -14.22
CA VAL A 54 -28.46 47.46 -15.29
C VAL A 54 -28.60 45.93 -15.43
N LEU A 55 -27.78 45.14 -14.73
CA LEU A 55 -27.89 43.68 -14.59
C LEU A 55 -28.30 43.22 -13.18
N ASP A 56 -28.21 44.09 -12.16
CA ASP A 56 -28.36 43.75 -10.74
C ASP A 56 -29.77 43.32 -10.30
N ASP A 57 -30.83 43.67 -11.04
CA ASP A 57 -32.21 43.70 -10.49
C ASP A 57 -33.23 42.84 -11.27
N VAL A 58 -32.81 41.64 -11.69
CA VAL A 58 -33.72 40.64 -12.30
C VAL A 58 -33.56 39.27 -11.62
N GLU A 59 -34.19 39.10 -10.45
CA GLU A 59 -34.58 37.81 -9.87
C GLU A 59 -35.72 37.14 -10.68
N GLY A 60 -35.60 37.18 -12.01
CA GLY A 60 -36.55 36.60 -12.96
C GLY A 60 -35.93 35.41 -13.71
N PRO A 61 -36.73 34.70 -14.53
CA PRO A 61 -36.33 33.46 -15.19
C PRO A 61 -35.20 33.58 -16.25
N HIS A 62 -34.63 34.78 -16.43
CA HIS A 62 -33.53 35.08 -17.37
C HIS A 62 -32.28 35.68 -16.67
N GLY A 63 -32.25 35.68 -15.33
CA GLY A 63 -31.10 36.15 -14.54
C GLY A 63 -29.91 35.17 -14.55
N VAL A 64 -28.77 35.60 -13.98
CA VAL A 64 -27.55 34.76 -13.84
C VAL A 64 -27.80 33.55 -12.93
N CYS A 65 -28.68 33.73 -11.94
CA CYS A 65 -29.14 32.69 -11.03
C CYS A 65 -30.68 32.62 -11.09
N PRO A 66 -31.28 31.89 -12.05
CA PRO A 66 -32.73 31.82 -12.19
C PRO A 66 -33.38 31.27 -10.92
N GLN A 67 -34.25 32.05 -10.29
CA GLN A 67 -35.04 31.64 -9.12
C GLN A 67 -36.50 31.42 -9.51
N VAL A 68 -37.15 30.49 -8.82
CA VAL A 68 -38.60 30.31 -8.84
C VAL A 68 -39.22 30.99 -7.62
N ALA A 69 -40.50 31.32 -7.68
CA ALA A 69 -41.25 31.76 -6.50
C ALA A 69 -41.34 30.64 -5.46
N GLU A 70 -41.53 31.01 -4.18
CA GLU A 70 -41.88 30.06 -3.13
C GLU A 70 -43.20 29.34 -3.44
N TYR A 71 -43.29 28.07 -3.00
CA TYR A 71 -44.53 27.30 -3.09
C TYR A 71 -45.49 27.68 -1.96
N ASP A 72 -46.74 28.03 -2.26
CA ASP A 72 -47.76 28.25 -1.23
C ASP A 72 -48.52 26.95 -0.94
N PRO A 73 -48.38 26.33 0.26
CA PRO A 73 -49.08 25.10 0.61
C PRO A 73 -50.54 25.30 1.01
N THR A 74 -51.04 26.54 1.14
CA THR A 74 -52.36 26.86 1.71
C THR A 74 -53.50 26.14 1.01
N ASP A 75 -53.55 26.20 -0.33
CA ASP A 75 -54.57 25.53 -1.14
C ASP A 75 -54.44 23.99 -1.08
N ALA A 76 -53.22 23.47 -1.06
CA ALA A 76 -52.94 22.02 -1.06
C ALA A 76 -53.14 21.35 0.32
N LEU A 77 -53.13 22.13 1.40
CA LEU A 77 -53.50 21.70 2.76
C LEU A 77 -55.00 21.78 3.02
N GLN A 78 -55.80 22.40 2.14
CA GLN A 78 -57.27 22.50 2.26
C GLN A 78 -57.76 23.10 3.61
N GLY A 79 -56.95 23.96 4.23
CA GLY A 79 -57.24 24.54 5.55
C GLY A 79 -57.01 23.60 6.75
N LEU A 80 -56.33 22.47 6.58
CA LEU A 80 -55.90 21.59 7.68
C LEU A 80 -54.72 22.21 8.44
N ASN A 81 -54.80 22.20 9.78
CA ASN A 81 -53.68 22.54 10.66
C ASN A 81 -52.74 21.32 10.80
N LEU A 82 -51.46 21.49 10.44
CA LEU A 82 -50.47 20.42 10.52
C LEU A 82 -50.08 20.09 11.97
N VAL A 83 -50.24 18.83 12.36
CA VAL A 83 -49.76 18.27 13.62
C VAL A 83 -48.28 17.93 13.49
N ARG A 84 -47.40 18.78 14.03
CA ARG A 84 -45.94 18.59 14.02
C ARG A 84 -45.44 17.85 15.29
N PRO A 85 -44.38 17.03 15.21
CA PRO A 85 -43.71 16.51 16.40
C PRO A 85 -43.02 17.64 17.17
N SER A 86 -42.94 17.50 18.51
CA SER A 86 -42.14 18.44 19.32
C SER A 86 -40.64 18.24 19.08
N VAL A 87 -39.85 19.32 19.17
CA VAL A 87 -38.38 19.29 19.06
C VAL A 87 -37.77 18.18 19.92
N ARG A 88 -38.22 18.04 21.17
CA ARG A 88 -37.80 16.97 22.08
C ARG A 88 -38.04 15.58 21.50
N SER A 89 -39.24 15.32 20.99
CA SER A 89 -39.59 14.01 20.43
C SER A 89 -38.77 13.66 19.19
N SER A 90 -38.45 14.63 18.33
CA SER A 90 -37.57 14.42 17.17
C SER A 90 -36.13 14.09 17.59
N VAL A 91 -35.60 14.82 18.57
CA VAL A 91 -34.25 14.60 19.14
C VAL A 91 -34.16 13.24 19.85
N GLU A 92 -35.13 12.90 20.69
CA GLU A 92 -35.17 11.61 21.40
C GLU A 92 -35.27 10.42 20.43
N ARG A 93 -36.04 10.56 19.34
CA ARG A 93 -36.11 9.54 18.27
C ARG A 93 -34.75 9.34 17.61
N LEU A 94 -34.07 10.40 17.14
CA LEU A 94 -32.78 10.23 16.47
C LEU A 94 -31.68 9.73 17.43
N SER A 95 -31.65 10.24 18.67
CA SER A 95 -30.72 9.76 19.72
C SER A 95 -30.85 8.26 19.95
N GLN A 96 -32.07 7.72 20.01
CA GLN A 96 -32.30 6.28 20.14
C GLN A 96 -31.93 5.50 18.88
N ALA A 97 -32.11 6.07 17.68
CA ALA A 97 -31.70 5.46 16.41
C ALA A 97 -30.18 5.24 16.33
N VAL A 98 -29.42 6.23 16.80
CA VAL A 98 -27.96 6.23 16.82
C VAL A 98 -27.39 5.25 17.86
N GLN A 99 -28.14 4.95 18.94
CA GLN A 99 -27.76 3.93 19.92
C GLN A 99 -27.88 2.48 19.40
N ILE A 100 -28.54 2.28 18.24
CA ILE A 100 -28.66 0.97 17.61
C ILE A 100 -27.61 0.87 16.51
N ASP A 101 -26.57 0.08 16.76
CA ASP A 101 -25.57 -0.26 15.74
C ASP A 101 -26.25 -0.96 14.55
N THR A 102 -25.95 -0.47 13.35
CA THR A 102 -26.40 -1.01 12.05
C THR A 102 -25.23 -1.08 11.06
N SER A 103 -24.01 -1.25 11.57
CA SER A 103 -22.78 -1.24 10.78
C SER A 103 -22.72 -2.37 9.75
N VAL A 104 -22.35 -2.05 8.51
CA VAL A 104 -22.16 -3.02 7.43
C VAL A 104 -20.71 -3.00 6.93
N GLY A 105 -20.09 -4.18 6.89
CA GLY A 105 -18.73 -4.37 6.36
C GLY A 105 -18.73 -4.71 4.87
N ASP A 106 -17.61 -4.46 4.20
CA ASP A 106 -17.42 -4.89 2.82
C ASP A 106 -17.37 -6.43 2.73
N GLY A 107 -17.80 -6.97 1.59
CA GLY A 107 -17.73 -8.41 1.31
C GLY A 107 -18.74 -9.29 2.05
N TRP A 108 -19.70 -8.69 2.79
CA TRP A 108 -20.84 -9.44 3.34
C TRP A 108 -21.62 -10.14 2.20
N LYS A 109 -21.93 -11.41 2.40
CA LYS A 109 -22.69 -12.21 1.43
C LYS A 109 -24.16 -11.81 1.41
N ASP A 110 -24.87 -12.25 0.38
CA ASP A 110 -26.31 -12.07 0.28
C ASP A 110 -27.02 -12.57 1.55
N PRO A 111 -28.01 -11.85 2.11
CA PRO A 111 -28.74 -12.28 3.30
C PRO A 111 -29.48 -13.62 3.15
N ASP A 112 -29.79 -14.06 1.93
CA ASP A 112 -30.32 -15.41 1.68
C ASP A 112 -29.22 -16.50 1.73
N GLU A 113 -27.95 -16.15 1.53
CA GLU A 113 -26.79 -17.07 1.61
C GLU A 113 -26.17 -17.14 3.02
N ASP A 114 -25.97 -15.98 3.67
CA ASP A 114 -25.46 -15.90 5.03
C ASP A 114 -26.27 -14.86 5.85
N PRO A 115 -27.36 -15.29 6.51
CA PRO A 115 -28.18 -14.40 7.33
C PRO A 115 -27.57 -14.07 8.70
N ALA A 116 -26.38 -14.57 9.05
CA ALA A 116 -25.80 -14.35 10.38
C ALA A 116 -25.43 -12.87 10.66
N PRO A 117 -24.65 -12.17 9.79
CA PRO A 117 -24.27 -10.77 10.05
C PRO A 117 -25.47 -9.80 9.96
N TRP A 118 -26.41 -10.03 9.03
CA TRP A 118 -27.59 -9.16 8.82
C TRP A 118 -28.59 -9.09 9.98
N LYS A 119 -28.46 -9.97 10.99
CA LYS A 119 -29.26 -9.91 12.24
C LYS A 119 -29.11 -8.58 12.99
N ILE A 120 -28.03 -7.84 12.74
CA ILE A 120 -27.79 -6.50 13.31
C ILE A 120 -28.95 -5.51 13.05
N PHE A 121 -29.70 -5.67 11.96
CA PHE A 121 -30.85 -4.82 11.65
C PHE A 121 -32.14 -5.15 12.44
N ALA A 122 -32.22 -6.29 13.13
CA ALA A 122 -33.45 -6.69 13.82
C ALA A 122 -33.87 -5.73 14.95
N PRO A 123 -32.97 -5.29 15.86
CA PRO A 123 -33.31 -4.29 16.88
C PRO A 123 -33.74 -2.95 16.27
N TYR A 124 -33.10 -2.52 15.17
CA TYR A 124 -33.45 -1.29 14.48
C TYR A 124 -34.86 -1.36 13.87
N ALA A 125 -35.17 -2.43 13.14
CA ALA A 125 -36.48 -2.62 12.53
C ALA A 125 -37.62 -2.68 13.57
N GLU A 126 -37.40 -3.32 14.71
CA GLU A 126 -38.36 -3.34 15.82
C GLU A 126 -38.55 -1.96 16.45
N TRP A 127 -37.46 -1.24 16.72
CA TRP A 127 -37.51 0.09 17.32
C TRP A 127 -38.15 1.11 16.36
N PHE A 128 -37.88 0.99 15.06
CA PHE A 128 -38.46 1.83 14.01
C PHE A 128 -39.98 1.68 13.93
N GLU A 129 -40.49 0.44 13.98
CA GLU A 129 -41.93 0.16 14.01
C GLU A 129 -42.61 0.72 15.27
N ARG A 130 -41.98 0.59 16.44
CA ARG A 130 -42.47 1.18 17.70
C ARG A 130 -42.46 2.71 17.70
N SER A 131 -41.51 3.33 16.99
CA SER A 131 -41.29 4.78 17.02
C SER A 131 -42.28 5.58 16.18
N PHE A 132 -42.91 4.97 15.17
CA PHE A 132 -43.91 5.59 14.29
C PHE A 132 -45.25 4.84 14.33
N PRO A 133 -45.94 4.81 15.49
CA PRO A 133 -47.11 3.97 15.70
C PRO A 133 -48.31 4.33 14.80
N THR A 134 -48.46 5.60 14.40
CA THR A 134 -49.56 6.01 13.51
C THR A 134 -49.37 5.47 12.09
N VAL A 135 -48.12 5.32 11.63
CA VAL A 135 -47.82 4.72 10.32
C VAL A 135 -48.04 3.21 10.34
N HIS A 136 -47.75 2.55 11.47
CA HIS A 136 -47.74 1.10 11.61
C HIS A 136 -49.02 0.49 12.20
N THR A 137 -49.99 1.31 12.65
CA THR A 137 -51.28 0.78 13.13
C THR A 137 -52.04 0.05 12.03
N ARG A 138 -52.87 -0.92 12.41
CA ARG A 138 -53.65 -1.76 11.47
C ARG A 138 -54.58 -0.96 10.55
N ASP A 139 -55.05 0.19 11.02
CA ASP A 139 -55.98 1.07 10.31
C ASP A 139 -55.25 2.14 9.47
N SER A 140 -53.91 2.11 9.43
CA SER A 140 -53.09 3.00 8.61
C SER A 140 -53.31 2.73 7.11
N PRO A 141 -53.44 3.77 6.26
CA PRO A 141 -53.46 3.59 4.82
C PRO A 141 -52.07 3.26 4.24
N VAL A 142 -50.99 3.41 5.03
CA VAL A 142 -49.61 3.19 4.59
C VAL A 142 -49.24 1.72 4.74
N ARG A 143 -48.97 1.04 3.62
CA ARG A 143 -48.58 -0.38 3.61
C ARG A 143 -47.07 -0.52 3.64
N ARG A 144 -46.53 -1.17 4.69
CA ARG A 144 -45.13 -1.62 4.77
C ARG A 144 -44.95 -2.98 4.08
N GLU A 145 -43.88 -3.11 3.30
CA GLU A 145 -43.40 -4.35 2.70
C GLU A 145 -41.91 -4.52 3.01
N LYS A 146 -41.49 -5.72 3.42
CA LYS A 146 -40.07 -6.07 3.52
C LYS A 146 -39.59 -6.65 2.18
N ILE A 147 -38.51 -6.11 1.65
CA ILE A 147 -37.86 -6.50 0.39
C ILE A 147 -36.46 -7.00 0.72
N HIS A 148 -36.08 -8.16 0.17
CA HIS A 148 -34.78 -8.81 0.43
C HIS A 148 -34.41 -8.86 1.92
N GLN A 149 -35.31 -9.47 2.71
CA GLN A 149 -35.29 -9.57 4.18
C GLN A 149 -35.37 -8.24 4.97
N HIS A 150 -34.48 -7.28 4.71
CA HIS A 150 -34.25 -6.10 5.57
C HIS A 150 -34.60 -4.74 4.94
N GLY A 151 -34.74 -4.67 3.61
CA GLY A 151 -35.14 -3.45 2.92
C GLY A 151 -36.60 -3.10 3.20
N LEU A 152 -36.89 -1.83 3.46
CA LEU A 152 -38.24 -1.38 3.85
C LEU A 152 -38.88 -0.53 2.74
N LEU A 153 -40.01 -0.97 2.22
CA LEU A 153 -40.83 -0.20 1.28
C LEU A 153 -42.16 0.17 1.92
N TYR A 154 -42.43 1.46 2.06
CA TYR A 154 -43.71 2.02 2.49
C TYR A 154 -44.46 2.57 1.29
N THR A 155 -45.69 2.14 1.07
CA THR A 155 -46.58 2.62 0.01
C THR A 155 -47.81 3.29 0.63
N TRP A 156 -47.94 4.60 0.45
CA TRP A 156 -49.17 5.35 0.75
C TRP A 156 -49.94 5.59 -0.55
N PRO A 157 -51.02 4.82 -0.83
CA PRO A 157 -51.77 4.92 -2.08
C PRO A 157 -52.47 6.28 -2.20
N GLY A 158 -52.35 6.91 -3.37
CA GLY A 158 -53.08 8.12 -3.71
C GLY A 158 -54.50 7.83 -4.22
N SER A 159 -55.40 8.81 -4.12
CA SER A 159 -56.77 8.71 -4.63
C SER A 159 -56.88 8.67 -6.17
N ASP A 160 -55.84 9.08 -6.90
CA ASP A 160 -55.75 9.12 -8.36
C ASP A 160 -54.57 8.23 -8.84
N PRO A 161 -54.83 6.95 -9.18
CA PRO A 161 -53.78 6.01 -9.57
C PRO A 161 -53.22 6.26 -10.97
N SER A 162 -53.72 7.26 -11.72
CA SER A 162 -53.17 7.63 -13.03
C SER A 162 -51.91 8.50 -12.93
N LEU A 163 -51.68 9.09 -11.76
CA LEU A 163 -50.54 9.97 -11.50
C LEU A 163 -49.31 9.18 -11.03
N LYS A 164 -48.15 9.48 -11.61
CA LYS A 164 -46.87 8.83 -11.29
C LYS A 164 -46.46 9.05 -9.82
N PRO A 165 -46.04 8.02 -9.07
CA PRO A 165 -45.71 8.18 -7.64
C PRO A 165 -44.57 9.18 -7.37
N LEU A 166 -44.52 9.71 -6.15
CA LEU A 166 -43.31 10.32 -5.58
C LEU A 166 -42.52 9.21 -4.90
N LEU A 167 -41.21 9.16 -5.13
CA LEU A 167 -40.30 8.26 -4.43
C LEU A 167 -39.36 9.08 -3.55
N ILE A 168 -39.31 8.73 -2.26
CA ILE A 168 -38.31 9.23 -1.31
C ILE A 168 -37.42 8.05 -0.92
N THR A 169 -36.11 8.23 -0.98
CA THR A 169 -35.10 7.23 -0.57
C THR A 169 -34.28 7.71 0.62
N ALA A 170 -33.70 6.75 1.34
CA ALA A 170 -32.75 6.88 2.45
C ALA A 170 -32.19 5.49 2.77
N HIS A 171 -31.21 5.36 3.66
CA HIS A 171 -30.66 4.06 4.08
C HIS A 171 -30.62 3.87 5.61
N GLN A 172 -30.49 2.60 6.04
CA GLN A 172 -30.58 2.18 7.45
C GLN A 172 -29.22 1.88 8.08
N ASP A 173 -28.24 1.59 7.24
CA ASP A 173 -26.90 1.17 7.58
C ASP A 173 -25.97 2.34 7.89
N VAL A 174 -24.75 2.03 8.35
CA VAL A 174 -23.69 3.00 8.68
C VAL A 174 -22.31 2.36 8.44
N VAL A 175 -21.26 3.15 8.22
CA VAL A 175 -19.89 2.58 8.29
C VAL A 175 -19.54 2.07 9.70
N PRO A 176 -18.76 0.96 9.81
CA PRO A 176 -18.14 0.53 11.05
C PRO A 176 -17.26 1.60 11.71
N VAL A 177 -16.90 1.37 12.98
CA VAL A 177 -15.94 2.21 13.72
C VAL A 177 -14.66 1.41 13.97
N ASP A 178 -13.50 1.96 13.61
CA ASP A 178 -12.21 1.37 13.94
C ASP A 178 -11.94 1.49 15.45
N GLY A 179 -11.63 0.36 16.09
CA GLY A 179 -11.23 0.28 17.49
C GLY A 179 -9.99 1.11 17.83
N SER A 180 -9.11 1.39 16.86
CA SER A 180 -7.93 2.24 17.07
C SER A 180 -8.28 3.72 17.32
N THR A 181 -9.45 4.17 16.84
CA THR A 181 -9.89 5.58 16.88
C THR A 181 -10.79 5.91 18.08
N LEU A 182 -11.08 4.94 18.96
CA LEU A 182 -12.07 5.12 20.04
C LEU A 182 -11.71 6.26 21.02
N ASP A 183 -10.42 6.51 21.23
CA ASP A 183 -9.93 7.60 22.10
C ASP A 183 -10.01 9.00 21.43
N ASP A 184 -10.21 9.07 20.11
CA ASP A 184 -10.38 10.33 19.35
C ASP A 184 -11.85 10.81 19.31
N TRP A 185 -12.79 9.98 19.75
CA TRP A 185 -14.22 10.34 19.86
C TRP A 185 -14.50 11.14 21.14
N VAL A 186 -15.06 12.36 20.99
CA VAL A 186 -15.53 13.22 22.09
C VAL A 186 -16.66 12.55 22.88
N TYR A 187 -17.53 11.80 22.20
CA TYR A 187 -18.58 10.96 22.78
C TYR A 187 -18.57 9.60 22.09
N PRO A 188 -18.81 8.48 22.80
CA PRO A 188 -18.78 7.15 22.19
C PRO A 188 -19.70 7.04 20.97
N PRO A 189 -19.29 6.36 19.89
CA PRO A 189 -19.92 6.44 18.57
C PRO A 189 -21.40 6.02 18.57
N PHE A 190 -21.79 5.04 19.38
CA PHE A 190 -23.19 4.59 19.51
C PHE A 190 -23.85 5.07 20.82
N SER A 191 -23.43 6.22 21.34
CA SER A 191 -24.06 6.82 22.54
C SER A 191 -25.35 7.59 22.24
N GLY A 192 -25.52 8.10 21.01
CA GLY A 192 -26.62 9.01 20.67
C GLY A 192 -26.64 10.28 21.52
N HIS A 193 -25.47 10.77 21.96
CA HIS A 193 -25.37 11.81 22.98
C HIS A 193 -26.03 13.12 22.54
N VAL A 194 -26.95 13.64 23.36
CA VAL A 194 -27.64 14.92 23.12
C VAL A 194 -26.89 16.03 23.85
N ASP A 195 -26.11 16.80 23.10
CA ASP A 195 -25.38 17.94 23.61
C ASP A 195 -26.28 19.19 23.61
N LEU A 196 -26.80 19.51 24.80
CA LEU A 196 -27.63 20.70 25.02
C LEU A 196 -26.84 22.02 25.04
N ALA A 197 -25.51 21.97 25.23
CA ALA A 197 -24.69 23.17 25.16
C ALA A 197 -24.50 23.61 23.71
N ASN A 198 -24.27 22.66 22.80
CA ASN A 198 -24.06 22.93 21.39
C ASN A 198 -25.29 22.75 20.49
N GLN A 199 -26.37 22.18 21.02
CA GLN A 199 -27.64 21.89 20.34
C GLN A 199 -27.46 20.89 19.19
N THR A 200 -26.79 19.78 19.49
CA THR A 200 -26.44 18.70 18.56
C THR A 200 -26.74 17.31 19.13
N VAL A 201 -26.88 16.32 18.24
CA VAL A 201 -26.97 14.89 18.55
C VAL A 201 -25.77 14.20 17.93
N TRP A 202 -25.02 13.45 18.73
CA TRP A 202 -23.74 12.86 18.37
C TRP A 202 -23.80 11.34 18.21
N GLY A 203 -23.04 10.83 17.24
CA GLY A 203 -22.77 9.42 17.03
C GLY A 203 -22.85 8.99 15.57
N ARG A 204 -22.43 7.75 15.30
CA ARG A 204 -22.38 7.17 13.96
C ARG A 204 -23.80 7.04 13.37
N GLY A 205 -24.00 7.62 12.20
CA GLY A 205 -25.29 7.73 11.52
C GLY A 205 -26.22 8.81 12.07
N ALA A 206 -25.72 9.74 12.88
CA ALA A 206 -26.47 10.94 13.25
C ALA A 206 -26.72 11.85 12.03
N VAL A 207 -25.80 11.88 11.06
CA VAL A 207 -25.96 12.56 9.76
C VAL A 207 -26.33 11.55 8.68
N ASP A 208 -25.54 10.49 8.53
CA ASP A 208 -25.57 9.59 7.37
C ASP A 208 -26.05 8.18 7.74
N CYS A 209 -27.30 7.77 7.53
CA CYS A 209 -28.43 8.47 6.90
C CYS A 209 -29.68 8.55 7.81
N LYS A 210 -29.58 8.12 9.08
CA LYS A 210 -30.74 7.94 9.97
C LYS A 210 -31.58 9.21 10.13
N ASN A 211 -30.96 10.40 10.14
CA ASN A 211 -31.69 11.68 10.19
C ASN A 211 -32.70 11.84 9.02
N TRP A 212 -32.30 11.49 7.79
CA TRP A 212 -33.13 11.58 6.59
C TRP A 212 -34.30 10.59 6.61
N LEU A 213 -33.97 9.35 6.96
CA LEU A 213 -34.92 8.26 7.12
C LEU A 213 -35.98 8.62 8.18
N HIS A 214 -35.56 9.20 9.31
CA HIS A 214 -36.47 9.67 10.36
C HIS A 214 -37.29 10.90 9.97
N GLY A 215 -36.68 11.91 9.33
CA GLY A 215 -37.38 13.14 8.91
C GLY A 215 -38.53 12.83 7.94
N SER A 216 -38.27 11.99 6.94
CA SER A 216 -39.27 11.60 5.95
C SER A 216 -40.41 10.76 6.55
N MET A 217 -40.12 9.84 7.47
CA MET A 217 -41.15 9.06 8.16
C MET A 217 -41.97 9.91 9.15
N ALA A 218 -41.35 10.85 9.85
CA ALA A 218 -42.03 11.81 10.72
C ALA A 218 -42.95 12.75 9.94
N ALA A 219 -42.59 13.14 8.72
CA ALA A 219 -43.45 13.93 7.84
C ALA A 219 -44.73 13.18 7.42
N VAL A 220 -44.62 11.86 7.14
CA VAL A 220 -45.78 10.99 6.86
C VAL A 220 -46.67 10.86 8.10
N GLU A 221 -46.09 10.58 9.27
CA GLU A 221 -46.84 10.52 10.54
C GLU A 221 -47.57 11.84 10.84
N SER A 222 -46.92 12.99 10.62
CA SER A 222 -47.50 14.32 10.78
C SER A 222 -48.72 14.53 9.90
N LEU A 223 -48.63 14.17 8.60
CA LEU A 223 -49.73 14.30 7.64
C LEU A 223 -50.91 13.36 7.98
N LEU A 224 -50.63 12.12 8.40
CA LEU A 224 -51.66 11.18 8.87
C LEU A 224 -52.40 11.69 10.10
N LEU A 225 -51.68 12.20 11.11
CA LEU A 225 -52.26 12.80 12.31
C LEU A 225 -53.08 14.07 12.01
N SER A 226 -52.74 14.77 10.93
CA SER A 226 -53.46 15.95 10.43
C SER A 226 -54.71 15.61 9.61
N GLY A 227 -54.97 14.32 9.34
CA GLY A 227 -56.09 13.86 8.50
C GLY A 227 -55.91 14.14 7.00
N TRP A 228 -54.70 14.48 6.55
CA TRP A 228 -54.42 14.73 5.14
C TRP A 228 -54.33 13.42 4.36
N THR A 229 -54.77 13.42 3.09
CA THR A 229 -54.71 12.24 2.21
C THR A 229 -54.12 12.60 0.85
N PRO A 230 -53.20 11.77 0.32
CA PRO A 230 -52.58 12.04 -0.97
C PRO A 230 -53.55 11.75 -2.12
N ARG A 231 -53.47 12.59 -3.14
CA ARG A 231 -54.04 12.36 -4.47
C ARG A 231 -53.16 11.40 -5.28
N ARG A 232 -51.83 11.50 -5.13
CA ARG A 232 -50.82 10.76 -5.91
C ARG A 232 -50.00 9.90 -4.96
N THR A 233 -49.76 8.64 -5.32
CA THR A 233 -49.08 7.66 -4.45
C THR A 233 -47.71 8.16 -3.98
N VAL A 234 -47.44 8.01 -2.68
CA VAL A 234 -46.14 8.30 -2.07
C VAL A 234 -45.46 6.98 -1.72
N LEU A 235 -44.20 6.84 -2.12
CA LEU A 235 -43.35 5.69 -1.84
C LEU A 235 -42.17 6.16 -0.99
N LEU A 236 -41.89 5.46 0.11
CA LEU A 236 -40.62 5.59 0.84
C LEU A 236 -39.89 4.27 0.76
N ALA A 237 -38.65 4.28 0.28
CA ALA A 237 -37.83 3.09 0.06
C ALA A 237 -36.52 3.22 0.84
N PHE A 238 -36.30 2.33 1.79
CA PHE A 238 -35.12 2.36 2.66
C PHE A 238 -34.20 1.17 2.43
N GLY A 239 -32.97 1.45 1.99
CA GLY A 239 -31.88 0.50 1.85
C GLY A 239 -31.39 -0.04 3.20
N PHE A 240 -30.43 -0.98 3.18
CA PHE A 240 -29.80 -1.54 4.38
C PHE A 240 -28.34 -1.96 4.12
N ASP A 241 -27.75 -1.48 3.02
CA ASP A 241 -26.42 -1.84 2.56
C ASP A 241 -25.81 -0.77 1.63
N GLU A 242 -26.27 0.50 1.68
CA GLU A 242 -25.74 1.64 0.90
C GLU A 242 -24.22 1.71 1.04
N GLU A 243 -23.75 1.64 2.28
CA GLU A 243 -22.34 1.68 2.71
C GLU A 243 -21.54 0.47 2.22
N SER A 244 -22.19 -0.48 1.54
CA SER A 244 -21.62 -1.66 0.86
C SER A 244 -22.14 -1.83 -0.59
N SER A 245 -22.59 -0.73 -1.22
CA SER A 245 -23.04 -0.52 -2.62
C SER A 245 -24.54 -0.57 -2.94
N GLY A 246 -25.40 -0.75 -1.94
CA GLY A 246 -26.86 -0.82 -2.14
C GLY A 246 -27.33 -2.05 -2.95
N ARG A 247 -26.49 -3.08 -3.09
CA ARG A 247 -26.75 -4.28 -3.91
C ARG A 247 -27.83 -5.18 -3.32
N GLN A 248 -27.99 -5.20 -2.00
CA GLN A 248 -28.92 -6.07 -1.29
C GLN A 248 -30.25 -5.37 -1.02
N GLY A 249 -30.24 -4.11 -0.59
CA GLY A 249 -31.42 -3.27 -0.38
C GLY A 249 -31.88 -2.59 -1.65
N ALA A 250 -31.21 -1.49 -2.02
CA ALA A 250 -31.70 -0.55 -3.03
C ALA A 250 -31.85 -1.16 -4.42
N GLN A 251 -30.93 -2.03 -4.86
CA GLN A 251 -31.05 -2.78 -6.12
C GLN A 251 -32.32 -3.65 -6.14
N HIS A 252 -32.62 -4.35 -5.04
CA HIS A 252 -33.80 -5.21 -4.97
C HIS A 252 -35.10 -4.40 -4.87
N ILE A 253 -35.12 -3.31 -4.10
CA ILE A 253 -36.28 -2.40 -4.05
C ILE A 253 -36.49 -1.72 -5.42
N GLY A 254 -35.44 -1.25 -6.07
CA GLY A 254 -35.47 -0.65 -7.40
C GLY A 254 -36.03 -1.61 -8.46
N ARG A 255 -35.51 -2.85 -8.53
CA ARG A 255 -36.05 -3.92 -9.41
C ARG A 255 -37.51 -4.25 -9.09
N PHE A 256 -37.88 -4.30 -7.81
CA PHE A 256 -39.24 -4.59 -7.37
C PHE A 256 -40.23 -3.49 -7.78
N LEU A 257 -39.85 -2.21 -7.60
CA LEU A 257 -40.60 -1.06 -8.07
C LEU A 257 -40.69 -1.02 -9.60
N GLN A 258 -39.60 -1.34 -10.32
CA GLN A 258 -39.59 -1.39 -11.79
C GLN A 258 -40.54 -2.48 -12.30
N LYS A 259 -40.56 -3.65 -11.66
CA LYS A 259 -41.51 -4.73 -11.96
C LYS A 259 -42.96 -4.35 -11.63
N ARG A 260 -43.19 -3.51 -10.61
CA ARG A 260 -44.53 -3.07 -10.16
C ARG A 260 -45.13 -1.95 -11.01
N TYR A 261 -44.32 -0.96 -11.38
CA TYR A 261 -44.77 0.28 -12.02
C TYR A 261 -44.26 0.49 -13.46
N GLY A 262 -43.23 -0.25 -13.89
CA GLY A 262 -42.60 -0.11 -15.20
C GLY A 262 -41.52 0.98 -15.27
N ASP A 263 -40.94 1.16 -16.45
CA ASP A 263 -39.91 2.19 -16.70
C ASP A 263 -40.52 3.60 -16.79
N ASN A 264 -39.77 4.62 -16.34
CA ASN A 264 -40.16 6.05 -16.35
C ASN A 264 -41.55 6.32 -15.70
N SER A 265 -41.87 5.53 -14.68
CA SER A 265 -43.16 5.45 -13.97
C SER A 265 -43.26 6.29 -12.71
N VAL A 266 -42.15 6.85 -12.20
CA VAL A 266 -42.08 7.74 -11.02
C VAL A 266 -41.95 9.20 -11.48
N ALA A 267 -42.67 10.11 -10.83
CA ALA A 267 -42.68 11.54 -11.22
C ALA A 267 -41.33 12.21 -10.93
N MET A 268 -40.83 11.98 -9.71
CA MET A 268 -39.51 12.38 -9.25
C MET A 268 -39.07 11.50 -8.09
N LEU A 269 -37.76 11.39 -7.93
CA LEU A 269 -37.08 10.74 -6.81
C LEU A 269 -36.33 11.82 -6.03
N VAL A 270 -36.52 11.88 -4.71
CA VAL A 270 -35.72 12.71 -3.79
C VAL A 270 -34.99 11.83 -2.79
N ASP A 271 -33.68 12.03 -2.69
CA ASP A 271 -32.75 11.25 -1.89
C ASP A 271 -31.89 12.16 -1.00
N GLU A 272 -31.04 11.57 -0.16
CA GLU A 272 -29.93 12.27 0.50
C GLU A 272 -29.04 13.04 -0.51
N GLY A 273 -28.20 13.95 -0.02
CA GLY A 273 -27.25 14.63 -0.90
C GLY A 273 -26.67 15.93 -0.38
N THR A 274 -26.58 16.92 -1.26
CA THR A 274 -26.04 18.26 -0.96
C THR A 274 -27.03 19.11 -0.15
N PRO A 275 -26.56 19.97 0.76
CA PRO A 275 -27.39 20.66 1.76
C PRO A 275 -27.81 22.08 1.36
N VAL A 276 -28.37 22.82 2.33
CA VAL A 276 -28.39 24.29 2.34
C VAL A 276 -27.14 24.84 3.02
N TYR A 277 -26.31 25.59 2.31
CA TYR A 277 -25.16 26.30 2.87
C TYR A 277 -25.62 27.61 3.52
N SER A 278 -25.19 27.87 4.76
CA SER A 278 -25.51 29.11 5.47
C SER A 278 -24.53 30.24 5.19
N VAL A 279 -24.91 31.49 5.50
CA VAL A 279 -24.05 32.68 5.32
C VAL A 279 -22.73 32.65 6.11
N SER A 280 -22.59 31.71 7.04
CA SER A 280 -21.39 31.50 7.85
C SER A 280 -20.53 30.33 7.36
N ASP A 281 -20.99 29.62 6.33
CA ASP A 281 -20.23 28.55 5.68
C ASP A 281 -19.22 29.16 4.68
N PRO A 282 -17.91 28.82 4.74
CA PRO A 282 -16.91 29.32 3.80
C PRO A 282 -17.24 29.03 2.32
N GLU A 283 -17.86 27.89 2.00
CA GLU A 283 -18.17 27.50 0.62
C GLU A 283 -19.35 28.30 0.04
N SER A 284 -20.15 28.94 0.91
CA SER A 284 -21.27 29.82 0.52
C SER A 284 -20.84 31.20 0.02
N PHE A 285 -19.59 31.60 0.30
CA PHE A 285 -19.11 32.98 0.18
C PHE A 285 -20.08 34.01 0.79
N GLY A 286 -20.73 33.67 1.90
CA GLY A 286 -21.71 34.49 2.61
C GLY A 286 -23.14 34.48 2.04
N ALA A 287 -23.40 33.77 0.94
CA ALA A 287 -24.70 33.72 0.28
C ALA A 287 -25.52 32.50 0.73
N PRO A 288 -26.75 32.66 1.27
CA PRO A 288 -27.55 31.51 1.68
C PRO A 288 -28.04 30.76 0.44
N ILE A 289 -27.60 29.51 0.27
CA ILE A 289 -27.76 28.78 -0.99
C ILE A 289 -28.02 27.29 -0.75
N ALA A 290 -29.11 26.80 -1.32
CA ALA A 290 -29.41 25.37 -1.43
C ALA A 290 -28.93 24.87 -2.79
N ALA A 291 -28.18 23.77 -2.78
CA ALA A 291 -27.49 23.30 -3.98
C ALA A 291 -27.89 21.89 -4.44
N PRO A 292 -29.18 21.50 -4.56
CA PRO A 292 -29.58 20.12 -4.85
C PRO A 292 -28.83 19.49 -6.03
N ALA A 293 -28.25 18.32 -5.79
CA ALA A 293 -27.46 17.64 -6.79
C ALA A 293 -28.36 16.93 -7.81
N ILE A 294 -28.21 17.33 -9.08
CA ILE A 294 -28.98 16.80 -10.21
C ILE A 294 -28.26 15.67 -10.94
N THR A 295 -27.02 15.37 -10.54
CA THR A 295 -26.16 14.32 -11.08
C THR A 295 -25.11 13.94 -10.03
N GLU A 296 -24.40 12.85 -10.27
CA GLU A 296 -23.38 12.29 -9.40
C GLU A 296 -22.10 12.04 -10.20
N LYS A 297 -20.94 12.12 -9.53
CA LYS A 297 -19.68 11.61 -10.09
C LYS A 297 -19.80 10.08 -10.26
N GLY A 298 -19.14 9.51 -11.27
CA GLY A 298 -19.06 8.05 -11.43
C GLY A 298 -18.13 7.43 -10.38
N MET A 299 -18.05 6.10 -10.33
CA MET A 299 -17.25 5.33 -9.38
C MET A 299 -16.54 4.19 -10.11
N LEU A 300 -15.24 4.06 -9.87
CA LEU A 300 -14.46 2.88 -10.22
C LEU A 300 -13.41 2.65 -9.15
N ASN A 301 -13.49 1.51 -8.46
CA ASN A 301 -12.33 1.00 -7.74
C ASN A 301 -11.44 0.22 -8.71
N VAL A 302 -10.14 0.45 -8.61
CA VAL A 302 -9.11 -0.27 -9.35
C VAL A 302 -8.32 -1.10 -8.34
N GLU A 303 -8.28 -2.41 -8.54
CA GLU A 303 -7.46 -3.33 -7.75
C GLU A 303 -6.16 -3.59 -8.51
N MET A 304 -5.03 -3.52 -7.82
CA MET A 304 -3.69 -3.73 -8.39
C MET A 304 -2.96 -4.79 -7.58
N GLU A 305 -2.38 -5.77 -8.27
CA GLU A 305 -1.49 -6.76 -7.68
C GLU A 305 -0.16 -6.77 -8.44
N VAL A 306 0.95 -6.61 -7.71
CA VAL A 306 2.29 -6.88 -8.22
C VAL A 306 2.72 -8.23 -7.65
N ARG A 307 3.11 -9.16 -8.53
CA ARG A 307 3.78 -10.42 -8.16
C ARG A 307 5.22 -10.41 -8.62
N SER A 308 6.15 -10.76 -7.74
CA SER A 308 7.56 -10.94 -8.08
C SER A 308 8.17 -12.07 -7.24
N LYS A 309 9.47 -12.33 -7.38
CA LYS A 309 10.13 -13.40 -6.63
C LYS A 309 10.37 -12.98 -5.18
N GLY A 310 9.79 -13.71 -4.23
CA GLY A 310 10.10 -13.62 -2.80
C GLY A 310 11.46 -14.24 -2.42
N GLY A 311 11.74 -14.31 -1.12
CA GLY A 311 12.99 -14.88 -0.58
C GLY A 311 13.49 -14.17 0.68
N HIS A 312 14.70 -14.48 1.11
CA HIS A 312 15.26 -13.91 2.34
C HIS A 312 15.69 -12.43 2.17
N SER A 313 15.18 -11.56 3.05
CA SER A 313 15.48 -10.11 3.14
C SER A 313 16.97 -9.73 3.09
N SER A 314 17.85 -10.63 3.55
CA SER A 314 19.29 -10.39 3.61
C SER A 314 19.95 -10.26 2.24
N MET A 315 19.37 -10.90 1.21
CA MET A 315 19.88 -10.96 -0.16
C MET A 315 18.83 -10.42 -1.16
N PRO A 316 18.43 -9.14 -1.05
CA PRO A 316 17.30 -8.64 -1.80
C PRO A 316 17.64 -8.42 -3.29
N PRO A 317 16.68 -8.59 -4.20
CA PRO A 317 16.80 -8.16 -5.59
C PRO A 317 16.91 -6.63 -5.69
N PRO A 318 17.23 -6.07 -6.87
CA PRO A 318 17.34 -4.62 -7.07
C PRO A 318 16.08 -3.79 -6.73
N HIS A 319 14.91 -4.42 -6.74
CA HIS A 319 13.61 -3.85 -6.34
C HIS A 319 12.79 -4.96 -5.65
N THR A 320 12.14 -4.69 -4.52
CA THR A 320 11.21 -5.66 -3.88
C THR A 320 9.80 -5.55 -4.48
N THR A 321 8.94 -6.54 -4.27
CA THR A 321 7.52 -6.50 -4.67
C THR A 321 6.81 -5.25 -4.14
N ILE A 322 7.08 -4.88 -2.88
CA ILE A 322 6.56 -3.66 -2.23
C ILE A 322 7.16 -2.39 -2.86
N GLY A 323 8.46 -2.41 -3.19
CA GLY A 323 9.13 -1.30 -3.88
C GLY A 323 8.56 -1.02 -5.27
N LEU A 324 8.34 -2.08 -6.05
CA LEU A 324 7.69 -2.01 -7.37
C LEU A 324 6.28 -1.42 -7.28
N LEU A 325 5.44 -1.92 -6.38
CA LEU A 325 4.10 -1.39 -6.14
C LEU A 325 4.15 0.08 -5.69
N SER A 326 5.03 0.42 -4.74
CA SER A 326 5.21 1.79 -4.25
C SER A 326 5.61 2.74 -5.39
N ARG A 327 6.47 2.29 -6.31
CA ARG A 327 6.87 3.09 -7.47
C ARG A 327 5.74 3.30 -8.47
N ILE A 328 4.89 2.29 -8.66
CA ILE A 328 3.68 2.39 -9.49
C ILE A 328 2.69 3.39 -8.88
N LEU A 329 2.43 3.31 -7.57
CA LEU A 329 1.56 4.25 -6.86
C LEU A 329 2.12 5.67 -6.87
N ALA A 330 3.43 5.85 -6.65
CA ALA A 330 4.09 7.15 -6.77
C ALA A 330 3.93 7.78 -8.16
N VAL A 331 4.00 6.98 -9.24
CA VAL A 331 3.74 7.47 -10.61
C VAL A 331 2.27 7.86 -10.81
N LEU A 332 1.31 7.12 -10.26
CA LEU A 332 -0.12 7.50 -10.34
C LEU A 332 -0.39 8.79 -9.56
N GLU A 333 0.21 8.95 -8.39
CA GLU A 333 0.13 10.12 -7.53
C GLU A 333 0.76 11.38 -8.16
N ASP A 334 1.89 11.24 -8.87
CA ASP A 334 2.51 12.33 -9.64
C ASP A 334 1.76 12.68 -10.94
N HIS A 335 0.78 11.87 -11.33
CA HIS A 335 -0.04 12.09 -12.53
C HIS A 335 -1.53 12.15 -12.17
N PRO A 336 -2.00 13.18 -11.44
CA PRO A 336 -3.41 13.39 -11.18
C PRO A 336 -4.19 13.68 -12.47
N PHE A 337 -5.50 13.48 -12.43
CA PHE A 337 -6.39 13.84 -13.54
C PHE A 337 -6.47 15.37 -13.74
N PRO A 338 -6.54 15.83 -15.00
CA PRO A 338 -6.54 17.25 -15.32
C PRO A 338 -7.86 17.92 -14.95
N ASP A 339 -7.77 19.14 -14.43
CA ASP A 339 -8.92 19.97 -14.12
C ASP A 339 -9.58 20.47 -15.43
N LYS A 340 -10.90 20.36 -15.55
CA LYS A 340 -11.60 20.69 -16.81
C LYS A 340 -13.02 21.17 -16.58
N ILE A 341 -13.40 22.27 -17.25
CA ILE A 341 -14.80 22.71 -17.33
C ILE A 341 -15.36 22.25 -18.67
N GLU A 342 -16.40 21.43 -18.63
CA GLU A 342 -17.15 20.94 -19.80
C GLU A 342 -18.65 21.21 -19.70
N GLU A 343 -19.40 20.89 -20.75
CA GLU A 343 -20.86 21.08 -20.79
C GLU A 343 -21.59 20.39 -19.62
N LYS A 344 -21.15 19.18 -19.22
CA LYS A 344 -21.70 18.46 -18.06
C LYS A 344 -21.21 18.99 -16.70
N SER A 345 -20.25 19.91 -16.67
CA SER A 345 -19.86 20.66 -15.47
C SER A 345 -20.82 21.82 -15.17
N LYS A 346 -21.77 22.13 -16.08
CA LYS A 346 -22.62 23.33 -15.99
C LYS A 346 -23.33 23.51 -14.65
N ALA A 347 -23.81 22.43 -14.02
CA ALA A 347 -24.48 22.50 -12.73
C ALA A 347 -23.60 23.17 -11.66
N HIS A 348 -22.37 22.68 -11.48
CA HIS A 348 -21.43 23.25 -10.51
C HIS A 348 -20.98 24.67 -10.89
N ILE A 349 -20.79 24.96 -12.18
CA ILE A 349 -20.50 26.32 -12.65
C ILE A 349 -21.65 27.28 -12.35
N GLN A 350 -22.90 26.84 -12.47
CA GLN A 350 -24.07 27.63 -12.13
C GLN A 350 -24.17 27.88 -10.62
N PHE A 351 -23.83 26.90 -9.78
CA PHE A 351 -23.70 27.08 -8.33
C PHE A 351 -22.72 28.22 -7.99
N LEU A 352 -21.53 28.23 -8.60
CA LEU A 352 -20.55 29.32 -8.43
C LEU A 352 -21.06 30.67 -9.00
N GLN A 353 -21.71 30.66 -10.17
CA GLN A 353 -22.31 31.86 -10.77
C GLN A 353 -23.42 32.45 -9.90
N CYS A 354 -24.19 31.62 -9.18
CA CYS A 354 -25.22 32.04 -8.23
C CYS A 354 -24.70 32.80 -6.99
N MET A 355 -23.41 32.63 -6.67
CA MET A 355 -22.74 33.30 -5.54
C MET A 355 -21.83 34.47 -5.98
N ARG A 356 -21.51 34.57 -7.28
CA ARG A 356 -20.56 35.54 -7.88
C ARG A 356 -20.62 36.96 -7.31
N ASP A 357 -21.83 37.49 -7.20
CA ASP A 357 -22.08 38.90 -6.85
C ASP A 357 -22.23 39.13 -5.33
N HIS A 358 -22.04 38.09 -4.51
CA HIS A 358 -22.03 38.26 -3.06
C HIS A 358 -20.74 38.97 -2.60
N PRO A 359 -20.77 39.89 -1.61
CA PRO A 359 -19.60 40.69 -1.23
C PRO A 359 -18.33 39.88 -0.88
N GLU A 360 -18.48 38.73 -0.22
CA GLU A 360 -17.36 37.91 0.27
C GLU A 360 -16.74 37.02 -0.81
N MET A 361 -17.37 36.94 -1.99
CA MET A 361 -16.81 36.23 -3.15
C MET A 361 -15.45 36.81 -3.56
N PRO A 362 -14.38 36.01 -3.68
CA PRO A 362 -13.06 36.50 -4.05
C PRO A 362 -13.07 37.28 -5.38
N GLU A 363 -12.43 38.45 -5.40
CA GLU A 363 -12.48 39.35 -6.57
C GLU A 363 -11.96 38.68 -7.86
N ALA A 364 -10.93 37.85 -7.76
CA ALA A 364 -10.38 37.10 -8.88
C ALA A 364 -11.40 36.11 -9.47
N LEU A 365 -12.03 35.30 -8.61
CA LEU A 365 -13.06 34.32 -9.00
C LEU A 365 -14.31 35.02 -9.55
N ARG A 366 -14.77 36.12 -8.92
CA ARG A 366 -15.86 36.97 -9.41
C ARG A 366 -15.61 37.43 -10.86
N HIS A 367 -14.42 37.96 -11.14
CA HIS A 367 -14.02 38.41 -12.49
C HIS A 367 -13.84 37.26 -13.49
N ALA A 368 -13.42 36.08 -13.04
CA ALA A 368 -13.29 34.90 -13.88
C ALA A 368 -14.67 34.37 -14.33
N LEU A 369 -15.58 34.18 -13.37
CA LEU A 369 -16.95 33.74 -13.64
C LEU A 369 -17.71 34.73 -14.55
N TYR A 370 -17.53 36.04 -14.36
CA TYR A 370 -18.09 37.05 -15.25
C TYR A 370 -17.61 36.90 -16.70
N LYS A 371 -16.30 36.63 -16.91
CA LYS A 371 -15.73 36.40 -18.25
C LYS A 371 -16.24 35.09 -18.86
N LEU A 372 -16.39 34.05 -18.06
CA LEU A 372 -16.93 32.76 -18.48
C LEU A 372 -18.39 32.92 -18.96
N GLU A 373 -19.25 33.50 -18.13
CA GLU A 373 -20.65 33.73 -18.45
C GLU A 373 -20.82 34.57 -19.73
N TYR A 374 -20.04 35.65 -19.87
CA TYR A 374 -20.03 36.46 -21.08
C TYR A 374 -19.63 35.62 -22.31
N ALA A 375 -18.61 34.76 -22.19
CA ALA A 375 -18.13 33.91 -23.29
C ALA A 375 -19.13 32.80 -23.65
N GLU A 376 -19.92 32.31 -22.68
CA GLU A 376 -21.02 31.36 -22.89
C GLU A 376 -22.19 32.04 -23.62
N ARG A 377 -22.68 33.18 -23.10
CA ARG A 377 -23.72 34.01 -23.76
C ARG A 377 -23.33 34.37 -25.20
N ALA A 378 -22.04 34.61 -25.45
CA ALA A 378 -21.49 34.89 -26.79
C ALA A 378 -21.63 33.74 -27.81
N GLN A 379 -21.82 32.48 -27.39
CA GLN A 379 -21.99 31.35 -28.30
C GLN A 379 -23.39 31.32 -28.95
N HIS A 380 -24.41 31.86 -28.28
CA HIS A 380 -25.79 31.82 -28.75
C HIS A 380 -25.97 32.66 -30.02
N LYS A 381 -26.57 32.08 -31.07
CA LYS A 381 -26.82 32.76 -32.37
C LYS A 381 -27.80 33.93 -32.27
N ARG A 382 -28.60 33.99 -31.21
CA ARG A 382 -29.66 34.98 -30.98
C ARG A 382 -29.51 35.49 -29.56
N LEU A 383 -28.85 36.64 -29.40
CA LEU A 383 -28.83 37.37 -28.13
C LEU A 383 -30.27 37.72 -27.77
N GLU A 384 -30.70 37.41 -26.54
CA GLU A 384 -32.04 37.75 -26.05
C GLU A 384 -32.24 39.28 -26.05
N PRO A 385 -33.49 39.77 -26.21
CA PRO A 385 -33.76 41.22 -26.31
C PRO A 385 -33.17 42.03 -25.16
N ASN A 386 -33.20 41.45 -23.96
CA ASN A 386 -32.77 42.07 -22.71
C ASN A 386 -31.24 42.27 -22.69
N VAL A 387 -30.48 41.24 -23.07
CA VAL A 387 -29.00 41.31 -23.20
C VAL A 387 -28.56 42.31 -24.27
N ARG A 388 -29.39 42.47 -25.31
CA ARG A 388 -29.20 43.41 -26.42
C ARG A 388 -29.39 44.88 -26.05
N ALA A 389 -30.03 45.17 -24.92
CA ALA A 389 -30.25 46.52 -24.39
C ALA A 389 -29.07 47.02 -23.54
N VAL A 390 -28.25 46.12 -23.00
CA VAL A 390 -27.18 46.43 -22.03
C VAL A 390 -25.78 46.39 -22.65
N LEU A 391 -25.58 45.59 -23.71
CA LEU A 391 -24.29 45.51 -24.40
C LEU A 391 -24.06 46.67 -25.39
N PRO A 392 -22.85 47.28 -25.41
CA PRO A 392 -22.48 48.25 -26.43
C PRO A 392 -22.71 47.76 -27.86
N LEU A 393 -23.19 48.63 -28.75
CA LEU A 393 -23.54 48.28 -30.14
C LEU A 393 -22.38 47.60 -30.89
N ALA A 394 -21.15 48.07 -30.67
CA ALA A 394 -19.93 47.49 -31.27
C ALA A 394 -19.68 46.04 -30.81
N GLU A 395 -20.01 45.70 -29.56
CA GLU A 395 -19.90 44.35 -29.02
C GLU A 395 -20.99 43.44 -29.57
N CYS A 396 -22.24 43.91 -29.63
CA CYS A 396 -23.32 43.18 -30.30
C CYS A 396 -23.01 42.91 -31.79
N ILE A 397 -22.31 43.82 -32.48
CA ILE A 397 -21.84 43.60 -33.86
C ILE A 397 -20.70 42.55 -33.87
N PHE A 398 -19.69 42.68 -33.00
CA PHE A 398 -18.58 41.74 -32.90
C PHE A 398 -19.06 40.31 -32.60
N LEU A 399 -19.94 40.15 -31.60
CA LEU A 399 -20.54 38.85 -31.24
C LEU A 399 -21.35 38.22 -32.37
N ARG A 400 -21.86 39.04 -33.31
CA ARG A 400 -22.63 38.56 -34.46
C ARG A 400 -21.75 38.21 -35.68
N LEU A 401 -20.57 38.83 -35.80
CA LEU A 401 -19.65 38.67 -36.93
C LEU A 401 -18.43 37.78 -36.63
N ALA A 402 -18.09 37.54 -35.35
CA ALA A 402 -16.93 36.74 -34.97
C ALA A 402 -17.07 35.26 -35.40
N PRO A 403 -16.03 34.67 -36.04
CA PRO A 403 -16.07 33.27 -36.44
C PRO A 403 -16.11 32.33 -35.23
N ARG A 404 -16.78 31.18 -35.39
CA ARG A 404 -16.97 30.17 -34.32
C ARG A 404 -15.67 29.78 -33.60
N SER A 405 -14.57 29.60 -34.34
CA SER A 405 -13.26 29.25 -33.77
C SER A 405 -12.71 30.31 -32.81
N LEU A 406 -12.98 31.59 -33.04
CA LEU A 406 -12.55 32.68 -32.17
C LEU A 406 -13.44 32.83 -30.94
N LYS A 407 -14.75 32.51 -31.07
CA LYS A 407 -15.65 32.38 -29.93
C LYS A 407 -15.25 31.22 -29.03
N GLN A 408 -14.97 30.05 -29.62
CA GLN A 408 -14.51 28.88 -28.87
C GLN A 408 -13.23 29.18 -28.09
N ARG A 409 -12.18 29.70 -28.75
CA ARG A 409 -10.93 30.12 -28.07
C ARG A 409 -11.15 31.13 -26.92
N ARG A 410 -12.16 31.99 -27.02
CA ARG A 410 -12.54 32.90 -25.92
C ARG A 410 -13.19 32.16 -24.75
N LEU A 411 -14.08 31.20 -25.04
CA LEU A 411 -14.70 30.33 -24.05
C LEU A 411 -13.66 29.43 -23.36
N ASP A 412 -12.78 28.77 -24.12
CA ASP A 412 -11.70 27.93 -23.59
C ASP A 412 -10.78 28.72 -22.65
N LYS A 413 -10.40 29.95 -23.06
CA LYS A 413 -9.61 30.85 -22.22
C LYS A 413 -10.36 31.33 -20.96
N ALA A 414 -11.67 31.52 -21.04
CA ALA A 414 -12.47 31.94 -19.89
C ALA A 414 -12.70 30.79 -18.90
N ARG A 415 -12.86 29.55 -19.40
CA ARG A 415 -12.86 28.31 -18.60
C ARG A 415 -11.55 28.14 -17.85
N GLN A 416 -10.41 28.24 -18.55
CA GLN A 416 -9.09 28.17 -17.90
C GLN A 416 -8.94 29.24 -16.81
N GLY A 417 -9.32 30.48 -17.10
CA GLY A 417 -9.24 31.56 -16.11
C GLY A 417 -10.14 31.42 -14.89
N VAL A 418 -11.11 30.48 -14.87
CA VAL A 418 -11.86 30.06 -13.67
C VAL A 418 -11.10 28.95 -12.93
N LEU A 419 -10.58 27.94 -13.65
CA LEU A 419 -9.76 26.88 -13.06
C LEU A 419 -8.51 27.44 -12.34
N ASP A 420 -7.86 28.45 -12.93
CA ASP A 420 -6.67 29.11 -12.39
C ASP A 420 -6.88 29.82 -11.03
N VAL A 421 -8.12 29.96 -10.55
CA VAL A 421 -8.49 30.74 -9.35
C VAL A 421 -9.45 30.02 -8.38
N LEU A 422 -9.79 28.76 -8.64
CA LEU A 422 -10.55 27.93 -7.71
C LEU A 422 -9.61 27.26 -6.69
N ASP A 423 -10.12 27.02 -5.49
CA ASP A 423 -9.45 26.14 -4.52
C ASP A 423 -9.61 24.66 -4.90
N TYR A 424 -8.85 23.81 -4.22
CA TYR A 424 -8.81 22.38 -4.51
C TYR A 424 -10.15 21.66 -4.24
N ASN A 425 -10.91 22.07 -3.22
CA ASN A 425 -12.21 21.44 -2.90
C ASN A 425 -13.19 21.67 -4.06
N MET A 426 -13.25 22.91 -4.58
CA MET A 426 -14.10 23.23 -5.74
C MET A 426 -13.60 22.59 -7.04
N LEU A 427 -12.28 22.49 -7.23
CA LEU A 427 -11.70 21.75 -8.37
C LEU A 427 -12.03 20.24 -8.32
N SER A 428 -12.14 19.64 -7.13
CA SER A 428 -12.45 18.21 -6.96
C SER A 428 -13.81 17.81 -7.55
N LEU A 429 -14.79 18.73 -7.56
CA LEU A 429 -16.12 18.55 -8.16
C LEU A 429 -16.09 18.67 -9.70
N LEU A 430 -15.05 19.30 -10.25
CA LEU A 430 -14.85 19.54 -11.68
C LEU A 430 -13.92 18.52 -12.34
N LYS A 431 -13.43 17.50 -11.63
CA LYS A 431 -12.51 16.50 -12.20
C LYS A 431 -12.71 15.09 -11.66
N THR A 432 -12.07 14.13 -12.33
CA THR A 432 -11.94 12.78 -11.79
C THR A 432 -10.94 12.85 -10.63
N THR A 433 -11.35 12.43 -9.44
CA THR A 433 -10.43 12.30 -8.30
C THR A 433 -9.99 10.84 -8.18
N GLN A 434 -8.81 10.61 -7.61
CA GLN A 434 -8.28 9.30 -7.26
C GLN A 434 -7.90 9.31 -5.78
N ALA A 435 -7.94 8.15 -5.13
CA ALA A 435 -7.50 7.95 -3.75
C ALA A 435 -6.95 6.54 -3.60
N GLU A 436 -5.74 6.40 -3.08
CA GLU A 436 -5.19 5.12 -2.63
C GLU A 436 -5.72 4.86 -1.21
N ASP A 437 -6.70 3.96 -1.09
CA ASP A 437 -7.39 3.71 0.18
C ASP A 437 -6.78 2.55 0.96
N VAL A 438 -6.28 1.52 0.25
CA VAL A 438 -5.71 0.30 0.86
C VAL A 438 -4.41 -0.10 0.17
N ILE A 439 -3.41 -0.49 0.96
CA ILE A 439 -2.16 -1.11 0.52
C ILE A 439 -1.77 -2.23 1.50
N HIS A 440 -1.32 -3.37 0.97
CA HIS A 440 -0.85 -4.50 1.77
C HIS A 440 0.28 -5.27 1.06
N GLY A 441 1.22 -5.78 1.84
CA GLY A 441 2.21 -6.76 1.41
C GLY A 441 3.15 -7.10 2.55
N GLY A 442 3.58 -8.36 2.62
CA GLY A 442 4.50 -8.84 3.66
C GLY A 442 3.83 -9.30 4.94
N VAL A 443 4.38 -10.38 5.51
CA VAL A 443 3.89 -11.01 6.76
C VAL A 443 4.95 -10.98 7.87
N LYS A 444 6.25 -10.91 7.52
CA LYS A 444 7.37 -11.03 8.46
C LYS A 444 8.56 -10.16 8.05
N VAL A 445 9.23 -9.52 9.01
CA VAL A 445 10.31 -8.52 8.75
C VAL A 445 11.69 -9.12 8.36
N ASN A 446 11.75 -10.42 8.03
CA ASN A 446 12.94 -11.06 7.46
C ASN A 446 12.69 -11.78 6.11
N ALA A 447 11.46 -11.75 5.59
CA ALA A 447 11.05 -12.45 4.38
C ALA A 447 10.38 -11.50 3.36
N LEU A 448 10.88 -11.51 2.12
CA LEU A 448 10.37 -10.70 1.02
C LEU A 448 9.08 -11.33 0.45
N PRO A 449 7.95 -10.59 0.38
CA PRO A 449 6.70 -11.13 -0.12
C PRO A 449 6.70 -11.36 -1.63
N GLU A 450 6.12 -12.47 -2.06
CA GLU A 450 5.87 -12.80 -3.47
C GLU A 450 4.79 -11.91 -4.10
N SER A 451 3.84 -11.38 -3.30
CA SER A 451 2.75 -10.49 -3.77
C SER A 451 2.59 -9.24 -2.90
N ALA A 452 2.20 -8.13 -3.52
CA ALA A 452 1.75 -6.91 -2.85
C ALA A 452 0.55 -6.32 -3.61
N THR A 453 -0.45 -5.84 -2.86
CA THR A 453 -1.72 -5.35 -3.41
C THR A 453 -2.02 -3.91 -3.00
N ALA A 454 -2.73 -3.20 -3.87
CA ALA A 454 -3.30 -1.89 -3.58
C ALA A 454 -4.71 -1.74 -4.18
N LEU A 455 -5.52 -0.90 -3.56
CA LEU A 455 -6.87 -0.58 -4.01
C LEU A 455 -7.03 0.93 -4.11
N ILE A 456 -7.41 1.40 -5.29
CA ILE A 456 -7.47 2.82 -5.66
C ILE A 456 -8.89 3.20 -6.10
N ASN A 457 -9.57 4.04 -5.33
CA ASN A 457 -10.90 4.57 -5.61
C ASN A 457 -10.84 5.76 -6.58
N HIS A 458 -11.79 5.82 -7.52
CA HIS A 458 -11.94 6.93 -8.43
C HIS A 458 -13.37 7.48 -8.42
N ARG A 459 -13.53 8.77 -8.11
CA ARG A 459 -14.77 9.48 -8.41
C ARG A 459 -14.65 10.18 -9.76
N ILE A 460 -15.33 9.64 -10.76
CA ILE A 460 -15.21 10.02 -12.17
C ILE A 460 -15.99 11.31 -12.46
N ALA A 461 -15.36 12.31 -13.08
CA ALA A 461 -16.03 13.57 -13.45
C ALA A 461 -17.26 13.32 -14.33
N THR A 462 -18.32 14.11 -14.20
CA THR A 462 -19.59 13.95 -14.94
C THR A 462 -19.45 13.93 -16.47
N TYR A 463 -18.37 14.51 -17.02
CA TYR A 463 -18.04 14.49 -18.45
C TYR A 463 -17.17 13.29 -18.91
N SER A 464 -16.61 12.53 -17.97
CA SER A 464 -15.69 11.41 -18.19
C SER A 464 -16.43 10.07 -18.04
N ARG A 465 -15.82 8.99 -18.50
CA ARG A 465 -16.31 7.61 -18.40
C ARG A 465 -15.32 6.70 -17.69
N ILE A 466 -15.79 5.54 -17.22
CA ILE A 466 -14.92 4.44 -16.75
C ILE A 466 -13.84 4.11 -17.80
N ALA A 467 -14.22 4.01 -19.08
CA ALA A 467 -13.29 3.73 -20.18
C ALA A 467 -12.16 4.77 -20.33
N ASP A 468 -12.38 6.03 -19.93
CA ASP A 468 -11.33 7.07 -19.96
C ASP A 468 -10.32 6.88 -18.83
N VAL A 469 -10.76 6.40 -17.66
CA VAL A 469 -9.90 6.01 -16.53
C VAL A 469 -9.07 4.79 -16.91
N GLU A 470 -9.71 3.74 -17.43
CA GLU A 470 -9.02 2.53 -17.91
C GLU A 470 -7.96 2.89 -18.96
N HIS A 471 -8.32 3.70 -19.97
CA HIS A 471 -7.38 4.14 -21.01
C HIS A 471 -6.20 4.95 -20.43
N ARG A 472 -6.43 5.78 -19.40
CA ARG A 472 -5.35 6.51 -18.70
C ARG A 472 -4.39 5.53 -18.03
N TYR A 473 -4.91 4.55 -17.30
CA TYR A 473 -4.11 3.51 -16.63
C TYR A 473 -3.25 2.75 -17.63
N LYS A 474 -3.84 2.24 -18.71
CA LYS A 474 -3.11 1.54 -19.79
C LYS A 474 -1.98 2.42 -20.34
N ARG A 475 -2.26 3.69 -20.64
CA ARG A 475 -1.28 4.66 -21.17
C ARG A 475 -0.13 4.99 -20.20
N LEU A 476 -0.37 5.06 -18.89
CA LEU A 476 0.66 5.35 -17.89
C LEU A 476 1.47 4.10 -17.53
N LEU A 477 0.81 2.95 -17.38
CA LEU A 477 1.41 1.74 -16.83
C LEU A 477 2.14 0.88 -17.87
N THR A 478 1.75 0.89 -19.15
CA THR A 478 2.50 0.14 -20.18
C THR A 478 3.99 0.53 -20.25
N PRO A 479 4.39 1.81 -20.45
CA PRO A 479 5.81 2.16 -20.51
C PRO A 479 6.52 1.97 -19.16
N LEU A 480 5.81 2.09 -18.04
CA LEU A 480 6.37 1.84 -16.71
C LEU A 480 6.64 0.35 -16.49
N ALA A 481 5.72 -0.54 -16.88
CA ALA A 481 5.88 -1.98 -16.80
C ALA A 481 7.04 -2.46 -17.69
N GLU A 482 7.15 -1.95 -18.91
CA GLU A 482 8.31 -2.19 -19.78
C GLU A 482 9.64 -1.75 -19.13
N GLN A 483 9.67 -0.56 -18.50
CA GLN A 483 10.85 -0.05 -17.79
C GLN A 483 11.21 -0.88 -16.55
N LEU A 484 10.21 -1.39 -15.82
CA LEU A 484 10.40 -2.21 -14.61
C LEU A 484 10.58 -3.71 -14.90
N GLY A 485 10.52 -4.13 -16.16
CA GLY A 485 10.63 -5.54 -16.54
C GLY A 485 9.44 -6.39 -16.07
N LEU A 486 8.25 -5.79 -15.94
CA LEU A 486 7.01 -6.45 -15.54
C LEU A 486 6.15 -6.80 -16.76
N SER A 487 5.48 -7.95 -16.74
CA SER A 487 4.31 -8.15 -17.60
C SER A 487 3.16 -7.26 -17.11
N LEU A 488 2.23 -6.91 -17.99
CA LEU A 488 1.08 -6.09 -17.66
C LEU A 488 -0.19 -6.65 -18.27
N THR A 489 -1.11 -7.06 -17.39
CA THR A 489 -2.51 -7.34 -17.73
C THR A 489 -3.37 -6.27 -17.09
N ALA A 490 -4.06 -5.45 -17.88
CA ALA A 490 -4.87 -4.34 -17.38
C ALA A 490 -6.28 -4.36 -17.97
N PHE A 491 -7.28 -4.53 -17.11
CA PHE A 491 -8.70 -4.56 -17.45
C PHE A 491 -9.02 -5.60 -18.53
N ASP A 492 -8.61 -6.85 -18.26
CA ASP A 492 -8.78 -8.04 -19.12
C ASP A 492 -7.98 -8.04 -20.44
N GLU A 493 -7.07 -7.07 -20.64
CA GLU A 493 -6.17 -6.99 -21.80
C GLU A 493 -4.69 -7.20 -21.40
N GLU A 494 -4.00 -8.13 -22.06
CA GLU A 494 -2.54 -8.25 -21.98
C GLU A 494 -1.89 -7.13 -22.82
N LEU A 495 -1.10 -6.26 -22.18
CA LEU A 495 -0.43 -5.11 -22.80
C LEU A 495 1.08 -5.29 -22.89
N VAL A 496 1.68 -5.95 -21.90
CA VAL A 496 3.08 -6.38 -21.92
C VAL A 496 3.09 -7.89 -21.64
N PRO A 497 3.40 -8.75 -22.62
CA PRO A 497 3.31 -10.19 -22.45
C PRO A 497 4.27 -10.75 -21.40
N TYR A 498 3.89 -11.86 -20.76
CA TYR A 498 4.76 -12.53 -19.78
C TYR A 498 6.12 -12.96 -20.36
N SER A 499 6.20 -13.24 -21.67
CA SER A 499 7.47 -13.52 -22.36
C SER A 499 8.47 -12.36 -22.36
N ASN A 500 8.02 -11.14 -22.09
CA ASN A 500 8.84 -9.93 -22.05
C ASN A 500 9.21 -9.54 -20.60
N ALA A 501 8.62 -10.19 -19.60
CA ALA A 501 8.92 -9.94 -18.20
C ALA A 501 10.31 -10.48 -17.84
N THR A 502 11.01 -9.75 -16.97
CA THR A 502 12.29 -10.14 -16.38
C THR A 502 12.27 -10.11 -14.85
N VAL A 503 11.27 -9.47 -14.23
CA VAL A 503 11.15 -9.28 -12.78
C VAL A 503 9.88 -9.93 -12.21
N GLY A 504 8.74 -9.81 -12.90
CA GLY A 504 7.45 -10.25 -12.36
C GLY A 504 6.25 -9.83 -13.22
N SER A 505 5.07 -9.77 -12.61
CA SER A 505 3.82 -9.37 -13.27
C SER A 505 3.06 -8.29 -12.49
N LEU A 506 2.43 -7.39 -13.24
CA LEU A 506 1.45 -6.43 -12.73
C LEU A 506 0.07 -6.77 -13.32
N VAL A 507 -0.89 -7.02 -12.43
CA VAL A 507 -2.30 -7.22 -12.77
C VAL A 507 -3.08 -6.01 -12.28
N VAL A 508 -3.90 -5.43 -13.15
CA VAL A 508 -4.77 -4.29 -12.86
C VAL A 508 -6.20 -4.65 -13.23
N GLY A 509 -7.06 -4.78 -12.22
CA GLY A 509 -8.45 -5.19 -12.35
C GLY A 509 -9.44 -4.08 -12.05
N ARG A 510 -10.71 -4.32 -12.42
CA ARG A 510 -11.84 -3.55 -11.87
C ARG A 510 -12.21 -4.18 -10.54
N GLY A 511 -12.16 -3.42 -9.46
CA GLY A 511 -12.54 -3.91 -8.15
C GLY A 511 -14.05 -3.93 -7.92
N SER A 512 -14.44 -4.08 -6.66
CA SER A 512 -15.83 -3.89 -6.24
C SER A 512 -16.35 -2.46 -6.54
N TRP A 513 -17.67 -2.23 -6.52
CA TRP A 513 -18.33 -0.93 -6.82
C TRP A 513 -17.93 -0.26 -8.16
N ILE A 514 -18.68 -0.55 -9.22
CA ILE A 514 -18.44 -0.03 -10.57
C ILE A 514 -19.71 0.68 -11.07
N VAL A 515 -19.68 2.01 -11.20
CA VAL A 515 -20.85 2.81 -11.64
C VAL A 515 -20.41 3.93 -12.57
N ASP A 516 -20.78 3.84 -13.85
CA ASP A 516 -20.41 4.86 -14.85
C ASP A 516 -21.28 6.13 -14.74
N THR A 517 -20.74 7.26 -15.21
CA THR A 517 -21.35 8.58 -15.12
C THR A 517 -22.68 8.70 -15.87
N ARG A 518 -23.54 9.61 -15.42
CA ARG A 518 -24.92 9.72 -15.92
C ARG A 518 -25.25 11.15 -16.34
N ASP A 519 -26.16 11.26 -17.30
CA ASP A 519 -26.66 12.57 -17.72
C ASP A 519 -27.46 13.21 -16.57
N PRO A 520 -27.31 14.53 -16.35
CA PRO A 520 -28.00 15.21 -15.26
C PRO A 520 -29.51 15.24 -15.43
N SER A 521 -30.23 15.20 -14.32
CA SER A 521 -31.67 15.40 -14.29
C SER A 521 -32.05 16.77 -14.88
N PRO A 522 -33.12 16.86 -15.70
CA PRO A 522 -33.51 18.11 -16.34
C PRO A 522 -33.81 19.23 -15.34
N PHE A 523 -32.98 20.28 -15.36
CA PHE A 523 -33.12 21.50 -14.56
C PHE A 523 -33.42 22.75 -15.42
N GLU A 524 -33.20 22.65 -16.74
CA GLU A 524 -33.53 23.66 -17.75
C GLU A 524 -34.43 23.08 -18.84
N GLY A 525 -35.08 23.95 -19.61
CA GLY A 525 -35.91 23.55 -20.76
C GLY A 525 -37.30 23.01 -20.38
N PRO A 526 -37.96 22.26 -21.28
CA PRO A 526 -39.34 21.83 -21.10
C PRO A 526 -39.51 20.81 -19.97
N ASP A 527 -38.65 19.78 -19.92
CA ASP A 527 -38.75 18.68 -18.94
C ASP A 527 -38.34 19.09 -17.50
N ALA A 528 -37.97 20.34 -17.24
CA ALA A 528 -37.55 20.83 -15.91
C ALA A 528 -38.70 21.10 -14.91
N GLY A 529 -39.89 20.54 -15.14
CA GLY A 529 -41.04 20.67 -14.24
C GLY A 529 -40.74 20.27 -12.78
N PRO A 530 -40.24 19.04 -12.53
CA PRO A 530 -39.88 18.59 -11.19
C PRO A 530 -38.83 19.45 -10.50
N TRP A 531 -37.83 19.94 -11.25
CA TRP A 531 -36.77 20.80 -10.73
C TRP A 531 -37.32 22.13 -10.19
N ARG A 532 -38.21 22.78 -10.95
CA ARG A 532 -38.86 24.02 -10.52
C ARG A 532 -39.67 23.81 -9.24
N LEU A 533 -40.40 22.70 -9.17
CA LEU A 533 -41.21 22.36 -8.01
C LEU A 533 -40.35 22.12 -6.75
N LEU A 534 -39.31 21.28 -6.84
CA LEU A 534 -38.36 21.06 -5.75
C LEU A 534 -37.74 22.39 -5.29
N SER A 535 -37.34 23.23 -6.24
CA SER A 535 -36.77 24.55 -5.93
C SER A 535 -37.75 25.45 -5.16
N SER A 536 -39.03 25.47 -5.54
CA SER A 536 -40.07 26.26 -4.84
C SER A 536 -40.36 25.74 -3.43
N VAL A 537 -40.29 24.41 -3.21
CA VAL A 537 -40.47 23.76 -1.90
C VAL A 537 -39.28 24.05 -0.96
N ILE A 538 -38.05 24.02 -1.48
CA ILE A 538 -36.85 24.35 -0.71
C ILE A 538 -36.93 25.79 -0.23
N ARG A 539 -37.22 26.75 -1.11
CA ARG A 539 -37.37 28.15 -0.70
C ARG A 539 -38.48 28.34 0.34
N GLN A 540 -39.58 27.60 0.23
CA GLN A 540 -40.67 27.60 1.21
C GLN A 540 -40.32 26.95 2.57
N THR A 541 -39.21 26.21 2.67
CA THR A 541 -38.84 25.49 3.91
C THR A 541 -37.77 26.23 4.72
N TRP A 542 -36.92 27.03 4.07
CA TRP A 542 -35.86 27.81 4.71
C TRP A 542 -36.09 29.32 4.56
N HIS A 543 -36.98 29.84 5.40
CA HIS A 543 -37.24 31.27 5.57
C HIS A 543 -36.12 31.96 6.37
N LEU A 544 -36.14 33.29 6.40
CA LEU A 544 -34.96 34.11 6.74
C LEU A 544 -34.98 34.69 8.15
N ASP A 545 -36.19 34.78 8.67
CA ASP A 545 -36.62 35.48 9.87
C ASP A 545 -37.09 34.51 10.96
N GLU A 546 -37.06 33.20 10.69
CA GLU A 546 -37.31 32.14 11.65
C GLU A 546 -36.13 31.95 12.63
N PRO A 547 -36.40 31.80 13.95
CA PRO A 547 -35.38 31.45 14.93
C PRO A 547 -35.01 29.96 14.85
N ARG A 548 -33.77 29.63 15.24
CA ARG A 548 -33.29 28.25 15.31
C ARG A 548 -34.08 27.43 16.35
N HIS A 549 -34.41 26.19 16.03
CA HIS A 549 -35.03 25.26 16.99
C HIS A 549 -34.00 24.83 18.06
N GLU A 550 -34.23 25.22 19.31
CA GLU A 550 -33.37 24.87 20.47
C GLU A 550 -34.15 24.06 21.51
N LEU A 551 -33.57 22.95 21.98
CA LEU A 551 -34.09 22.10 23.03
C LEU A 551 -33.73 22.64 24.42
N GLY A 552 -34.74 22.90 25.26
CA GLY A 552 -34.58 23.26 26.68
C GLY A 552 -35.01 24.68 27.07
N LYS A 553 -35.44 25.52 26.11
CA LYS A 553 -35.94 26.88 26.34
C LYS A 553 -37.47 26.94 26.38
N LYS A 554 -38.04 27.95 27.05
CA LYS A 554 -39.47 27.98 27.40
C LYS A 554 -40.36 28.79 26.45
N SER A 555 -39.78 29.60 25.56
CA SER A 555 -40.49 30.30 24.48
C SER A 555 -39.56 30.67 23.32
N GLU A 556 -40.13 31.03 22.18
CA GLU A 556 -39.39 31.58 21.02
C GLU A 556 -38.63 32.87 21.37
N GLU A 557 -39.11 33.66 22.34
CA GLU A 557 -38.43 34.88 22.82
C GLU A 557 -37.13 34.58 23.61
N GLU A 558 -36.97 33.37 24.16
CA GLU A 558 -35.74 32.95 24.87
C GLU A 558 -34.69 32.31 23.93
N ALA A 559 -35.09 31.89 22.73
CA ALA A 559 -34.17 31.35 21.71
C ALA A 559 -33.07 32.37 21.39
N ARG A 560 -31.85 31.92 21.08
CA ARG A 560 -30.80 32.86 20.65
C ARG A 560 -31.26 33.49 19.33
N VAL A 561 -31.56 34.79 19.32
CA VAL A 561 -31.92 35.55 18.11
C VAL A 561 -30.69 35.77 17.22
N VAL A 562 -30.17 34.66 16.69
CA VAL A 562 -29.27 34.64 15.54
C VAL A 562 -30.17 34.75 14.33
N LYS A 563 -30.37 35.97 13.81
CA LYS A 563 -31.02 36.15 12.50
C LYS A 563 -30.13 35.50 11.45
N GLN A 564 -30.50 34.27 11.09
CA GLN A 564 -29.65 33.29 10.45
C GLN A 564 -29.31 33.67 9.00
N TYR A 565 -30.20 34.45 8.37
CA TYR A 565 -30.11 34.86 6.97
C TYR A 565 -30.52 36.33 6.79
N LYS A 566 -29.92 37.02 5.80
CA LYS A 566 -30.24 38.43 5.46
C LYS A 566 -30.97 38.60 4.11
N ARG A 567 -31.11 37.53 3.32
CA ARG A 567 -31.66 37.51 1.94
C ARG A 567 -32.20 36.11 1.60
N PRO A 568 -33.20 35.96 0.72
CA PRO A 568 -33.82 34.67 0.35
C PRO A 568 -32.80 33.58 0.00
N VAL A 569 -33.04 32.35 0.47
CA VAL A 569 -32.23 31.18 0.09
C VAL A 569 -32.31 31.00 -1.42
N ARG A 570 -31.16 31.01 -2.08
CA ARG A 570 -31.06 30.75 -3.52
C ARG A 570 -31.06 29.25 -3.76
N VAL A 571 -31.78 28.77 -4.76
CA VAL A 571 -31.68 27.37 -5.20
C VAL A 571 -30.93 27.30 -6.52
N THR A 572 -29.97 26.38 -6.62
CA THR A 572 -29.15 26.14 -7.81
C THR A 572 -28.91 24.65 -7.99
N PRO A 573 -28.82 24.13 -9.23
CA PRO A 573 -28.34 22.77 -9.45
C PRO A 573 -26.88 22.64 -8.98
N ASN A 574 -26.48 21.45 -8.56
CA ASN A 574 -25.08 21.09 -8.32
C ASN A 574 -24.78 19.63 -8.72
N VAL A 575 -23.56 19.17 -8.43
CA VAL A 575 -23.08 17.80 -8.63
C VAL A 575 -22.86 17.14 -7.26
N MET A 576 -23.30 15.90 -7.08
CA MET A 576 -22.97 15.09 -5.90
C MET A 576 -21.53 14.59 -6.01
N PHE A 577 -20.74 14.80 -4.96
CA PHE A 577 -19.33 14.36 -4.90
C PHE A 577 -19.20 12.83 -4.80
N ALA A 578 -20.13 12.19 -4.06
CA ALA A 578 -20.28 10.75 -3.93
C ALA A 578 -21.33 10.19 -4.91
N ILE A 579 -21.49 8.88 -4.88
CA ILE A 579 -22.65 8.16 -5.45
C ILE A 579 -23.53 7.75 -4.28
N THR A 580 -24.85 7.80 -4.48
CA THR A 580 -25.84 7.25 -3.55
C THR A 580 -26.56 6.06 -4.19
N ASP A 581 -27.36 5.32 -3.43
CA ASP A 581 -28.13 4.18 -3.93
C ASP A 581 -29.19 4.53 -5.00
N THR A 582 -29.52 5.82 -5.19
CA THR A 582 -30.35 6.34 -6.30
C THR A 582 -30.00 5.75 -7.65
N HIS A 583 -28.74 5.39 -7.86
CA HIS A 583 -28.28 4.82 -9.12
C HIS A 583 -28.99 3.50 -9.48
N TRP A 584 -29.54 2.77 -8.50
CA TRP A 584 -30.37 1.58 -8.69
C TRP A 584 -31.81 1.86 -9.15
N TYR A 585 -32.32 3.06 -8.85
CA TYR A 585 -33.71 3.45 -9.13
C TYR A 585 -33.91 4.15 -10.49
N LYS A 586 -32.83 4.43 -11.25
CA LYS A 586 -32.87 5.19 -12.52
C LYS A 586 -33.90 4.71 -13.53
N ALA A 587 -34.18 3.40 -13.62
CA ALA A 587 -35.18 2.89 -14.55
C ALA A 587 -36.57 3.52 -14.32
N LEU A 588 -36.87 3.95 -13.08
CA LEU A 588 -38.14 4.53 -12.68
C LEU A 588 -38.33 5.98 -13.12
N THR A 589 -37.27 6.79 -13.24
CA THR A 589 -37.37 8.20 -13.62
C THR A 589 -36.03 8.82 -14.04
N ASN A 590 -36.09 9.86 -14.88
CA ASN A 590 -34.95 10.74 -15.18
C ASN A 590 -34.89 11.98 -14.27
N HIS A 591 -35.81 12.11 -13.31
CA HIS A 591 -35.93 13.24 -12.39
C HIS A 591 -35.51 12.82 -10.98
N VAL A 592 -34.20 12.66 -10.79
CA VAL A 592 -33.56 12.19 -9.57
C VAL A 592 -32.79 13.35 -8.94
N PHE A 593 -33.18 13.74 -7.73
CA PHE A 593 -32.59 14.88 -7.03
C PHE A 593 -32.04 14.42 -5.68
N ARG A 594 -30.76 14.72 -5.44
CA ARG A 594 -30.04 14.41 -4.20
C ARG A 594 -29.98 15.67 -3.35
N PHE A 595 -30.70 15.71 -2.24
CA PHE A 595 -30.82 16.91 -1.41
C PHE A 595 -30.93 16.55 0.07
N ALA A 596 -29.87 16.86 0.81
CA ALA A 596 -29.88 16.85 2.26
C ALA A 596 -30.80 17.96 2.76
N SER A 597 -31.91 17.59 3.39
CA SER A 597 -32.88 18.50 4.01
C SER A 597 -32.39 19.10 5.35
N LEU A 598 -31.11 19.50 5.39
CA LEU A 598 -30.46 20.22 6.49
C LEU A 598 -29.80 21.50 5.98
N SER A 599 -29.50 22.38 6.93
CA SER A 599 -28.62 23.52 6.70
C SER A 599 -27.27 23.30 7.38
N ILE A 600 -26.17 23.48 6.65
CA ILE A 600 -24.84 23.62 7.27
C ILE A 600 -24.81 24.99 7.93
N HIS A 601 -25.12 25.00 9.21
CA HIS A 601 -24.61 26.02 10.11
C HIS A 601 -23.31 25.51 10.70
N PRO A 602 -22.33 26.39 11.00
CA PRO A 602 -21.49 26.11 12.14
C PRO A 602 -22.45 26.00 13.33
N ASP A 603 -22.64 24.79 13.83
CA ASP A 603 -23.19 24.64 15.16
C ASP A 603 -22.17 25.16 16.18
N LEU A 604 -22.55 25.15 17.45
CA LEU A 604 -21.76 25.82 18.48
C LEU A 604 -20.45 25.06 18.79
N THR A 605 -20.22 23.88 18.20
CA THR A 605 -18.94 23.16 18.27
C THR A 605 -17.86 23.77 17.38
N GLY A 606 -18.26 24.47 16.30
CA GLY A 606 -17.36 25.01 15.28
C GLY A 606 -16.82 23.98 14.27
N MET A 607 -17.30 22.73 14.31
CA MET A 607 -16.99 21.71 13.30
C MET A 607 -17.95 21.77 12.10
N SER A 608 -17.51 21.24 10.95
CA SER A 608 -18.39 21.04 9.79
C SER A 608 -18.86 19.60 9.80
N MET A 609 -20.19 19.39 9.83
CA MET A 609 -20.81 18.06 9.79
C MET A 609 -20.29 17.22 8.61
N PHE A 610 -20.06 17.84 7.44
CA PHE A 610 -19.53 17.17 6.24
C PHE A 610 -18.12 16.58 6.41
N HIS A 611 -17.29 17.20 7.24
CA HIS A 611 -15.94 16.68 7.54
C HIS A 611 -15.94 15.59 8.63
N THR A 612 -17.10 15.28 9.23
CA THR A 612 -17.25 14.24 10.27
C THR A 612 -17.98 12.99 9.78
N MET A 613 -18.57 13.02 8.58
CA MET A 613 -19.15 11.82 7.95
C MET A 613 -18.06 10.79 7.65
N HIS A 614 -18.36 9.52 7.86
CA HIS A 614 -17.45 8.36 7.75
C HIS A 614 -16.20 8.36 8.65
N THR A 615 -15.93 9.39 9.45
CA THR A 615 -14.79 9.46 10.38
C THR A 615 -15.28 9.63 11.83
N VAL A 616 -14.38 10.03 12.74
CA VAL A 616 -14.68 10.30 14.15
C VAL A 616 -15.57 11.54 14.31
N ASN A 617 -16.24 11.64 15.46
CA ASN A 617 -16.96 12.85 15.88
C ASN A 617 -18.16 13.24 14.99
N GLU A 618 -18.82 12.29 14.34
CA GLU A 618 -20.06 12.52 13.60
C GLU A 618 -21.19 13.07 14.50
N HIS A 619 -21.85 14.15 14.07
CA HIS A 619 -22.96 14.78 14.77
C HIS A 619 -23.87 15.57 13.82
N VAL A 620 -25.14 15.74 14.22
CA VAL A 620 -26.11 16.59 13.51
C VAL A 620 -26.73 17.62 14.45
N SER A 621 -27.05 18.82 13.96
CA SER A 621 -27.70 19.84 14.79
C SER A 621 -29.22 19.61 14.96
N ILE A 622 -29.75 19.97 16.13
CA ILE A 622 -31.18 19.76 16.49
C ILE A 622 -32.13 20.44 15.49
N ASP A 623 -31.74 21.60 14.97
CA ASP A 623 -32.51 22.35 13.97
C ASP A 623 -32.65 21.61 12.63
N ALA A 624 -31.61 20.89 12.21
CA ALA A 624 -31.64 20.07 11.01
C ALA A 624 -32.63 18.90 11.13
N ILE A 625 -32.75 18.30 12.33
CA ILE A 625 -33.70 17.22 12.60
C ILE A 625 -35.15 17.73 12.44
N VAL A 626 -35.44 18.96 12.86
CA VAL A 626 -36.77 19.57 12.69
C VAL A 626 -37.02 19.96 11.23
N LYS A 627 -36.07 20.65 10.59
CA LYS A 627 -36.18 21.10 9.20
C LYS A 627 -36.35 19.98 8.18
N ALA A 628 -35.79 18.79 8.44
CA ALA A 628 -36.05 17.61 7.63
C ALA A 628 -37.56 17.26 7.60
N VAL A 629 -38.25 17.29 8.76
CA VAL A 629 -39.70 17.03 8.84
C VAL A 629 -40.51 18.08 8.08
N ASP A 630 -40.11 19.36 8.18
CA ASP A 630 -40.78 20.45 7.46
C ASP A 630 -40.64 20.27 5.95
N PHE A 631 -39.42 20.01 5.47
CA PHE A 631 -39.12 19.78 4.05
C PHE A 631 -39.94 18.64 3.46
N TYR A 632 -39.90 17.44 4.06
CA TYR A 632 -40.59 16.29 3.49
C TYR A 632 -42.11 16.45 3.51
N THR A 633 -42.68 17.11 4.53
CA THR A 633 -44.12 17.46 4.53
C THR A 633 -44.45 18.41 3.39
N ASN A 634 -43.69 19.49 3.21
CA ASN A 634 -43.92 20.46 2.14
C ASN A 634 -43.77 19.81 0.75
N LEU A 635 -42.77 18.95 0.57
CA LEU A 635 -42.54 18.19 -0.66
C LEU A 635 -43.70 17.23 -0.98
N ILE A 636 -44.13 16.43 0.00
CA ILE A 636 -45.25 15.48 -0.20
C ILE A 636 -46.52 16.23 -0.62
N VAL A 637 -46.82 17.36 0.02
CA VAL A 637 -47.99 18.20 -0.30
C VAL A 637 -47.87 18.85 -1.68
N ALA A 638 -46.71 19.43 -2.01
CA ALA A 638 -46.53 20.19 -3.25
C ALA A 638 -46.58 19.31 -4.52
N VAL A 639 -45.84 18.20 -4.53
CA VAL A 639 -45.82 17.26 -5.66
C VAL A 639 -47.17 16.55 -5.81
N ASN A 640 -48.03 16.57 -4.80
CA ASN A 640 -49.41 16.06 -4.88
C ASN A 640 -50.39 16.99 -5.64
N HIS A 641 -50.06 18.28 -5.74
CA HIS A 641 -50.93 19.32 -6.31
C HIS A 641 -50.62 19.64 -7.79
N GLU A 642 -49.34 19.77 -8.13
CA GLU A 642 -48.90 20.30 -9.43
C GLU A 642 -48.94 19.30 -10.60
N ASN A 643 -49.09 19.83 -11.83
CA ASN A 643 -49.10 19.03 -13.06
C ASN A 643 -47.74 19.10 -13.79
N ILE A 644 -47.03 17.98 -13.82
CA ILE A 644 -45.57 17.95 -14.02
C ILE A 644 -45.16 17.46 -15.43
N GLU A 645 -46.07 16.87 -16.22
CA GLU A 645 -45.74 16.19 -17.49
C GLU A 645 -46.18 16.99 -18.74
N GLN A 646 -45.23 17.51 -19.53
CA GLN A 646 -45.47 17.95 -20.92
C GLN A 646 -44.31 17.54 -21.85
N ARG A 647 -44.61 16.84 -22.95
CA ARG A 647 -43.64 16.48 -24.00
C ARG A 647 -44.16 16.80 -25.40
N TRP A 648 -43.26 17.31 -26.25
CA TRP A 648 -43.48 17.51 -27.69
C TRP A 648 -42.52 16.63 -28.52
N LEU A 649 -43.03 16.13 -29.65
CA LEU A 649 -42.33 15.17 -30.54
C LEU A 649 -41.74 15.84 -31.79
N ARG A 650 -40.76 15.12 -32.40
CA ARG A 650 -40.06 15.31 -33.71
C ARG A 650 -38.60 15.79 -33.56
N LEU A 651 -37.62 15.36 -34.36
CA LEU A 651 -37.50 14.37 -35.44
C LEU A 651 -35.99 14.11 -35.66
N LEU A 652 -35.55 12.86 -35.85
CA LEU A 652 -34.19 12.56 -36.37
C LEU A 652 -34.26 11.42 -37.38
N GLY A 653 -33.56 11.60 -38.51
CA GLY A 653 -33.51 10.64 -39.61
C GLY A 653 -32.07 10.27 -39.97
N PHE A 654 -31.80 8.96 -39.91
CA PHE A 654 -30.92 8.17 -40.79
C PHE A 654 -29.55 8.73 -41.25
N ALA A 655 -28.49 7.98 -40.93
CA ALA A 655 -27.64 7.35 -41.95
C ALA A 655 -26.81 6.16 -41.41
N PHE A 656 -26.84 5.05 -42.16
CA PHE A 656 -25.99 3.84 -42.13
C PHE A 656 -24.54 4.14 -42.59
N LEU A 657 -23.52 3.25 -42.62
CA LEU A 657 -23.13 1.95 -42.00
C LEU A 657 -21.87 1.46 -42.80
N VAL A 658 -21.13 0.42 -42.34
CA VAL A 658 -20.25 -0.48 -43.15
C VAL A 658 -18.86 0.04 -43.59
N THR A 659 -17.74 -0.71 -43.65
CA THR A 659 -17.11 -1.82 -42.85
C THR A 659 -15.72 -2.12 -43.46
N GLN A 660 -14.75 -2.61 -42.66
CA GLN A 660 -13.78 -3.72 -42.89
C GLN A 660 -12.96 -3.91 -44.20
N VAL A 661 -11.87 -4.72 -44.32
CA VAL A 661 -10.72 -5.31 -43.54
C VAL A 661 -9.77 -5.90 -44.65
N TRP A 662 -8.65 -6.55 -44.30
CA TRP A 662 -7.78 -7.47 -45.09
C TRP A 662 -6.57 -6.83 -45.83
N MET A 663 -5.37 -7.43 -45.89
CA MET A 663 -4.70 -8.45 -45.05
C MET A 663 -3.18 -8.55 -45.40
N LEU A 664 -2.37 -9.05 -44.46
CA LEU A 664 -1.13 -9.87 -44.56
C LEU A 664 -0.42 -10.08 -45.94
N TYR A 665 0.93 -10.09 -45.96
CA TYR A 665 1.74 -11.34 -46.13
C TYR A 665 3.30 -11.20 -45.98
N LEU A 666 3.85 -11.95 -45.00
CA LEU A 666 5.12 -12.74 -44.91
C LEU A 666 6.56 -12.27 -45.30
N ARG A 667 7.50 -12.52 -44.33
CA ARG A 667 8.82 -13.24 -44.34
C ARG A 667 9.92 -12.84 -45.36
N ALA A 668 11.23 -12.85 -45.04
CA ALA A 668 12.04 -13.96 -44.48
C ALA A 668 13.45 -13.54 -43.96
N THR A 669 14.18 -14.48 -43.33
CA THR A 669 15.52 -14.35 -42.67
C THR A 669 16.63 -15.15 -43.44
N PRO A 670 17.73 -15.63 -42.80
CA PRO A 670 19.07 -15.06 -42.52
C PRO A 670 20.16 -15.63 -43.49
N PRO A 671 21.52 -15.66 -43.25
CA PRO A 671 22.19 -16.63 -42.32
C PRO A 671 23.68 -16.38 -41.80
N SER A 672 24.09 -17.12 -40.72
CA SER A 672 25.43 -17.77 -40.45
C SER A 672 26.80 -16.97 -40.37
N THR A 673 27.94 -17.41 -39.76
CA THR A 673 28.37 -18.12 -38.50
C THR A 673 29.94 -18.14 -38.39
N TRP A 674 30.54 -18.63 -37.26
CA TRP A 674 31.93 -19.17 -37.02
C TRP A 674 33.07 -18.33 -36.36
N LEU A 675 33.32 -18.52 -35.03
CA LEU A 675 34.43 -19.26 -34.33
C LEU A 675 35.92 -19.24 -34.86
N PRO A 676 36.99 -19.67 -34.09
CA PRO A 676 37.27 -19.75 -32.62
C PRO A 676 38.76 -19.49 -32.15
N HIS A 677 39.06 -19.73 -30.84
CA HIS A 677 40.33 -20.22 -30.21
C HIS A 677 41.58 -19.29 -30.10
N VAL A 678 42.60 -19.46 -29.21
CA VAL A 678 42.86 -20.08 -27.85
C VAL A 678 44.28 -19.64 -27.41
N LEU A 679 44.65 -19.66 -26.11
CA LEU A 679 45.95 -20.19 -25.59
C LEU A 679 46.09 -20.15 -24.05
N GLU A 680 46.90 -21.07 -23.51
CA GLU A 680 47.09 -21.40 -22.08
C GLU A 680 48.43 -20.90 -21.47
N HIS A 681 48.62 -21.23 -20.17
CA HIS A 681 49.85 -21.37 -19.35
C HIS A 681 49.85 -20.46 -18.11
N THR A 682 50.38 -20.81 -16.92
CA THR A 682 50.73 -22.08 -16.21
C THR A 682 51.00 -21.71 -14.74
N ASP A 683 50.73 -22.61 -13.79
CA ASP A 683 51.03 -22.39 -12.36
C ASP A 683 52.53 -22.40 -12.01
N ASP A 684 52.94 -21.72 -10.92
CA ASP A 684 53.97 -22.27 -10.01
C ASP A 684 53.88 -21.70 -8.57
N ALA A 685 54.52 -22.39 -7.62
CA ALA A 685 54.20 -22.36 -6.20
C ALA A 685 54.62 -21.08 -5.42
N GLY A 686 53.64 -20.46 -4.78
CA GLY A 686 53.79 -19.36 -3.81
C GLY A 686 52.45 -18.68 -3.48
N GLY A 687 51.37 -19.46 -3.51
CA GLY A 687 50.05 -19.04 -3.98
C GLY A 687 49.24 -18.11 -3.07
N VAL A 688 48.24 -17.47 -3.70
CA VAL A 688 47.36 -16.47 -3.11
C VAL A 688 46.35 -17.06 -2.12
N CYS A 689 45.99 -18.33 -2.30
CA CYS A 689 45.12 -19.09 -1.40
C CYS A 689 45.94 -20.10 -0.58
N PRO A 690 46.40 -19.77 0.64
CA PRO A 690 47.04 -20.75 1.52
C PRO A 690 45.99 -21.81 1.92
N GLN A 691 46.37 -23.07 1.86
CA GLN A 691 45.53 -24.21 2.26
C GLN A 691 46.25 -25.04 3.32
N VAL A 692 45.48 -25.54 4.28
CA VAL A 692 45.96 -26.54 5.25
C VAL A 692 45.88 -27.94 4.64
N ALA A 693 46.64 -28.88 5.19
CA ALA A 693 46.47 -30.30 4.87
C ALA A 693 45.07 -30.79 5.33
N GLU A 694 44.61 -31.88 4.73
CA GLU A 694 43.46 -32.63 5.24
C GLU A 694 43.76 -33.20 6.64
N TYR A 695 42.76 -33.21 7.51
CA TYR A 695 42.88 -33.81 8.84
C TYR A 695 43.09 -35.34 8.73
N ASP A 696 43.97 -35.92 9.56
CA ASP A 696 44.11 -37.39 9.65
C ASP A 696 43.44 -37.89 10.95
N PRO A 697 42.22 -38.46 10.88
CA PRO A 697 41.52 -38.93 12.07
C PRO A 697 42.10 -40.23 12.63
N THR A 698 43.10 -40.88 12.00
CA THR A 698 43.61 -42.20 12.40
C THR A 698 44.07 -42.23 13.87
N ALA A 699 44.75 -41.17 14.32
CA ALA A 699 45.24 -41.06 15.69
C ALA A 699 44.10 -40.81 16.71
N ALA A 700 43.11 -39.99 16.34
CA ALA A 700 41.96 -39.65 17.18
C ALA A 700 40.95 -40.82 17.31
N LEU A 701 40.75 -41.59 16.24
CA LEU A 701 39.89 -42.77 16.24
C LEU A 701 40.49 -43.96 16.99
N ASN A 702 41.83 -44.05 17.07
CA ASN A 702 42.55 -45.12 17.76
C ASN A 702 42.06 -46.54 17.34
N GLY A 703 41.88 -46.74 16.04
CA GLY A 703 41.39 -48.01 15.46
C GLY A 703 39.89 -48.27 15.56
N ARG A 704 39.10 -47.40 16.22
CA ARG A 704 37.62 -47.47 16.17
C ARG A 704 37.12 -47.16 14.75
N LYS A 705 36.04 -47.82 14.34
CA LYS A 705 35.28 -47.47 13.13
C LYS A 705 33.95 -46.87 13.56
N ILE A 706 33.69 -45.63 13.17
CA ILE A 706 32.38 -44.99 13.39
C ILE A 706 31.53 -45.32 12.16
N GLN A 707 30.39 -45.98 12.38
CA GLN A 707 29.43 -46.27 11.33
C GLN A 707 28.44 -45.11 11.25
N GLN A 708 28.36 -44.47 10.08
CA GLN A 708 27.33 -43.47 9.79
C GLN A 708 25.95 -44.14 9.64
N PRO A 709 24.85 -43.44 10.02
CA PRO A 709 23.50 -43.98 9.84
C PRO A 709 23.18 -44.16 8.35
N ALA A 710 22.27 -45.07 8.04
CA ALA A 710 21.76 -45.19 6.68
C ALA A 710 21.07 -43.88 6.25
N VAL A 711 21.31 -43.44 5.00
CA VAL A 711 20.73 -42.22 4.42
C VAL A 711 19.21 -42.17 4.64
N ARG A 712 18.54 -43.31 4.43
CA ARG A 712 17.11 -43.53 4.71
C ARG A 712 16.71 -43.11 6.13
N THR A 713 17.46 -43.50 7.16
CA THR A 713 17.16 -43.17 8.55
C THR A 713 17.27 -41.66 8.80
N SER A 714 18.28 -41.00 8.25
CA SER A 714 18.44 -39.54 8.38
C SER A 714 17.35 -38.77 7.62
N VAL A 715 16.95 -39.25 6.43
CA VAL A 715 15.81 -38.71 5.66
C VAL A 715 14.49 -38.87 6.43
N GLU A 716 14.25 -40.03 7.05
CA GLU A 716 13.05 -40.28 7.86
C GLU A 716 13.01 -39.39 9.12
N ARG A 717 14.15 -39.15 9.77
CA ARG A 717 14.29 -38.19 10.88
C ARG A 717 13.92 -36.76 10.44
N LEU A 718 14.45 -36.28 9.31
CA LEU A 718 14.14 -34.94 8.81
C LEU A 718 12.68 -34.79 8.40
N ARG A 719 12.12 -35.77 7.68
CA ARG A 719 10.69 -35.82 7.36
C ARG A 719 9.82 -35.66 8.61
N ASP A 720 10.10 -36.45 9.65
CA ASP A 720 9.26 -36.46 10.86
C ASP A 720 9.45 -35.19 11.71
N ALA A 721 10.60 -34.50 11.58
CA ALA A 721 10.85 -33.17 12.17
C ALA A 721 10.16 -32.01 11.42
N ILE A 722 10.11 -32.05 10.08
CA ILE A 722 9.38 -31.07 9.25
C ILE A 722 7.88 -31.10 9.52
N ARG A 723 7.33 -32.27 9.85
CA ARG A 723 5.89 -32.47 10.16
C ARG A 723 5.40 -31.82 11.45
N VAL A 724 6.32 -31.31 12.29
CA VAL A 724 5.96 -30.47 13.43
C VAL A 724 6.11 -29.02 12.99
N ASP A 725 4.98 -28.32 12.86
CA ASP A 725 4.94 -26.89 12.59
C ASP A 725 5.46 -26.12 13.82
N THR A 726 6.72 -25.68 13.75
CA THR A 726 7.41 -24.89 14.78
C THR A 726 7.51 -23.41 14.38
N THR A 727 6.53 -22.91 13.63
CA THR A 727 6.46 -21.50 13.20
C THR A 727 6.49 -20.52 14.38
N VAL A 728 7.27 -19.43 14.26
CA VAL A 728 7.29 -18.31 15.22
C VAL A 728 7.07 -16.96 14.51
N GLY A 729 6.23 -16.11 15.12
CA GLY A 729 5.96 -14.75 14.65
C GLY A 729 6.68 -13.68 15.48
N ASP A 730 7.02 -12.55 14.85
CA ASP A 730 7.90 -11.49 15.37
C ASP A 730 7.44 -10.83 16.69
N ALA A 731 6.15 -10.94 17.02
CA ALA A 731 5.50 -10.27 18.15
C ALA A 731 4.89 -11.25 19.18
N TRP A 732 5.35 -12.50 19.21
CA TRP A 732 4.91 -13.47 20.23
C TRP A 732 5.39 -13.05 21.62
N ALA A 733 4.52 -13.20 22.63
CA ALA A 733 4.86 -12.95 24.03
C ALA A 733 5.82 -14.02 24.57
N ASP A 734 6.47 -13.73 25.70
CA ASP A 734 7.34 -14.70 26.39
C ASP A 734 6.59 -16.01 26.65
N PRO A 735 7.21 -17.19 26.44
CA PRO A 735 6.56 -18.49 26.73
C PRO A 735 6.08 -18.64 28.17
N SER A 736 6.63 -17.87 29.12
CA SER A 736 6.12 -17.82 30.50
C SER A 736 4.83 -16.99 30.68
N ASP A 737 4.56 -16.04 29.77
CA ASP A 737 3.42 -15.13 29.82
C ASP A 737 2.24 -15.63 28.97
N ASP A 738 2.49 -16.13 27.75
CA ASP A 738 1.52 -16.88 26.94
C ASP A 738 2.15 -18.17 26.38
N PRO A 739 1.95 -19.34 27.01
CA PRO A 739 2.53 -20.60 26.57
C PRO A 739 1.79 -21.24 25.37
N LYS A 740 0.62 -20.74 24.96
CA LYS A 740 -0.20 -21.41 23.94
C LYS A 740 0.45 -21.46 22.55
N PRO A 741 1.06 -20.37 22.02
CA PRO A 741 1.70 -20.40 20.71
C PRO A 741 2.87 -21.40 20.65
N TRP A 742 3.58 -21.57 21.78
CA TRP A 742 4.81 -22.34 21.87
C TRP A 742 4.62 -23.86 22.05
N HIS A 743 3.38 -24.37 22.11
CA HIS A 743 3.11 -25.80 22.33
C HIS A 743 3.84 -26.73 21.34
N ALA A 744 4.05 -26.29 20.09
CA ALA A 744 4.73 -27.07 19.06
C ALA A 744 6.13 -27.57 19.46
N PHE A 745 6.91 -26.77 20.20
CA PHE A 745 8.25 -27.14 20.65
C PHE A 745 8.24 -28.33 21.61
N SER A 746 7.17 -28.50 22.38
CA SER A 746 6.99 -29.68 23.24
C SER A 746 6.71 -30.95 22.43
N GLU A 747 6.06 -30.85 21.26
CA GLU A 747 5.91 -31.99 20.33
C GLU A 747 7.21 -32.26 19.57
N PHE A 748 7.94 -31.21 19.17
CA PHE A 748 9.24 -31.33 18.51
C PHE A 748 10.25 -32.07 19.39
N ALA A 749 10.33 -31.72 20.69
CA ALA A 749 11.19 -32.40 21.65
C ALA A 749 10.89 -33.91 21.76
N LYS A 750 9.62 -34.33 21.64
CA LYS A 750 9.24 -35.76 21.61
C LYS A 750 9.68 -36.46 20.32
N VAL A 751 9.67 -35.76 19.18
CA VAL A 751 10.23 -36.29 17.92
C VAL A 751 11.73 -36.53 18.06
N LEU A 752 12.47 -35.62 18.72
CA LEU A 752 13.89 -35.81 19.01
C LEU A 752 14.13 -36.98 20.00
N GLU A 753 13.36 -37.08 21.08
CA GLU A 753 13.42 -38.21 22.03
C GLU A 753 13.25 -39.56 21.33
N LYS A 754 12.24 -39.66 20.45
CA LYS A 754 11.95 -40.87 19.66
C LYS A 754 13.04 -41.17 18.62
N SER A 755 13.64 -40.14 18.02
CA SER A 755 14.59 -40.28 16.91
C SER A 755 16.02 -40.63 17.35
N PHE A 756 16.39 -40.28 18.58
CA PHE A 756 17.75 -40.40 19.12
C PHE A 756 17.72 -41.11 20.48
N SER A 757 17.45 -42.41 20.44
CA SER A 757 17.22 -43.21 21.63
C SER A 757 18.49 -43.52 22.42
N ARG A 758 19.69 -43.43 21.81
CA ARG A 758 20.96 -43.53 22.54
C ARG A 758 21.26 -42.24 23.30
N ILE A 759 21.02 -41.08 22.71
CA ILE A 759 21.15 -39.76 23.37
C ILE A 759 20.19 -39.65 24.57
N HIS A 760 18.93 -40.08 24.44
CA HIS A 760 17.90 -39.93 25.47
C HIS A 760 17.72 -41.16 26.38
N GLY A 761 18.46 -42.25 26.14
CA GLY A 761 18.36 -43.48 26.91
C GLY A 761 18.83 -43.31 28.37
N SER A 762 18.29 -44.10 29.29
CA SER A 762 18.65 -44.04 30.72
C SER A 762 20.11 -44.41 31.03
N THR A 763 20.82 -44.99 30.06
CA THR A 763 22.26 -45.30 30.12
C THR A 763 23.12 -44.32 29.32
N SER A 764 22.54 -43.24 28.79
CA SER A 764 23.26 -42.19 28.06
C SER A 764 24.23 -41.44 28.97
N PRO A 765 25.46 -41.14 28.53
CA PRO A 765 26.34 -40.21 29.25
C PRO A 765 25.89 -38.74 29.11
N MET A 766 24.97 -38.43 28.20
CA MET A 766 24.52 -37.06 27.95
C MET A 766 23.44 -36.61 28.93
N ARG A 767 23.58 -35.37 29.42
CA ARG A 767 22.52 -34.68 30.18
C ARG A 767 21.77 -33.73 29.25
N ARG A 768 20.46 -33.90 29.10
CA ARG A 768 19.56 -32.88 28.53
C ARG A 768 19.09 -31.92 29.61
N GLU A 769 19.12 -30.63 29.31
CA GLU A 769 18.62 -29.54 30.13
C GLU A 769 17.67 -28.69 29.27
N ILE A 770 16.55 -28.28 29.86
CA ILE A 770 15.61 -27.35 29.24
C ILE A 770 15.89 -25.97 29.83
N VAL A 771 16.09 -24.97 28.97
CA VAL A 771 16.41 -23.59 29.31
C VAL A 771 15.31 -22.70 28.76
N HIS A 772 14.68 -21.89 29.63
CA HIS A 772 13.57 -20.97 29.28
C HIS A 772 12.44 -21.70 28.52
N GLU A 773 11.84 -22.69 29.19
CA GLU A 773 10.74 -23.57 28.74
C GLU A 773 10.99 -24.48 27.52
N HIS A 774 11.67 -24.02 26.47
CA HIS A 774 11.79 -24.75 25.19
C HIS A 774 13.20 -24.81 24.58
N GLY A 775 14.17 -24.06 25.12
CA GLY A 775 15.56 -24.14 24.67
C GLY A 775 16.20 -25.46 25.10
N LEU A 776 16.79 -26.20 24.16
CA LEU A 776 17.37 -27.53 24.45
C LEU A 776 18.89 -27.45 24.54
N LEU A 777 19.45 -27.81 25.71
CA LEU A 777 20.89 -27.91 25.92
C LEU A 777 21.27 -29.36 26.25
N TYR A 778 22.08 -29.98 25.40
CA TYR A 778 22.65 -31.30 25.62
C TYR A 778 24.13 -31.18 26.01
N THR A 779 24.52 -31.78 27.13
CA THR A 779 25.91 -31.82 27.62
C THR A 779 26.43 -33.25 27.61
N TRP A 780 27.44 -33.55 26.79
CA TRP A 780 28.26 -34.75 26.90
C TRP A 780 29.53 -34.42 27.70
N PRO A 781 29.66 -34.87 28.97
CA PRO A 781 30.84 -34.58 29.77
C PRO A 781 32.08 -35.27 29.19
N GLY A 782 33.18 -34.51 29.09
CA GLY A 782 34.50 -35.03 28.75
C GLY A 782 35.24 -35.59 29.96
N SER A 783 36.27 -36.40 29.70
CA SER A 783 37.16 -36.97 30.73
C SER A 783 38.26 -36.03 31.24
N ASP A 784 38.47 -34.87 30.60
CA ASP A 784 39.47 -33.84 30.95
C ASP A 784 38.79 -32.47 31.07
N ASP A 785 38.63 -31.98 32.31
CA ASP A 785 37.96 -30.72 32.64
C ASP A 785 38.83 -29.47 32.40
N SER A 786 40.12 -29.65 32.10
CA SER A 786 41.02 -28.55 31.73
C SER A 786 40.82 -28.09 30.28
N LEU A 787 40.16 -28.89 29.45
CA LEU A 787 39.90 -28.60 28.04
C LEU A 787 38.55 -27.88 27.86
N LYS A 788 38.60 -26.68 27.26
CA LYS A 788 37.40 -25.90 26.92
C LYS A 788 36.38 -26.73 26.13
N PRO A 789 35.07 -26.62 26.37
CA PRO A 789 34.07 -27.37 25.61
C PRO A 789 34.03 -27.00 24.12
N LEU A 790 33.62 -27.94 23.26
CA LEU A 790 33.10 -27.63 21.92
C LEU A 790 31.61 -27.31 22.05
N LEU A 791 31.14 -26.25 21.37
CA LEU A 791 29.72 -25.92 21.29
C LEU A 791 29.27 -26.00 19.83
N LEU A 792 28.27 -26.84 19.56
CA LEU A 792 27.56 -26.92 18.29
C LEU A 792 26.17 -26.31 18.47
N MET A 793 25.77 -25.46 17.55
CA MET A 793 24.50 -24.73 17.56
C MET A 793 23.61 -25.11 16.37
N ALA A 794 22.31 -24.85 16.55
CA ALA A 794 21.24 -24.89 15.57
C ALA A 794 19.98 -24.27 16.21
N HIS A 795 18.87 -24.13 15.48
CA HIS A 795 17.57 -23.71 16.02
C HIS A 795 16.43 -24.68 15.67
N GLN A 796 15.29 -24.52 16.34
CA GLN A 796 14.14 -25.43 16.25
C GLN A 796 12.97 -24.85 15.44
N ASP A 797 12.91 -23.52 15.37
CA ASP A 797 11.83 -22.74 14.79
C ASP A 797 11.96 -22.56 13.27
N VAL A 798 10.95 -21.94 12.67
CA VAL A 798 10.87 -21.69 11.22
C VAL A 798 10.05 -20.42 10.93
N VAL A 799 10.26 -19.76 9.78
CA VAL A 799 9.34 -18.69 9.34
C VAL A 799 7.93 -19.20 8.99
N PRO A 800 6.89 -18.36 9.16
CA PRO A 800 5.53 -18.65 8.70
C PRO A 800 5.42 -18.96 7.20
N VAL A 801 4.25 -19.45 6.81
CA VAL A 801 3.84 -19.61 5.41
C VAL A 801 2.70 -18.64 5.11
N ASP A 802 2.87 -17.82 4.08
CA ASP A 802 1.81 -16.93 3.60
C ASP A 802 0.62 -17.75 3.05
N GLN A 803 -0.60 -17.38 3.45
CA GLN A 803 -1.80 -18.07 3.00
C GLN A 803 -2.10 -17.83 1.51
N THR A 804 -1.67 -16.68 0.96
CA THR A 804 -1.86 -16.32 -0.44
C THR A 804 -0.98 -17.16 -1.39
N THR A 805 0.19 -17.62 -0.93
CA THR A 805 1.13 -18.44 -1.71
C THR A 805 0.98 -19.95 -1.45
N LEU A 806 0.02 -20.37 -0.62
CA LEU A 806 -0.18 -21.79 -0.28
C LEU A 806 -0.44 -22.68 -1.50
N SER A 807 -1.01 -22.14 -2.58
CA SER A 807 -1.23 -22.82 -3.86
C SER A 807 0.02 -22.92 -4.75
N GLU A 808 1.09 -22.21 -4.43
CA GLU A 808 2.37 -22.21 -5.15
C GLU A 808 3.36 -23.25 -4.59
N TRP A 809 3.05 -23.84 -3.42
CA TRP A 809 3.76 -24.98 -2.87
C TRP A 809 3.44 -26.26 -3.66
N ILE A 810 4.48 -26.89 -4.26
CA ILE A 810 4.39 -28.16 -4.98
C ILE A 810 3.94 -29.28 -4.04
N PHE A 811 4.43 -29.27 -2.80
CA PHE A 811 4.02 -30.15 -1.71
C PHE A 811 3.68 -29.31 -0.48
N PRO A 812 2.65 -29.67 0.33
CA PRO A 812 2.28 -28.87 1.50
C PRO A 812 3.47 -28.64 2.45
N PRO A 813 3.64 -27.43 3.00
CA PRO A 813 4.88 -26.99 3.65
C PRO A 813 5.32 -27.89 4.81
N PHE A 814 4.38 -28.43 5.60
CA PHE A 814 4.67 -29.32 6.73
C PHE A 814 4.42 -30.81 6.42
N SER A 815 4.45 -31.21 5.14
CA SER A 815 4.26 -32.61 4.75
C SER A 815 5.49 -33.50 5.01
N GLY A 816 6.69 -32.91 4.94
CA GLY A 816 7.96 -33.63 4.90
C GLY A 816 8.07 -34.54 3.67
N TYR A 817 7.58 -34.10 2.50
CA TYR A 817 7.49 -34.98 1.33
C TYR A 817 8.88 -35.48 0.91
N VAL A 818 9.05 -36.80 0.88
CA VAL A 818 10.30 -37.47 0.49
C VAL A 818 10.19 -37.83 -0.98
N ASP A 819 10.90 -37.08 -1.81
CA ASP A 819 10.98 -37.28 -3.25
C ASP A 819 12.13 -38.24 -3.57
N THR A 820 11.78 -39.50 -3.83
CA THR A 820 12.75 -40.53 -4.20
C THR A 820 13.20 -40.46 -5.66
N GLU A 821 12.52 -39.71 -6.52
CA GLU A 821 12.96 -39.54 -7.91
C GLU A 821 14.08 -38.48 -7.99
N ASN A 822 13.88 -37.36 -7.30
CA ASN A 822 14.82 -36.25 -7.25
C ASN A 822 15.83 -36.34 -6.09
N GLN A 823 15.69 -37.34 -5.21
CA GLN A 823 16.53 -37.58 -4.02
C GLN A 823 16.55 -36.37 -3.06
N THR A 824 15.36 -35.82 -2.78
CA THR A 824 15.15 -34.60 -1.97
C THR A 824 14.06 -34.76 -0.91
N VAL A 825 14.13 -33.98 0.16
CA VAL A 825 13.08 -33.82 1.17
C VAL A 825 12.55 -32.39 1.10
N TRP A 826 11.23 -32.25 0.97
CA TRP A 826 10.54 -30.97 0.81
C TRP A 826 9.77 -30.57 2.08
N GLY A 827 9.83 -29.28 2.41
CA GLY A 827 9.03 -28.65 3.44
C GLY A 827 9.74 -27.51 4.18
N ARG A 828 8.98 -26.72 4.93
CA ARG A 828 9.49 -25.61 5.74
C ARG A 828 10.39 -26.15 6.86
N GLY A 829 11.62 -25.66 6.94
CA GLY A 829 12.67 -26.17 7.82
C GLY A 829 13.41 -27.41 7.30
N ALA A 830 13.26 -27.77 6.03
CA ALA A 830 14.11 -28.78 5.38
C ALA A 830 15.57 -28.35 5.27
N VAL A 831 15.82 -27.03 5.26
CA VAL A 831 17.16 -26.40 5.26
C VAL A 831 17.38 -25.65 6.56
N ASP A 832 16.46 -24.73 6.89
CA ASP A 832 16.64 -23.71 7.93
C ASP A 832 15.69 -23.98 9.12
N CYS A 833 16.09 -24.64 10.21
CA CYS A 833 17.43 -25.14 10.56
C CYS A 833 17.44 -26.64 10.91
N LYS A 834 16.31 -27.35 10.79
CA LYS A 834 16.15 -28.72 11.32
C LYS A 834 17.15 -29.73 10.73
N LEU A 835 17.67 -29.48 9.52
CA LEU A 835 18.78 -30.22 8.92
C LEU A 835 20.03 -30.27 9.81
N TRP A 836 20.48 -29.11 10.30
CA TRP A 836 21.74 -28.96 11.05
C TRP A 836 21.60 -29.54 12.46
N LEU A 837 20.46 -29.28 13.12
CA LEU A 837 20.09 -29.87 14.41
C LEU A 837 20.10 -31.40 14.35
N LEU A 838 19.47 -32.00 13.34
CA LEU A 838 19.44 -33.47 13.20
C LEU A 838 20.79 -34.05 12.76
N GLY A 839 21.62 -33.28 12.06
CA GLY A 839 22.99 -33.63 11.69
C GLY A 839 23.88 -33.82 12.92
N THR A 840 23.91 -32.83 13.81
CA THR A 840 24.70 -32.88 15.05
C THR A 840 24.26 -34.01 15.98
N MET A 841 22.94 -34.21 16.17
CA MET A 841 22.41 -35.32 16.97
C MET A 841 22.71 -36.69 16.33
N SER A 842 22.65 -36.82 15.00
CA SER A 842 22.98 -38.07 14.32
C SER A 842 24.46 -38.45 14.47
N ALA A 843 25.37 -37.46 14.41
CA ALA A 843 26.80 -37.69 14.60
C ALA A 843 27.09 -38.21 16.02
N VAL A 844 26.46 -37.60 17.03
CA VAL A 844 26.58 -38.03 18.43
C VAL A 844 25.97 -39.42 18.68
N GLU A 845 24.82 -39.73 18.09
CA GLU A 845 24.21 -41.07 18.18
C GLU A 845 25.15 -42.16 17.60
N SER A 846 25.83 -41.89 16.47
CA SER A 846 26.85 -42.77 15.88
C SER A 846 28.13 -42.89 16.72
N LEU A 847 28.59 -41.80 17.34
CA LEU A 847 29.74 -41.83 18.24
C LEU A 847 29.45 -42.68 19.50
N LEU A 848 28.26 -42.49 20.10
CA LEU A 848 27.78 -43.29 21.23
C LEU A 848 27.65 -44.78 20.86
N GLU A 849 27.15 -45.10 19.66
CA GLU A 849 27.07 -46.48 19.16
C GLU A 849 28.46 -47.13 18.99
N SER A 850 29.47 -46.35 18.58
CA SER A 850 30.84 -46.85 18.42
C SER A 850 31.61 -47.07 19.73
N GLY A 851 31.04 -46.70 20.89
CA GLY A 851 31.76 -46.71 22.18
C GLY A 851 32.91 -45.69 22.21
N TRP A 852 32.72 -44.55 21.56
CA TRP A 852 33.63 -43.41 21.66
C TRP A 852 33.28 -42.59 22.91
N GLU A 853 34.31 -42.10 23.59
CA GLU A 853 34.20 -41.28 24.80
C GLU A 853 35.08 -40.03 24.62
N PRO A 854 34.55 -38.81 24.80
CA PRO A 854 35.32 -37.60 24.58
C PRO A 854 36.29 -37.31 25.73
N ARG A 855 37.39 -36.65 25.39
CA ARG A 855 38.26 -35.94 26.34
C ARG A 855 37.65 -34.61 26.76
N ARG A 856 37.07 -33.87 25.83
CA ARG A 856 36.50 -32.53 26.03
C ARG A 856 35.00 -32.62 26.27
N THR A 857 34.43 -31.65 26.98
CA THR A 857 32.96 -31.56 27.03
C THR A 857 32.42 -31.16 25.66
N ILE A 858 31.42 -31.87 25.15
CA ILE A 858 30.69 -31.50 23.92
C ILE A 858 29.32 -30.96 24.33
N LEU A 859 28.97 -29.79 23.81
CA LEU A 859 27.70 -29.11 24.06
C LEU A 859 26.92 -28.99 22.74
N LEU A 860 25.64 -29.32 22.77
CA LEU A 860 24.69 -29.03 21.68
C LEU A 860 23.64 -28.06 22.23
N ALA A 861 23.47 -26.90 21.61
CA ALA A 861 22.53 -25.87 22.06
C ALA A 861 21.54 -25.52 20.95
N TYR A 862 20.24 -25.70 21.22
CA TYR A 862 19.18 -25.44 20.25
C TYR A 862 18.23 -24.34 20.73
N GLY A 863 18.23 -23.21 20.01
CA GLY A 863 17.25 -22.12 20.16
C GLY A 863 15.84 -22.54 19.73
N PHE A 864 14.86 -21.67 19.93
CA PHE A 864 13.45 -21.90 19.55
C PHE A 864 12.72 -20.62 19.10
N ASP A 865 13.48 -19.55 18.87
CA ASP A 865 13.01 -18.24 18.44
C ASP A 865 14.09 -17.48 17.63
N GLU A 866 15.01 -18.20 16.96
CA GLU A 866 16.06 -17.58 16.11
C GLU A 866 15.43 -16.64 15.09
N GLU A 867 14.36 -17.10 14.47
CA GLU A 867 13.56 -16.40 13.46
C GLU A 867 12.79 -15.21 14.06
N ALA A 868 12.89 -14.98 15.38
CA ALA A 868 12.41 -13.82 16.12
C ALA A 868 13.53 -13.14 16.94
N ASN A 869 14.77 -13.16 16.43
CA ASN A 869 16.02 -12.59 17.00
C ASN A 869 16.65 -13.38 18.17
N GLY A 870 16.22 -14.60 18.45
CA GLY A 870 16.85 -15.51 19.43
C GLY A 870 16.81 -15.03 20.88
N THR A 871 15.85 -14.16 21.24
CA THR A 871 15.82 -13.46 22.54
C THR A 871 15.38 -14.34 23.72
N GLN A 872 14.66 -15.43 23.44
CA GLN A 872 14.06 -16.35 24.40
C GLN A 872 14.76 -17.72 24.44
N GLY A 873 15.30 -18.19 23.33
CA GLY A 873 16.11 -19.40 23.22
C GLY A 873 17.58 -19.09 23.34
N ALA A 874 18.18 -18.63 22.24
CA ALA A 874 19.62 -18.48 22.09
C ALA A 874 20.26 -17.60 23.19
N LYS A 875 19.69 -16.42 23.45
CA LYS A 875 20.11 -15.52 24.51
C LYS A 875 20.14 -16.19 25.88
N LYS A 876 19.07 -16.90 26.25
CA LYS A 876 18.92 -17.53 27.57
C LYS A 876 19.90 -18.70 27.72
N ILE A 877 20.11 -19.47 26.65
CA ILE A 877 21.13 -20.54 26.63
C ILE A 877 22.54 -19.94 26.73
N ALA A 878 22.84 -18.84 26.04
CA ALA A 878 24.12 -18.14 26.14
C ALA A 878 24.37 -17.59 27.56
N GLU A 879 23.38 -16.92 28.17
CA GLU A 879 23.42 -16.47 29.58
C GLU A 879 23.65 -17.65 30.55
N TYR A 880 22.97 -18.78 30.32
CA TYR A 880 23.08 -19.98 31.14
C TYR A 880 24.47 -20.64 31.03
N LEU A 881 25.01 -20.76 29.81
CA LEU A 881 26.37 -21.26 29.56
C LEU A 881 27.44 -20.30 30.08
N HIS A 882 27.23 -18.98 29.96
CA HIS A 882 28.15 -17.96 30.47
C HIS A 882 28.24 -18.02 32.00
N LYS A 883 27.09 -18.17 32.67
CA LYS A 883 27.05 -18.39 34.12
C LYS A 883 27.74 -19.70 34.56
N ARG A 884 27.74 -20.72 33.71
CA ARG A 884 28.36 -22.04 33.97
C ARG A 884 29.87 -22.07 33.74
N TYR A 885 30.34 -21.46 32.66
CA TYR A 885 31.72 -21.61 32.17
C TYR A 885 32.54 -20.30 32.17
N GLY A 886 31.89 -19.13 32.18
CA GLY A 886 32.55 -17.82 32.21
C GLY A 886 33.04 -17.30 30.85
N ASN A 887 33.82 -16.21 30.87
CA ASN A 887 34.36 -15.57 29.67
C ASN A 887 35.44 -16.41 28.99
N ASN A 888 35.46 -16.42 27.65
CA ASN A 888 36.47 -17.13 26.83
C ASN A 888 36.68 -18.60 27.26
N SER A 889 35.58 -19.28 27.58
CA SER A 889 35.55 -20.61 28.17
C SER A 889 35.24 -21.74 27.17
N VAL A 890 34.71 -21.41 25.99
CA VAL A 890 34.42 -22.35 24.89
C VAL A 890 35.58 -22.37 23.88
N ALA A 891 35.86 -23.54 23.32
CA ALA A 891 36.97 -23.77 22.41
C ALA A 891 36.73 -23.10 21.04
N MET A 892 35.58 -23.43 20.46
CA MET A 892 35.00 -22.86 19.26
C MET A 892 33.49 -23.10 19.27
N ILE A 893 32.76 -22.24 18.56
CA ILE A 893 31.35 -22.39 18.24
C ILE A 893 31.26 -22.67 16.75
N VAL A 894 30.54 -23.72 16.38
CA VAL A 894 30.14 -23.97 15.00
C VAL A 894 28.62 -24.06 14.94
N ASP A 895 28.08 -23.34 13.98
CA ASP A 895 26.66 -23.12 13.81
C ASP A 895 26.32 -23.15 12.31
N GLU A 896 25.04 -23.09 11.96
CA GLU A 896 24.59 -23.01 10.57
C GLU A 896 25.26 -21.87 9.77
N GLY A 897 25.19 -21.92 8.44
CA GLY A 897 25.73 -20.84 7.62
C GLY A 897 25.99 -21.25 6.17
N MET A 898 26.98 -20.60 5.55
CA MET A 898 27.27 -20.80 4.13
C MET A 898 27.63 -22.26 3.82
N PRO A 899 27.09 -22.85 2.74
CA PRO A 899 27.40 -24.21 2.32
C PRO A 899 28.72 -24.31 1.55
N VAL A 900 29.08 -25.54 1.17
CA VAL A 900 30.13 -25.79 0.17
C VAL A 900 29.57 -25.48 -1.21
N TYR A 901 30.10 -24.46 -1.88
CA TYR A 901 29.71 -24.13 -3.24
C TYR A 901 30.26 -25.15 -4.24
N SER A 902 29.46 -25.51 -5.25
CA SER A 902 29.88 -26.38 -6.33
C SER A 902 30.53 -25.61 -7.48
N ALA A 903 31.23 -26.34 -8.36
CA ALA A 903 31.77 -25.82 -9.61
C ALA A 903 30.70 -25.33 -10.62
N TYR A 904 29.40 -25.43 -10.31
CA TYR A 904 28.30 -24.97 -11.16
C TYR A 904 27.62 -23.71 -10.63
N ASP A 905 28.05 -23.21 -9.47
CA ASP A 905 27.49 -22.03 -8.84
C ASP A 905 28.20 -20.76 -9.30
N VAL A 906 27.41 -19.72 -9.56
CA VAL A 906 27.89 -18.46 -10.17
C VAL A 906 28.89 -17.77 -9.24
N GLU A 907 28.63 -17.81 -7.94
CA GLU A 907 29.45 -17.22 -6.86
C GLU A 907 30.81 -17.91 -6.71
N ALA A 908 30.92 -19.16 -7.15
CA ALA A 908 32.10 -20.01 -7.04
C ALA A 908 33.05 -19.90 -8.24
N PHE A 909 32.64 -19.21 -9.31
CA PHE A 909 33.39 -19.05 -10.56
C PHE A 909 34.00 -20.38 -11.06
N GLY A 910 33.24 -21.48 -10.98
CA GLY A 910 33.68 -22.79 -11.46
C GLY A 910 34.59 -23.60 -10.53
N ALA A 911 34.98 -23.06 -9.38
CA ALA A 911 35.85 -23.74 -8.42
C ALA A 911 35.01 -24.27 -7.24
N PRO A 912 35.05 -25.57 -6.91
CA PRO A 912 34.41 -26.05 -5.69
C PRO A 912 35.13 -25.45 -4.47
N ILE A 913 34.39 -24.79 -3.59
CA ILE A 913 34.96 -24.01 -2.49
C ILE A 913 34.03 -24.00 -1.27
N ALA A 914 34.59 -24.28 -0.10
CA ALA A 914 33.90 -24.11 1.18
C ALA A 914 34.23 -22.75 1.79
N ALA A 915 33.20 -22.11 2.33
CA ALA A 915 33.27 -20.74 2.79
C ALA A 915 32.74 -20.60 4.24
N PRO A 916 33.37 -21.23 5.26
CA PRO A 916 33.01 -20.98 6.65
C PRO A 916 33.11 -19.49 6.96
N ALA A 917 32.01 -18.88 7.39
CA ALA A 917 31.96 -17.46 7.68
C ALA A 917 32.58 -17.14 9.05
N VAL A 918 33.29 -16.03 9.11
CA VAL A 918 34.12 -15.60 10.26
C VAL A 918 33.73 -14.24 10.81
N ASP A 919 32.85 -13.52 10.12
CA ASP A 919 32.11 -12.37 10.60
C ASP A 919 30.72 -12.31 9.94
N GLU A 920 29.87 -11.44 10.45
CA GLU A 920 28.44 -11.40 10.14
C GLU A 920 27.98 -9.94 10.04
N LYS A 921 27.14 -9.65 9.04
CA LYS A 921 26.54 -8.31 8.84
C LYS A 921 25.62 -7.95 10.01
N GLY A 922 25.52 -6.67 10.35
CA GLY A 922 24.54 -6.20 11.35
C GLY A 922 23.11 -6.24 10.80
N ALA A 923 22.10 -5.97 11.62
CA ALA A 923 20.70 -5.89 11.23
C ALA A 923 20.03 -4.61 11.76
N LEU A 924 19.15 -3.99 10.99
CA LEU A 924 18.29 -2.91 11.48
C LEU A 924 16.98 -2.86 10.70
N ASP A 925 15.88 -3.03 11.40
CA ASP A 925 14.57 -2.69 10.88
C ASP A 925 14.26 -1.23 11.16
N VAL A 926 13.73 -0.52 10.15
CA VAL A 926 13.28 0.86 10.27
C VAL A 926 11.81 0.94 9.88
N ARG A 927 10.96 1.31 10.83
CA ARG A 927 9.55 1.63 10.56
C ARG A 927 9.47 3.05 10.02
N VAL A 928 8.82 3.20 8.87
CA VAL A 928 8.54 4.47 8.21
C VAL A 928 7.01 4.63 8.18
N GLU A 929 6.48 5.57 8.95
CA GLU A 929 5.04 5.77 9.13
C GLU A 929 4.64 7.20 8.75
N VAL A 930 3.62 7.34 7.90
CA VAL A 930 2.99 8.61 7.55
C VAL A 930 1.65 8.67 8.25
N ARG A 931 1.43 9.73 9.04
CA ARG A 931 0.11 10.08 9.58
C ARG A 931 -0.40 11.34 8.91
N SER A 932 -1.66 11.33 8.49
CA SER A 932 -2.35 12.51 7.96
C SER A 932 -3.82 12.50 8.41
N LYS A 933 -4.64 13.42 7.89
CA LYS A 933 -6.09 13.41 8.19
C LYS A 933 -6.79 12.38 7.30
N GLY A 934 -7.50 11.45 7.92
CA GLY A 934 -8.47 10.62 7.23
C GLY A 934 -9.71 11.41 6.80
N GLY A 935 -10.67 10.71 6.20
CA GLY A 935 -11.91 11.31 5.69
C GLY A 935 -12.51 10.49 4.55
N HIS A 936 -13.59 10.99 3.94
CA HIS A 936 -14.28 10.26 2.89
C HIS A 936 -13.54 10.33 1.54
N SER A 937 -13.19 9.17 0.96
CA SER A 937 -12.45 9.03 -0.31
C SER A 937 -13.13 9.66 -1.53
N SER A 938 -14.37 10.14 -1.41
CA SER A 938 -15.04 10.92 -2.45
C SER A 938 -14.45 12.33 -2.64
N MET A 939 -13.86 12.91 -1.59
CA MET A 939 -13.22 14.23 -1.59
C MET A 939 -11.79 14.13 -1.04
N PRO A 940 -10.89 13.39 -1.72
CA PRO A 940 -9.55 13.15 -1.21
C PRO A 940 -8.70 14.42 -1.27
N PRO A 941 -7.85 14.68 -0.26
CA PRO A 941 -6.88 15.78 -0.30
C PRO A 941 -5.90 15.61 -1.49
N PRO A 942 -5.07 16.63 -1.81
CA PRO A 942 -4.13 16.55 -2.92
C PRO A 942 -3.15 15.36 -2.86
N HIS A 943 -2.90 14.81 -1.67
CA HIS A 943 -2.03 13.67 -1.41
C HIS A 943 -2.60 12.76 -0.32
N THR A 944 -2.62 11.44 -0.53
CA THR A 944 -3.07 10.43 0.45
C THR A 944 -1.93 9.95 1.35
N SER A 945 -2.23 9.42 2.55
CA SER A 945 -1.20 8.81 3.42
C SER A 945 -0.40 7.70 2.70
N ILE A 946 -1.08 6.91 1.86
CA ILE A 946 -0.48 5.83 1.07
C ILE A 946 0.37 6.40 -0.07
N GLY A 947 -0.13 7.36 -0.86
CA GLY A 947 0.64 8.01 -1.93
C GLY A 947 1.92 8.69 -1.43
N LEU A 948 1.84 9.35 -0.27
CA LEU A 948 3.00 9.92 0.42
C LEU A 948 3.99 8.83 0.89
N LEU A 949 3.51 7.75 1.51
CA LEU A 949 4.36 6.62 1.92
C LEU A 949 5.06 5.97 0.71
N SER A 950 4.32 5.72 -0.38
CA SER A 950 4.83 5.11 -1.61
C SER A 950 5.94 5.96 -2.24
N LYS A 951 5.84 7.30 -2.18
CA LYS A 951 6.94 8.20 -2.57
C LYS A 951 8.17 8.05 -1.67
N LEU A 952 7.99 7.95 -0.36
CA LEU A 952 9.11 7.75 0.58
C LEU A 952 9.82 6.40 0.38
N VAL A 953 9.06 5.31 0.19
CA VAL A 953 9.62 3.98 -0.14
C VAL A 953 10.34 4.01 -1.49
N THR A 954 9.79 4.67 -2.50
CA THR A 954 10.46 4.86 -3.81
C THR A 954 11.79 5.62 -3.66
N VAL A 955 11.81 6.71 -2.89
CA VAL A 955 13.05 7.46 -2.61
C VAL A 955 14.09 6.58 -1.92
N LEU A 956 13.69 5.74 -0.96
CA LEU A 956 14.60 4.81 -0.30
C LEU A 956 15.20 3.82 -1.30
N GLU A 957 14.38 3.13 -2.10
CA GLU A 957 14.85 2.18 -3.12
C GLU A 957 15.76 2.83 -4.17
N GLU A 958 15.45 4.03 -4.66
CA GLU A 958 16.27 4.73 -5.66
C GLU A 958 17.62 5.24 -5.10
N HIS A 959 17.80 5.23 -3.78
CA HIS A 959 19.04 5.63 -3.10
C HIS A 959 19.66 4.46 -2.30
N PRO A 960 20.07 3.36 -2.95
CA PRO A 960 20.72 2.25 -2.26
C PRO A 960 22.04 2.67 -1.62
N PHE A 961 22.46 1.97 -0.57
CA PHE A 961 23.76 2.20 0.06
C PHE A 961 24.91 1.89 -0.91
N PRO A 962 26.01 2.67 -0.86
CA PRO A 962 27.21 2.39 -1.62
C PRO A 962 27.95 1.19 -1.06
N ASP A 963 28.51 0.38 -1.95
CA ASP A 963 29.46 -0.67 -1.63
C ASP A 963 30.87 -0.10 -1.43
N LYS A 964 31.61 -0.72 -0.50
CA LYS A 964 33.01 -0.40 -0.24
C LYS A 964 33.79 -1.68 0.05
N LEU A 965 35.09 -1.63 -0.21
CA LEU A 965 36.05 -2.54 0.40
C LEU A 965 36.81 -1.75 1.47
N GLU A 966 36.70 -2.17 2.73
CA GLU A 966 37.48 -1.62 3.83
C GLU A 966 38.20 -2.77 4.57
N GLU A 967 38.98 -2.46 5.60
CA GLU A 967 39.73 -3.47 6.38
C GLU A 967 38.80 -4.52 7.01
N ARG A 968 37.59 -4.10 7.41
CA ARG A 968 36.52 -4.97 7.91
C ARG A 968 35.92 -5.91 6.85
N SER A 969 36.23 -5.73 5.57
CA SER A 969 35.80 -6.62 4.47
C SER A 969 36.80 -7.75 4.19
N LYS A 970 37.89 -7.88 4.97
CA LYS A 970 39.02 -8.74 4.61
C LYS A 970 38.71 -10.23 4.46
N ALA A 971 37.72 -10.76 5.17
CA ALA A 971 37.26 -12.15 5.00
C ALA A 971 36.74 -12.36 3.57
N GLN A 972 35.82 -11.50 3.13
CA GLN A 972 35.27 -11.52 1.77
C GLN A 972 36.31 -11.19 0.69
N ILE A 973 37.27 -10.30 0.96
CA ILE A 973 38.42 -10.06 0.05
C ILE A 973 39.23 -11.35 -0.11
N ARG A 974 39.45 -12.10 0.97
CA ARG A 974 40.22 -13.35 0.95
C ARG A 974 39.50 -14.44 0.15
N PHE A 975 38.18 -14.52 0.25
CA PHE A 975 37.33 -15.37 -0.60
C PHE A 975 37.60 -15.12 -2.11
N PHE A 976 37.57 -13.87 -2.56
CA PHE A 976 37.85 -13.54 -3.98
C PHE A 976 39.31 -13.80 -4.37
N GLN A 977 40.26 -13.44 -3.52
CA GLN A 977 41.68 -13.73 -3.73
C GLN A 977 41.92 -15.25 -3.90
N CYS A 978 41.20 -16.10 -3.16
CA CYS A 978 41.31 -17.56 -3.23
C CYS A 978 40.81 -18.18 -4.55
N MET A 979 39.89 -17.50 -5.24
CA MET A 979 39.37 -17.93 -6.53
C MET A 979 40.09 -17.31 -7.73
N ARG A 980 40.81 -16.19 -7.53
CA ARG A 980 41.39 -15.33 -8.58
C ARG A 980 41.98 -16.09 -9.77
N ASP A 981 42.83 -17.08 -9.53
CA ASP A 981 43.58 -17.75 -10.59
C ASP A 981 42.78 -18.83 -11.33
N HIS A 982 41.50 -19.06 -10.95
CA HIS A 982 40.66 -20.07 -11.59
C HIS A 982 40.24 -19.64 -13.02
N PRO A 983 40.24 -20.55 -14.03
CA PRO A 983 40.05 -20.17 -15.44
C PRO A 983 38.72 -19.48 -15.78
N GLN A 984 37.66 -19.69 -15.01
CA GLN A 984 36.36 -19.04 -15.26
C GLN A 984 36.24 -17.64 -14.62
N VAL A 985 37.18 -17.20 -13.77
CA VAL A 985 37.15 -15.83 -13.23
C VAL A 985 37.41 -14.83 -14.37
N PRO A 986 36.52 -13.84 -14.58
CA PRO A 986 36.66 -12.86 -15.65
C PRO A 986 38.03 -12.16 -15.61
N LYS A 987 38.68 -12.04 -16.77
CA LYS A 987 40.01 -11.40 -16.86
C LYS A 987 40.09 -10.00 -16.19
N PRO A 988 39.08 -9.11 -16.31
CA PRO A 988 39.09 -7.83 -15.58
C PRO A 988 39.14 -8.00 -14.05
N MET A 989 38.38 -8.96 -13.51
CA MET A 989 38.36 -9.26 -12.08
C MET A 989 39.69 -9.84 -11.60
N ARG A 990 40.34 -10.71 -12.40
CA ARG A 990 41.69 -11.22 -12.09
C ARG A 990 42.72 -10.11 -11.98
N MET A 991 42.76 -9.22 -12.98
CA MET A 991 43.67 -8.06 -12.98
C MET A 991 43.40 -7.09 -11.82
N ALA A 992 42.14 -6.86 -11.46
CA ALA A 992 41.79 -6.01 -10.32
C ALA A 992 42.22 -6.62 -8.98
N LEU A 993 42.08 -7.94 -8.80
CA LEU A 993 42.53 -8.67 -7.61
C LEU A 993 44.06 -8.76 -7.53
N GLU A 994 44.76 -8.89 -8.66
CA GLU A 994 46.23 -8.76 -8.74
C GLU A 994 46.69 -7.36 -8.28
N GLU A 995 46.04 -6.29 -8.75
CA GLU A 995 46.35 -4.92 -8.35
C GLU A 995 46.08 -4.68 -6.86
N LEU A 996 44.98 -5.22 -6.33
CA LEU A 996 44.63 -5.12 -4.91
C LEU A 996 45.65 -5.81 -4.02
N GLU A 997 45.94 -7.09 -4.29
CA GLU A 997 46.96 -7.86 -3.55
C GLU A 997 48.32 -7.17 -3.59
N TYR A 998 48.71 -6.61 -4.75
CA TYR A 998 49.94 -5.83 -4.87
C TYR A 998 49.93 -4.60 -3.97
N ALA A 999 48.82 -3.84 -3.96
CA ALA A 999 48.71 -2.59 -3.20
C ALA A 999 48.70 -2.85 -1.68
N GLU A 1000 48.05 -3.92 -1.23
CA GLU A 1000 48.07 -4.41 0.16
C GLU A 1000 49.51 -4.77 0.58
N ARG A 1001 50.17 -5.65 -0.20
CA ARG A 1001 51.56 -6.08 0.06
C ARG A 1001 52.59 -4.94 0.01
N SER A 1002 52.29 -3.85 -0.71
CA SER A 1002 53.15 -2.65 -0.78
C SER A 1002 53.11 -1.80 0.50
N LEU A 1003 52.14 -2.03 1.39
CA LEU A 1003 52.04 -1.36 2.70
C LEU A 1003 52.68 -2.19 3.83
N ASP A 1004 52.91 -3.49 3.62
CA ASP A 1004 53.60 -4.37 4.57
C ASP A 1004 55.13 -4.18 4.49
N SER A 1005 55.69 -3.57 5.54
CA SER A 1005 57.14 -3.33 5.66
C SER A 1005 57.99 -4.60 5.70
N ASP A 1006 57.46 -5.71 6.22
CA ASP A 1006 58.19 -6.98 6.30
C ASP A 1006 58.12 -7.73 4.96
N PHE A 1007 56.99 -7.68 4.23
CA PHE A 1007 56.93 -8.14 2.84
C PHE A 1007 57.94 -7.40 1.95
N VAL A 1008 57.95 -6.06 1.99
CA VAL A 1008 58.87 -5.24 1.19
C VAL A 1008 60.33 -5.55 1.55
N ARG A 1009 60.65 -5.79 2.84
CA ARG A 1009 62.00 -6.17 3.29
C ARG A 1009 62.43 -7.57 2.81
N MET A 1010 61.52 -8.54 2.80
CA MET A 1010 61.85 -9.94 2.43
C MET A 1010 61.81 -10.19 0.92
N HIS A 1011 60.86 -9.59 0.20
CA HIS A 1011 60.56 -9.89 -1.20
C HIS A 1011 60.92 -8.77 -2.18
N GLY A 1012 61.28 -7.57 -1.69
CA GLY A 1012 61.62 -6.44 -2.56
C GLY A 1012 62.69 -6.76 -3.60
N SER A 1013 63.63 -7.68 -3.29
CA SER A 1013 64.68 -8.19 -4.18
C SER A 1013 64.17 -8.80 -5.50
N LYS A 1014 62.90 -9.23 -5.58
CA LYS A 1014 62.26 -9.79 -6.78
C LYS A 1014 61.44 -8.78 -7.60
N LEU A 1015 61.15 -7.59 -7.07
CA LEU A 1015 60.37 -6.57 -7.79
C LEU A 1015 61.20 -5.87 -8.89
N PRO A 1016 60.56 -5.43 -10.00
CA PRO A 1016 61.19 -4.55 -11.00
C PRO A 1016 61.79 -3.30 -10.36
N VAL A 1017 62.93 -2.84 -10.88
CA VAL A 1017 63.72 -1.75 -10.27
C VAL A 1017 62.90 -0.48 -10.04
N HIS A 1018 62.05 -0.10 -10.99
CA HIS A 1018 61.20 1.10 -10.88
C HIS A 1018 60.13 0.96 -9.78
N GLU A 1019 59.52 -0.21 -9.60
CA GLU A 1019 58.54 -0.46 -8.55
C GLU A 1019 59.18 -0.60 -7.17
N ARG A 1020 60.38 -1.20 -7.08
CA ARG A 1020 61.14 -1.24 -5.82
C ARG A 1020 61.49 0.16 -5.34
N LEU A 1021 61.96 1.02 -6.25
CA LEU A 1021 62.20 2.43 -5.95
C LEU A 1021 60.90 3.16 -5.58
N PHE A 1022 59.79 2.87 -6.27
CA PHE A 1022 58.49 3.45 -5.92
C PHE A 1022 58.06 3.10 -4.49
N VAL A 1023 57.97 1.81 -4.13
CA VAL A 1023 57.50 1.40 -2.80
C VAL A 1023 58.46 1.84 -1.68
N GLN A 1024 59.77 1.90 -1.96
CA GLN A 1024 60.78 2.33 -0.98
C GLN A 1024 60.83 3.85 -0.73
N PHE A 1025 60.39 4.68 -1.69
CA PHE A 1025 60.46 6.15 -1.60
C PHE A 1025 59.10 6.87 -1.69
N ALA A 1026 58.00 6.17 -1.96
CA ALA A 1026 56.67 6.77 -2.02
C ALA A 1026 56.16 7.21 -0.63
N PRO A 1027 55.51 8.38 -0.52
CA PRO A 1027 54.81 8.75 0.70
C PRO A 1027 53.68 7.77 1.03
N ALA A 1028 53.45 7.49 2.32
CA ALA A 1028 52.38 6.60 2.78
C ALA A 1028 50.98 7.00 2.28
N SER A 1029 50.73 8.31 2.07
CA SER A 1029 49.50 8.81 1.44
C SER A 1029 49.33 8.33 0.00
N MET A 1030 50.41 8.28 -0.79
CA MET A 1030 50.38 7.83 -2.19
C MET A 1030 50.16 6.32 -2.30
N LEU A 1031 50.74 5.53 -1.38
CA LEU A 1031 50.49 4.09 -1.27
C LEU A 1031 49.04 3.80 -0.88
N ARG A 1032 48.48 4.52 0.11
CA ARG A 1032 47.04 4.46 0.44
C ARG A 1032 46.16 4.82 -0.75
N SER A 1033 46.48 5.86 -1.52
CA SER A 1033 45.73 6.19 -2.74
C SER A 1033 45.85 5.13 -3.85
N ARG A 1034 46.92 4.30 -3.89
CA ARG A 1034 47.01 3.14 -4.79
C ARG A 1034 46.07 2.04 -4.32
N LEU A 1035 46.04 1.75 -3.01
CA LEU A 1035 45.12 0.77 -2.41
C LEU A 1035 43.65 1.10 -2.70
N GLU A 1036 43.20 2.36 -2.49
CA GLU A 1036 41.79 2.68 -2.73
C GLU A 1036 41.40 2.62 -4.22
N ARG A 1037 42.31 2.91 -5.16
CA ARG A 1037 42.04 2.69 -6.60
C ARG A 1037 41.88 1.21 -6.93
N ALA A 1038 42.77 0.37 -6.42
CA ALA A 1038 42.71 -1.07 -6.63
C ALA A 1038 41.41 -1.68 -6.06
N ARG A 1039 40.99 -1.24 -4.86
CA ARG A 1039 39.69 -1.59 -4.27
C ARG A 1039 38.51 -1.19 -5.16
N GLN A 1040 38.51 0.02 -5.72
CA GLN A 1040 37.46 0.44 -6.68
C GLN A 1040 37.47 -0.40 -7.97
N HIS A 1041 38.64 -0.77 -8.50
CA HIS A 1041 38.73 -1.66 -9.66
C HIS A 1041 38.12 -3.05 -9.37
N VAL A 1042 38.28 -3.58 -8.15
CA VAL A 1042 37.64 -4.85 -7.74
C VAL A 1042 36.12 -4.70 -7.68
N LEU A 1043 35.60 -3.66 -7.02
CA LEU A 1043 34.14 -3.42 -6.95
C LEU A 1043 33.50 -3.27 -8.33
N HIS A 1044 34.18 -2.62 -9.27
CA HIS A 1044 33.73 -2.49 -10.66
C HIS A 1044 33.75 -3.81 -11.47
N ALA A 1045 34.52 -4.81 -11.03
CA ALA A 1045 34.66 -6.09 -11.72
C ALA A 1045 33.82 -7.23 -11.11
N LEU A 1046 33.20 -7.01 -9.94
CA LEU A 1046 32.34 -7.97 -9.26
C LEU A 1046 30.90 -7.97 -9.81
N ASP A 1047 30.28 -9.15 -9.80
CA ASP A 1047 28.86 -9.33 -10.12
C ASP A 1047 27.94 -8.61 -9.10
N PRO A 1048 26.79 -8.04 -9.52
CA PRO A 1048 25.87 -7.36 -8.62
C PRO A 1048 25.37 -8.20 -7.42
N ALA A 1049 25.14 -9.50 -7.57
CA ALA A 1049 24.68 -10.36 -6.47
C ALA A 1049 25.79 -10.52 -5.42
N VAL A 1050 27.03 -10.72 -5.88
CA VAL A 1050 28.22 -10.86 -5.04
C VAL A 1050 28.53 -9.55 -4.26
N ARG A 1051 28.19 -8.39 -4.82
CA ARG A 1051 28.36 -7.08 -4.16
C ARG A 1051 27.41 -6.86 -2.97
N LEU A 1052 26.36 -7.66 -2.79
CA LEU A 1052 25.43 -7.55 -1.65
C LEU A 1052 26.09 -7.88 -0.29
N LEU A 1053 27.11 -8.74 -0.28
CA LEU A 1053 27.92 -9.04 0.90
C LEU A 1053 28.82 -7.86 1.31
N LEU A 1054 29.15 -6.97 0.38
CA LEU A 1054 30.09 -5.84 0.55
C LEU A 1054 29.41 -4.50 0.84
N LYS A 1055 28.11 -4.47 1.11
CA LYS A 1055 27.36 -3.24 1.36
C LYS A 1055 26.22 -3.42 2.33
N THR A 1056 25.72 -2.32 2.88
CA THR A 1056 24.44 -2.33 3.58
C THR A 1056 23.35 -2.64 2.55
N THR A 1057 22.64 -3.75 2.73
CA THR A 1057 21.45 -4.05 1.94
C THR A 1057 20.24 -3.44 2.63
N GLN A 1058 19.20 -3.15 1.85
CA GLN A 1058 17.93 -2.60 2.32
C GLN A 1058 16.81 -3.28 1.52
N ALA A 1059 15.67 -3.52 2.16
CA ALA A 1059 14.50 -4.11 1.54
C ALA A 1059 13.24 -3.56 2.20
N ALA A 1060 12.15 -3.40 1.44
CA ALA A 1060 10.83 -3.18 1.99
C ALA A 1060 10.15 -4.53 2.16
N ASP A 1061 9.95 -4.94 3.42
CA ASP A 1061 9.53 -6.30 3.80
C ASP A 1061 8.05 -6.35 4.20
N ILE A 1062 7.53 -5.29 4.83
CA ILE A 1062 6.11 -5.14 5.17
C ILE A 1062 5.62 -3.75 4.76
N VAL A 1063 4.42 -3.67 4.21
CA VAL A 1063 3.67 -2.42 3.96
C VAL A 1063 2.20 -2.59 4.33
N GLN A 1064 1.62 -1.58 4.99
CA GLN A 1064 0.22 -1.59 5.37
C GLN A 1064 -0.35 -0.17 5.48
N GLY A 1065 -1.57 0.00 4.98
CA GLY A 1065 -2.40 1.19 5.18
C GLY A 1065 -3.80 0.91 4.68
N GLY A 1066 -4.82 1.52 5.31
CA GLY A 1066 -6.21 1.32 4.91
C GLY A 1066 -6.93 0.16 5.59
N VAL A 1067 -8.25 0.30 5.73
CA VAL A 1067 -9.16 -0.74 6.20
C VAL A 1067 -10.38 -0.90 5.28
N LYS A 1068 -10.85 0.19 4.64
CA LYS A 1068 -12.05 0.20 3.79
C LYS A 1068 -11.86 1.11 2.57
N VAL A 1069 -12.47 0.74 1.44
CA VAL A 1069 -12.34 1.42 0.13
C VAL A 1069 -13.03 2.80 0.01
N ASN A 1070 -13.90 3.18 0.95
CA ASN A 1070 -14.58 4.48 0.93
C ASN A 1070 -14.11 5.45 2.03
N ALA A 1071 -13.07 5.08 2.80
CA ALA A 1071 -12.45 5.87 3.85
C ALA A 1071 -10.92 5.95 3.70
N LEU A 1072 -10.38 7.16 3.74
CA LEU A 1072 -8.95 7.45 3.62
C LEU A 1072 -8.22 7.12 4.93
N PRO A 1073 -7.10 6.40 4.92
CA PRO A 1073 -6.37 6.04 6.14
C PRO A 1073 -5.67 7.22 6.80
N GLU A 1074 -5.93 7.41 8.09
CA GLU A 1074 -5.22 8.31 8.99
C GLU A 1074 -3.73 7.95 9.14
N SER A 1075 -3.37 6.67 8.97
CA SER A 1075 -1.99 6.18 9.04
C SER A 1075 -1.69 5.10 7.99
N ALA A 1076 -0.49 5.18 7.41
CA ALA A 1076 0.10 4.13 6.57
C ALA A 1076 1.58 3.96 6.92
N TYR A 1077 2.09 2.73 6.91
CA TYR A 1077 3.50 2.45 7.24
C TYR A 1077 4.14 1.37 6.36
N ALA A 1078 5.47 1.41 6.30
CA ALA A 1078 6.32 0.34 5.80
C ALA A 1078 7.40 -0.02 6.83
N ILE A 1079 7.87 -1.26 6.81
CA ILE A 1079 9.07 -1.70 7.55
C ILE A 1079 10.17 -2.01 6.55
N MET A 1080 11.28 -1.32 6.72
CA MET A 1080 12.47 -1.41 5.88
C MET A 1080 13.55 -2.22 6.61
N ASN A 1081 13.78 -3.47 6.20
CA ASN A 1081 14.85 -4.30 6.73
C ASN A 1081 16.21 -3.85 6.16
N HIS A 1082 17.27 -3.91 6.97
CA HIS A 1082 18.63 -3.65 6.54
C HIS A 1082 19.58 -4.72 7.06
N ARG A 1083 20.50 -5.19 6.21
CA ARG A 1083 21.71 -5.90 6.68
C ARG A 1083 22.92 -5.02 6.51
N ILE A 1084 23.44 -4.52 7.63
CA ILE A 1084 24.48 -3.49 7.74
C ILE A 1084 25.84 -4.09 7.36
N ALA A 1085 26.56 -3.44 6.46
CA ALA A 1085 27.92 -3.87 6.07
C ALA A 1085 28.86 -3.95 7.27
N THR A 1086 29.83 -4.86 7.25
CA THR A 1086 30.80 -5.07 8.36
C THR A 1086 31.68 -3.85 8.69
N TYR A 1087 31.72 -2.83 7.82
CA TYR A 1087 32.39 -1.54 8.02
C TYR A 1087 31.45 -0.39 8.47
N SER A 1088 30.14 -0.63 8.50
CA SER A 1088 29.10 0.36 8.83
C SER A 1088 28.55 0.10 10.24
N SER A 1089 27.77 1.04 10.77
CA SER A 1089 27.04 0.86 12.05
C SER A 1089 25.54 1.13 11.90
N ILE A 1090 24.77 0.79 12.94
CA ILE A 1090 23.37 1.18 13.05
C ILE A 1090 23.22 2.71 13.02
N ASN A 1091 24.04 3.43 13.79
CA ASN A 1091 23.93 4.88 13.88
C ASN A 1091 24.18 5.57 12.53
N GLU A 1092 25.14 5.10 11.72
CA GLU A 1092 25.34 5.61 10.35
C GLU A 1092 24.14 5.34 9.43
N THR A 1093 23.47 4.21 9.62
CA THR A 1093 22.25 3.82 8.89
C THR A 1093 21.09 4.75 9.26
N MET A 1094 20.88 5.00 10.55
CA MET A 1094 19.89 5.96 11.06
C MET A 1094 20.17 7.39 10.57
N ASP A 1095 21.42 7.85 10.64
CA ASP A 1095 21.82 9.17 10.16
C ASP A 1095 21.59 9.35 8.65
N ARG A 1096 21.68 8.27 7.86
CA ARG A 1096 21.32 8.31 6.43
C ARG A 1096 19.82 8.57 6.25
N TYR A 1097 18.95 7.89 7.00
CA TYR A 1097 17.50 8.14 6.98
C TYR A 1097 17.17 9.60 7.29
N LYS A 1098 17.77 10.16 8.35
CA LYS A 1098 17.62 11.57 8.72
C LYS A 1098 17.99 12.51 7.56
N LYS A 1099 19.16 12.29 6.94
CA LYS A 1099 19.70 13.12 5.85
C LYS A 1099 18.94 12.99 4.53
N LEU A 1100 18.42 11.80 4.23
CA LEU A 1100 17.72 11.49 2.97
C LEU A 1100 16.25 11.93 2.99
N LEU A 1101 15.54 11.67 4.10
CA LEU A 1101 14.09 11.90 4.16
C LEU A 1101 13.72 13.31 4.64
N ALA A 1102 14.55 14.02 5.43
CA ALA A 1102 14.20 15.37 5.89
C ALA A 1102 13.99 16.42 4.76
N PRO A 1103 14.78 16.44 3.67
CA PRO A 1103 14.48 17.30 2.51
C PRO A 1103 13.17 16.93 1.83
N VAL A 1104 12.88 15.64 1.70
CA VAL A 1104 11.71 15.08 1.02
C VAL A 1104 10.42 15.34 1.83
N ALA A 1105 10.45 15.11 3.14
CA ALA A 1105 9.36 15.46 4.04
C ALA A 1105 9.02 16.96 3.96
N LYS A 1106 10.04 17.83 3.91
CA LYS A 1106 9.85 19.28 3.77
C LYS A 1106 9.24 19.65 2.41
N GLU A 1107 9.64 19.01 1.32
CA GLU A 1107 9.06 19.20 -0.02
C GLU A 1107 7.58 18.76 -0.06
N MET A 1108 7.26 17.65 0.60
CA MET A 1108 5.91 17.09 0.74
C MET A 1108 5.03 17.79 1.79
N GLY A 1109 5.53 18.83 2.47
CA GLY A 1109 4.79 19.55 3.51
C GLY A 1109 4.56 18.76 4.81
N LEU A 1110 5.32 17.69 5.06
CA LEU A 1110 5.26 16.86 6.25
C LEU A 1110 6.16 17.41 7.36
N SER A 1111 5.70 17.34 8.62
CA SER A 1111 6.63 17.35 9.75
C SER A 1111 7.42 16.03 9.79
N MET A 1112 8.56 15.98 10.48
CA MET A 1112 9.37 14.77 10.55
C MET A 1112 10.04 14.60 11.92
N THR A 1113 9.76 13.46 12.55
CA THR A 1113 10.47 12.97 13.73
C THR A 1113 11.15 11.65 13.37
N ALA A 1114 12.46 11.56 13.60
CA ALA A 1114 13.25 10.36 13.29
C ALA A 1114 14.10 9.93 14.48
N PHE A 1115 13.89 8.70 14.95
CA PHE A 1115 14.62 8.08 16.06
C PHE A 1115 14.58 8.93 17.35
N GLY A 1116 13.44 9.58 17.61
CA GLY A 1116 13.23 10.47 18.76
C GLY A 1116 13.69 11.92 18.57
N GLU A 1117 14.28 12.28 17.41
CA GLU A 1117 14.73 13.63 17.09
C GLU A 1117 13.75 14.31 16.12
N GLU A 1118 13.27 15.52 16.46
CA GLU A 1118 12.47 16.36 15.57
C GLU A 1118 13.38 17.07 14.55
N LEU A 1119 13.20 16.78 13.26
CA LEU A 1119 14.02 17.30 12.16
C LEU A 1119 13.28 18.32 11.30
N VAL A 1120 11.95 18.18 11.19
CA VAL A 1120 11.08 19.16 10.52
C VAL A 1120 9.89 19.42 11.45
N PRO A 1121 9.72 20.65 11.99
CA PRO A 1121 8.69 20.93 12.99
C PRO A 1121 7.28 20.84 12.40
N PHE A 1122 6.31 20.49 13.24
CA PHE A 1122 4.90 20.59 12.87
C PHE A 1122 4.45 22.05 12.82
N THR A 1123 3.72 22.42 11.76
CA THR A 1123 3.24 23.79 11.53
C THR A 1123 1.78 23.79 11.11
N ASN A 1124 1.10 24.93 11.18
CA ASN A 1124 -0.28 25.07 10.69
C ASN A 1124 -0.44 24.82 9.18
N THR A 1125 0.67 24.75 8.43
CA THR A 1125 0.73 24.42 7.00
C THR A 1125 1.16 22.97 6.73
N SER A 1126 1.42 22.17 7.77
CA SER A 1126 1.83 20.78 7.63
C SER A 1126 0.64 19.90 7.24
N VAL A 1127 0.79 19.09 6.19
CA VAL A 1127 -0.28 18.18 5.70
C VAL A 1127 -0.38 16.89 6.53
N GLY A 1128 0.65 16.58 7.31
CA GLY A 1128 0.76 15.40 8.15
C GLY A 1128 2.13 15.31 8.83
N SER A 1129 2.44 14.14 9.39
CA SER A 1129 3.72 13.85 10.04
C SER A 1129 4.33 12.53 9.54
N LEU A 1130 5.61 12.59 9.19
CA LEU A 1130 6.48 11.44 8.98
C LEU A 1130 7.14 11.05 10.30
N ILE A 1131 6.93 9.81 10.72
CA ILE A 1131 7.56 9.20 11.89
C ILE A 1131 8.49 8.10 11.39
N VAL A 1132 9.77 8.20 11.72
CA VAL A 1132 10.78 7.16 11.45
C VAL A 1132 11.27 6.62 12.79
N SER A 1133 11.15 5.31 13.01
CA SER A 1133 11.52 4.67 14.28
C SER A 1133 12.20 3.33 14.07
N ASN A 1134 12.78 2.78 15.14
CA ASN A 1134 13.27 1.40 15.13
C ASN A 1134 12.11 0.43 14.89
N GLY A 1135 12.35 -0.59 14.07
CA GLY A 1135 11.52 -1.78 13.98
C GLY A 1135 11.99 -2.88 14.96
N PRO A 1136 11.59 -4.14 14.73
CA PRO A 1136 11.87 -5.25 15.66
C PRO A 1136 13.36 -5.58 15.83
N SER A 1137 14.12 -5.70 14.74
CA SER A 1137 15.54 -6.07 14.78
C SER A 1137 16.47 -4.85 14.86
N HIS A 1138 17.48 -4.92 15.74
CA HIS A 1138 18.47 -3.85 15.95
C HIS A 1138 19.79 -4.44 16.48
N LEU A 1139 20.68 -4.82 15.57
CA LEU A 1139 21.87 -5.60 15.85
C LEU A 1139 23.14 -5.05 15.17
N GLU A 1140 24.18 -4.79 15.94
CA GLU A 1140 25.47 -4.33 15.39
C GLU A 1140 26.23 -5.48 14.72
N VAL A 1141 27.18 -5.11 13.83
CA VAL A 1141 28.05 -6.05 13.11
C VAL A 1141 28.82 -6.98 14.06
N ALA A 1142 29.00 -8.25 13.68
CA ALA A 1142 29.71 -9.20 14.54
C ALA A 1142 31.20 -8.88 14.69
N ASP A 1143 31.81 -9.36 15.77
CA ASP A 1143 33.27 -9.37 15.90
C ASP A 1143 33.88 -10.38 14.94
N LEU A 1144 35.05 -10.06 14.38
CA LEU A 1144 35.74 -10.94 13.44
C LEU A 1144 36.48 -12.07 14.18
N SER A 1145 36.11 -13.31 13.87
CA SER A 1145 36.79 -14.52 14.34
C SER A 1145 38.21 -14.66 13.75
N PRO A 1146 39.21 -15.11 14.52
CA PRO A 1146 40.57 -15.28 14.02
C PRO A 1146 40.69 -16.35 12.92
N PHE A 1147 40.96 -15.92 11.68
CA PHE A 1147 41.16 -16.81 10.52
C PHE A 1147 42.60 -16.79 9.96
N GLU A 1148 43.43 -15.84 10.38
CA GLU A 1148 44.83 -15.71 9.98
C GLU A 1148 45.75 -15.41 11.18
N GLY A 1149 47.06 -15.58 10.98
CA GLY A 1149 48.06 -15.40 12.04
C GLY A 1149 48.04 -16.53 13.09
N ARG A 1150 48.61 -16.25 14.27
CA ARG A 1150 48.82 -17.28 15.31
C ARG A 1150 47.54 -17.70 16.03
N GLU A 1151 46.55 -16.81 16.13
CA GLU A 1151 45.29 -17.07 16.85
C GLU A 1151 44.31 -17.94 16.04
N ALA A 1152 44.56 -18.13 14.74
CA ALA A 1152 43.71 -18.89 13.83
C ALA A 1152 43.79 -20.42 13.95
N GLY A 1153 44.14 -20.96 15.11
CA GLY A 1153 44.24 -22.41 15.33
C GLY A 1153 42.91 -23.13 15.09
N ALA A 1154 41.81 -22.59 15.63
CA ALA A 1154 40.46 -23.14 15.44
C ALA A 1154 40.00 -23.10 13.98
N PHE A 1155 40.23 -21.99 13.26
CA PHE A 1155 39.87 -21.87 11.84
C PHE A 1155 40.68 -22.83 10.95
N ARG A 1156 41.97 -23.03 11.26
CA ARG A 1156 42.83 -23.99 10.55
C ARG A 1156 42.39 -25.43 10.79
N LEU A 1157 42.00 -25.80 12.02
CA LEU A 1157 41.44 -27.12 12.30
C LEU A 1157 40.12 -27.32 11.53
N LEU A 1158 39.17 -26.38 11.63
CA LEU A 1158 37.91 -26.42 10.88
C LEU A 1158 38.15 -26.59 9.37
N SER A 1159 39.09 -25.85 8.81
CA SER A 1159 39.48 -25.96 7.39
C SER A 1159 40.04 -27.34 7.04
N SER A 1160 40.83 -27.97 7.92
CA SER A 1160 41.38 -29.32 7.69
C SER A 1160 40.31 -30.41 7.74
N VAL A 1161 39.30 -30.27 8.61
CA VAL A 1161 38.14 -31.17 8.74
C VAL A 1161 37.21 -31.05 7.54
N ILE A 1162 36.93 -29.82 7.08
CA ILE A 1162 36.14 -29.58 5.86
C ILE A 1162 36.81 -30.28 4.67
N ARG A 1163 38.11 -30.09 4.48
CA ARG A 1163 38.83 -30.75 3.37
C ARG A 1163 38.81 -32.28 3.45
N GLN A 1164 38.86 -32.84 4.66
CA GLN A 1164 38.78 -34.28 4.90
C GLN A 1164 37.35 -34.85 4.75
N THR A 1165 36.31 -34.01 4.77
CA THR A 1165 34.91 -34.45 4.63
C THR A 1165 34.39 -34.39 3.17
N TRP A 1166 35.00 -33.56 2.31
CA TRP A 1166 34.58 -33.38 0.92
C TRP A 1166 35.69 -33.76 -0.06
N HIS A 1167 35.65 -35.02 -0.51
CA HIS A 1167 36.46 -35.51 -1.62
C HIS A 1167 35.70 -35.31 -2.95
N LEU A 1168 36.26 -34.52 -3.88
CA LEU A 1168 35.56 -34.06 -5.09
C LEU A 1168 35.22 -35.17 -6.10
N ASP A 1169 35.88 -36.32 -5.98
CA ASP A 1169 35.69 -37.51 -6.81
C ASP A 1169 34.77 -38.59 -6.17
N GLU A 1170 34.18 -38.33 -5.00
CA GLU A 1170 33.14 -39.19 -4.43
C GLU A 1170 31.81 -39.12 -5.20
N PRO A 1171 31.08 -40.25 -5.36
CA PRO A 1171 29.71 -40.25 -5.84
C PRO A 1171 28.75 -39.73 -4.76
N ARG A 1172 27.69 -39.05 -5.19
CA ARG A 1172 26.61 -38.56 -4.30
C ARG A 1172 25.95 -39.70 -3.53
N LYS A 1173 25.57 -39.43 -2.28
CA LYS A 1173 24.78 -40.34 -1.45
C LYS A 1173 23.32 -40.40 -1.90
N THR A 1174 22.81 -41.62 -2.03
CA THR A 1174 21.42 -41.92 -2.43
C THR A 1174 20.70 -42.72 -1.35
N MET A 1175 19.38 -42.86 -1.47
CA MET A 1175 18.53 -43.61 -0.55
C MET A 1175 18.92 -45.09 -0.41
N ASP A 1176 19.44 -45.69 -1.49
CA ASP A 1176 19.71 -47.13 -1.62
C ASP A 1176 21.17 -47.34 -2.08
N ASP A 1177 22.13 -47.00 -1.22
CA ASP A 1177 23.61 -46.92 -1.44
C ASP A 1177 24.30 -48.28 -1.75
N ASP A 1178 23.54 -49.29 -2.19
CA ASP A 1178 24.01 -50.56 -2.78
C ASP A 1178 23.79 -50.63 -4.31
N SER A 1179 23.01 -49.72 -4.93
CA SER A 1179 22.71 -49.78 -6.37
C SER A 1179 22.71 -48.43 -7.11
N HIS A 1180 23.69 -48.31 -8.01
CA HIS A 1180 23.88 -47.29 -9.06
C HIS A 1180 24.31 -45.86 -8.63
N PRO A 1181 25.53 -45.41 -9.02
CA PRO A 1181 25.98 -44.04 -8.75
C PRO A 1181 25.29 -43.03 -9.66
N VAL A 1182 24.58 -42.07 -9.07
CA VAL A 1182 23.98 -40.94 -9.78
C VAL A 1182 25.03 -39.85 -9.98
N GLY A 1183 25.72 -39.91 -11.12
CA GLY A 1183 26.53 -38.81 -11.68
C GLY A 1183 27.59 -38.21 -10.77
N SER A 1184 28.78 -38.83 -10.69
CA SER A 1184 29.96 -38.17 -10.11
C SER A 1184 30.34 -36.91 -10.89
N MET A 1185 30.89 -35.91 -10.20
CA MET A 1185 31.44 -34.73 -10.85
C MET A 1185 32.60 -35.14 -11.77
N LYS A 1186 32.49 -34.85 -13.07
CA LYS A 1186 33.56 -35.12 -14.05
C LYS A 1186 34.69 -34.09 -13.91
N GLN A 1187 35.46 -34.18 -12.82
CA GLN A 1187 36.64 -33.35 -12.58
C GLN A 1187 37.93 -34.21 -12.56
N LYS A 1188 39.09 -33.55 -12.62
CA LYS A 1188 40.37 -34.25 -12.67
C LYS A 1188 40.65 -34.94 -11.33
N ARG A 1189 40.89 -36.25 -11.39
CA ARG A 1189 41.29 -37.07 -10.24
C ARG A 1189 42.52 -36.47 -9.55
N GLY A 1190 42.36 -36.02 -8.30
CA GLY A 1190 43.45 -35.48 -7.46
C GLY A 1190 43.43 -33.98 -7.16
N GLU A 1191 42.39 -33.22 -7.53
CA GLU A 1191 42.18 -31.85 -7.01
C GLU A 1191 41.43 -31.90 -5.66
N SER A 1192 41.90 -31.13 -4.67
CA SER A 1192 41.31 -31.05 -3.33
C SER A 1192 40.40 -29.83 -3.17
N LEU A 1193 39.31 -29.94 -2.41
CA LEU A 1193 38.43 -28.81 -2.06
C LEU A 1193 39.23 -27.62 -1.47
N ARG A 1194 38.93 -26.40 -1.91
CA ARG A 1194 39.50 -25.17 -1.31
C ARG A 1194 38.63 -24.69 -0.15
N VAL A 1195 39.24 -24.22 0.93
CA VAL A 1195 38.54 -23.58 2.06
C VAL A 1195 39.06 -22.17 2.24
N THR A 1196 38.16 -21.20 2.42
CA THR A 1196 38.48 -19.79 2.63
C THR A 1196 37.52 -19.18 3.65
N PRO A 1197 37.91 -18.18 4.44
CA PRO A 1197 36.95 -17.39 5.21
C PRO A 1197 36.01 -16.62 4.27
N THR A 1198 34.82 -16.28 4.76
CA THR A 1198 33.85 -15.39 4.12
C THR A 1198 33.06 -14.58 5.18
N THR A 1199 32.19 -13.68 4.74
CA THR A 1199 31.24 -12.95 5.61
C THR A 1199 29.83 -13.53 5.49
N MET A 1200 29.11 -13.68 6.61
CA MET A 1200 27.70 -14.12 6.67
C MET A 1200 26.75 -12.94 6.40
N PHE A 1201 25.68 -13.19 5.63
CA PHE A 1201 24.72 -12.15 5.23
C PHE A 1201 23.74 -11.72 6.34
N ALA A 1202 23.49 -12.60 7.31
CA ALA A 1202 22.62 -12.39 8.46
C ALA A 1202 23.42 -12.65 9.75
N ASN A 1203 22.92 -12.08 10.86
CA ASN A 1203 23.43 -12.23 12.22
C ASN A 1203 22.20 -12.20 13.13
N THR A 1204 22.05 -13.21 13.98
CA THR A 1204 20.79 -13.51 14.68
C THR A 1204 21.06 -14.04 16.07
N ASP A 1205 21.57 -15.27 16.22
CA ASP A 1205 21.68 -15.95 17.52
C ASP A 1205 23.12 -16.03 18.07
N THR A 1206 24.13 -16.26 17.22
CA THR A 1206 25.54 -16.36 17.60
C THR A 1206 26.07 -15.17 18.40
N HIS A 1207 25.57 -13.96 18.13
CA HIS A 1207 26.02 -12.74 18.80
C HIS A 1207 25.80 -12.77 20.33
N TRP A 1208 24.82 -13.54 20.81
CA TRP A 1208 24.58 -13.74 22.24
C TRP A 1208 25.73 -14.50 22.92
N TYR A 1209 26.42 -15.37 22.17
CA TYR A 1209 27.46 -16.26 22.67
C TYR A 1209 28.89 -15.67 22.63
N LYS A 1210 29.08 -14.43 22.13
CA LYS A 1210 30.40 -13.77 21.98
C LYS A 1210 31.22 -13.63 23.27
N LEU A 1211 30.60 -13.74 24.45
CA LEU A 1211 31.32 -13.78 25.72
C LEU A 1211 32.02 -15.12 25.96
N LEU A 1212 31.53 -16.22 25.39
CA LEU A 1212 32.07 -17.56 25.57
C LEU A 1212 33.33 -17.83 24.76
N THR A 1213 33.46 -17.26 23.56
CA THR A 1213 34.67 -17.40 22.73
C THR A 1213 34.72 -16.35 21.62
N ARG A 1214 35.91 -16.18 21.02
CA ARG A 1214 36.13 -15.44 19.76
C ARG A 1214 36.22 -16.34 18.53
N ASN A 1215 36.15 -17.65 18.71
CA ASN A 1215 36.22 -18.63 17.63
C ASN A 1215 34.80 -19.05 17.23
N ILE A 1216 34.06 -18.17 16.56
CA ILE A 1216 32.67 -18.41 16.13
C ILE A 1216 32.65 -18.56 14.61
N PHE A 1217 32.06 -19.64 14.10
CA PHE A 1217 32.05 -19.95 12.68
C PHE A 1217 30.65 -20.39 12.21
N ARG A 1218 30.07 -19.66 11.26
CA ARG A 1218 28.80 -20.01 10.60
C ARG A 1218 29.12 -20.86 9.36
N PHE A 1219 28.77 -22.15 9.35
CA PHE A 1219 29.05 -23.09 8.25
C PHE A 1219 28.01 -24.20 8.17
N GLY A 1220 27.24 -24.24 7.08
CA GLY A 1220 26.25 -25.29 6.81
C GLY A 1220 26.91 -26.48 6.11
N PRO A 1221 27.05 -27.66 6.72
CA PRO A 1221 27.76 -28.80 6.12
C PRO A 1221 26.95 -29.53 5.03
N ALA A 1222 26.65 -28.84 3.93
CA ALA A 1222 26.03 -29.37 2.73
C ALA A 1222 26.75 -28.87 1.47
N THR A 1223 26.59 -29.60 0.36
CA THR A 1223 27.04 -29.14 -0.96
C THR A 1223 25.89 -28.44 -1.67
N LEU A 1224 26.10 -27.20 -2.13
CA LEU A 1224 25.12 -26.51 -2.96
C LEU A 1224 25.02 -27.25 -4.31
N HIS A 1225 23.81 -27.68 -4.65
CA HIS A 1225 23.55 -28.44 -5.87
C HIS A 1225 22.30 -27.91 -6.55
N ARG A 1226 22.34 -27.84 -7.89
CA ARG A 1226 21.11 -27.78 -8.68
C ARG A 1226 20.39 -29.11 -8.56
N ASP A 1227 19.15 -29.06 -8.12
CA ASP A 1227 18.24 -30.19 -8.09
C ASP A 1227 17.61 -30.40 -9.49
N LEU A 1228 16.63 -31.32 -9.59
CA LEU A 1228 15.92 -31.58 -10.85
C LEU A 1228 14.78 -30.58 -11.14
N THR A 1229 14.44 -29.68 -10.21
CA THR A 1229 13.64 -28.47 -10.53
C THR A 1229 14.49 -27.32 -11.11
N GLY A 1230 15.82 -27.40 -10.98
CA GLY A 1230 16.78 -26.43 -11.51
C GLY A 1230 17.15 -25.30 -10.53
N LEU A 1231 16.62 -25.38 -9.31
CA LEU A 1231 16.85 -24.45 -8.19
C LEU A 1231 18.00 -24.96 -7.31
N THR A 1232 18.39 -24.19 -6.30
CA THR A 1232 19.35 -24.60 -5.26
C THR A 1232 18.77 -24.29 -3.89
N MET A 1233 19.18 -25.02 -2.85
CA MET A 1233 18.62 -24.89 -1.48
C MET A 1233 18.64 -23.44 -0.94
N LEU A 1234 19.69 -22.65 -1.20
CA LEU A 1234 19.76 -21.24 -0.79
C LEU A 1234 18.66 -20.36 -1.42
N HIS A 1235 18.15 -20.72 -2.60
CA HIS A 1235 17.10 -19.95 -3.27
C HIS A 1235 15.69 -20.26 -2.77
N THR A 1236 15.51 -21.24 -1.87
CA THR A 1236 14.21 -21.67 -1.35
C THR A 1236 14.04 -21.47 0.16
N ILE A 1237 15.09 -21.03 0.86
CA ILE A 1237 15.02 -20.56 2.26
C ILE A 1237 14.06 -19.36 2.35
N HIS A 1238 13.23 -19.35 3.39
CA HIS A 1238 12.20 -18.33 3.71
C HIS A 1238 11.10 -18.09 2.67
N THR A 1239 11.10 -18.76 1.52
CA THR A 1239 10.05 -18.66 0.47
C THR A 1239 9.33 -20.00 0.30
N VAL A 1240 8.51 -20.15 -0.74
CA VAL A 1240 7.84 -21.38 -1.12
C VAL A 1240 8.85 -22.45 -1.56
N ASN A 1241 8.45 -23.73 -1.48
CA ASN A 1241 9.19 -24.85 -2.08
C ASN A 1241 10.60 -25.09 -1.50
N GLU A 1242 10.78 -24.82 -0.20
CA GLU A 1242 11.98 -25.19 0.58
C GLU A 1242 12.23 -26.71 0.55
N HIS A 1243 13.48 -27.09 0.27
CA HIS A 1243 13.88 -28.50 0.17
C HIS A 1243 15.40 -28.70 0.32
N VAL A 1244 15.81 -29.93 0.61
CA VAL A 1244 17.21 -30.35 0.73
C VAL A 1244 17.45 -31.70 0.05
N SER A 1245 18.68 -31.97 -0.42
CA SER A 1245 19.06 -33.26 -1.01
C SER A 1245 19.43 -34.31 0.05
N PHE A 1246 19.28 -35.60 -0.29
CA PHE A 1246 19.74 -36.71 0.57
C PHE A 1246 21.26 -36.70 0.81
N ASP A 1247 22.02 -36.19 -0.16
CA ASP A 1247 23.48 -36.02 -0.06
C ASP A 1247 23.87 -34.99 1.02
N ALA A 1248 23.19 -33.85 1.05
CA ALA A 1248 23.37 -32.83 2.09
C ALA A 1248 23.01 -33.36 3.48
N ILE A 1249 21.92 -34.13 3.61
CA ILE A 1249 21.54 -34.80 4.87
C ILE A 1249 22.66 -35.75 5.34
N ALA A 1250 23.28 -36.51 4.43
CA ALA A 1250 24.34 -37.45 4.77
C ALA A 1250 25.66 -36.74 5.13
N LYS A 1251 26.10 -35.75 4.33
CA LYS A 1251 27.34 -35.01 4.55
C LYS A 1251 27.31 -34.15 5.83
N ALA A 1252 26.13 -33.69 6.25
CA ALA A 1252 25.98 -33.03 7.56
C ALA A 1252 26.40 -33.95 8.72
N VAL A 1253 25.93 -35.21 8.74
CA VAL A 1253 26.30 -36.17 9.80
C VAL A 1253 27.79 -36.51 9.75
N GLU A 1254 28.33 -36.72 8.54
CA GLU A 1254 29.75 -37.01 8.33
C GLU A 1254 30.64 -35.88 8.85
N PHE A 1255 30.34 -34.64 8.48
CA PHE A 1255 31.06 -33.44 8.94
C PHE A 1255 31.05 -33.31 10.46
N TYR A 1256 29.89 -33.34 11.11
CA TYR A 1256 29.83 -33.15 12.56
C TYR A 1256 30.53 -34.30 13.30
N THR A 1257 30.52 -35.52 12.77
CA THR A 1257 31.30 -36.65 13.30
C THR A 1257 32.79 -36.35 13.26
N ASN A 1258 33.29 -35.94 12.09
CA ASN A 1258 34.71 -35.62 11.88
C ASN A 1258 35.16 -34.43 12.73
N LEU A 1259 34.32 -33.39 12.84
CA LEU A 1259 34.58 -32.19 13.65
C LEU A 1259 34.67 -32.50 15.14
N ILE A 1260 33.74 -33.28 15.69
CA ILE A 1260 33.76 -33.69 17.11
C ILE A 1260 35.05 -34.47 17.41
N VAL A 1261 35.39 -35.46 16.58
CA VAL A 1261 36.60 -36.27 16.75
C VAL A 1261 37.88 -35.43 16.66
N ALA A 1262 37.94 -34.47 15.73
CA ALA A 1262 39.11 -33.63 15.53
C ALA A 1262 39.33 -32.62 16.68
N VAL A 1263 38.27 -31.91 17.09
CA VAL A 1263 38.34 -30.90 18.16
C VAL A 1263 38.60 -31.54 19.53
N ASP A 1264 38.13 -32.76 19.75
CA ASP A 1264 38.40 -33.54 20.97
C ASP A 1264 39.89 -33.89 21.14
N TYR A 1265 40.54 -34.26 20.02
CA TYR A 1265 41.93 -34.70 20.01
C TYR A 1265 42.92 -33.53 20.09
N GLU A 1266 42.69 -32.47 19.31
CA GLU A 1266 43.67 -31.41 19.03
C GLU A 1266 43.72 -30.27 20.07
N ASP A 1267 44.93 -29.75 20.29
CA ASP A 1267 45.16 -28.54 21.10
C ASP A 1267 45.15 -27.29 20.21
N LEU A 1268 44.02 -26.59 20.20
CA LEU A 1268 43.77 -25.39 19.39
C LEU A 1268 44.80 -24.24 19.61
N ASN A 1269 45.64 -24.29 20.65
CA ASN A 1269 46.71 -23.32 20.88
C ASN A 1269 48.07 -23.74 20.28
N LYS A 1270 48.18 -24.98 19.78
CA LYS A 1270 49.41 -25.57 19.21
C LYS A 1270 49.31 -25.93 17.73
N VAL A 1271 48.11 -26.18 17.23
CA VAL A 1271 47.80 -26.40 15.80
C VAL A 1271 48.32 -25.24 14.97
#